data_AF-Q6WL93-F1
#
_entry.id   AF-Q6WL93-F1
#
_cell.length_a   1.000
_cell.length_b   1.000
_cell.length_c   1.000
_cell.angle_alpha   90.00
_cell.angle_beta   90.00
_cell.angle_gamma   90.00
#
_symmetry.space_group_name_H-M   'P 1'
#
loop_
_entity.id
_entity.type
_entity.pdbx_description
1 polymer ?
#
loop_
_entity_poly.entity_id
_entity_poly.type
_entity_poly.pdbx_seq_one_letter_code
_entity_poly.pdbx_strand_id
1 'polypeptide(L)'
;QILVLTYPLVGNYGIPSQNEIDDCGLPKHFEWIEGITVAGLVVGEICSTPSHWRQTSTLDKWMKENGIPGISDIDTRALTKKIRENGSILGRITYEIPTDLQKTNLKLIDPNLRNLVAECSVTTVRTFNQNGSPRICAIDCGLKLNQIRCFVRRGARVDLVPWKHELDQKQFDGLFISNGPGDPVVCDSTVQQISKIMRNSEIPIFGICLGHQLLATAIGCKTYKMKYGNRGHNLPCLHHGTGRCFMTSQNHGFAVDANTLPTDWEPLFTNVNDQSNEGIIHKQKPYFSVQFHPEHTAGPEDLELLFDVFVDAIKARLNGKLQKTIKESLIEKLSYKLKPEFLNFERPRKMLILGSGGLSIGQAGEFDYSGSQAIKALKEEKIQTILINPNIATVQTSKGLADKVYFLPLTPEYVEQVIKAERPNGVLLTFGGQTALNCGIELEKTGIFSKYNVKIMGTPIQSIIETEDRKIFSERIAEIGVKVAPSEAVYSVKEALQAAQNLGYPVMARAAFSLGGLGSGFANNETELQVLAQHALAHSNQLIIDKSLRGWKEVEYEVVRDAFDNCITVCNMENLDPLGIHTGESIVVAPSQTLSNKEYNMLRTTAIKVIRHFGVVGECNIQYALNPESEEYYIIEVNARLSRSSALASKATGYPLAYVAAKLSLAIPLPDIKNSVTGVTTACFEPSLDYCVVKIPRWDLAKFTKVSKTIGSSMKSVGEVMAIGRNFEEAFQKALRMVDENVNGFDPYIKPVKDEELIQATDKRIFVLAAAIKEDYTIERLYQLTNIDPWFLNKMKNIIDYLNVLEQQGNNLDRNMLLEAKKLGFSDKQIAAAIKSTDLMVRKQREEMKVVPFVKQIDTVAGEWPATTNYLYLTYNAECHDLEFSGNFTIVVGSGVYRIGSSVEFDWCAVGCLRELRNLGRSTIMINYNPETVSTDYDMCDRLYFEEISFEVVMDIYQIENVDGIILSMGGQLSNNIAMDLHRQKAKVLGTSPESIDCAENRFKFSRMLDRKGILQPRWKELTNLKSAIEFCEEAGYPCLVRPSYVLSGAAMNVAYSNQDLETYLNAASLVSKEHPVVISKFLQEAKEIDVDAVAADGEILCMAVSEHVENAGVHSGDATLVTPPQDINAETLEKIKEIARDLAALLDVTGPFNMQLIAKNNELKVIECNVRVSRSIPFCLKTLNHDFVATATRAIIGMPVEPVEVLHGCGKVGVKVPQFSFSRLAGADVQLGVEMASTGEVACFGDNRYEAYLKAMMSTGFQIPKRAILLSIGSFK
;
A
#
# COMPACT_ATOMS: atom_id res chain seq x y z
N GLN A 1 1.97 23.10 27.04
CA GLN A 1 1.05 23.63 25.99
C GLN A 1 -0.18 22.73 25.92
N ILE A 2 -1.28 23.13 25.28
CA ILE A 2 -2.30 22.15 24.85
C ILE A 2 -1.76 21.47 23.60
N LEU A 3 -1.67 20.14 23.61
CA LEU A 3 -1.14 19.35 22.49
C LEU A 3 -2.30 18.80 21.66
N VAL A 4 -2.25 19.01 20.35
CA VAL A 4 -3.09 18.33 19.37
C VAL A 4 -2.25 17.23 18.74
N LEU A 5 -2.73 15.98 18.77
CA LEU A 5 -2.10 14.90 18.05
C LEU A 5 -2.75 14.78 16.66
N THR A 6 -1.93 14.71 15.62
CA THR A 6 -2.39 14.56 14.24
C THR A 6 -2.99 13.18 13.99
N TYR A 7 -2.24 12.14 14.35
CA TYR A 7 -2.68 10.75 14.29
C TYR A 7 -3.92 10.54 15.18
N PRO A 8 -5.03 10.00 14.65
CA PRO A 8 -6.31 10.02 15.34
C PRO A 8 -6.44 8.97 16.45
N LEU A 9 -5.86 7.78 16.30
CA LEU A 9 -5.95 6.69 17.28
C LEU A 9 -4.86 6.83 18.34
N VAL A 10 -5.23 7.22 19.58
CA VAL A 10 -4.24 7.54 20.62
C VAL A 10 -4.40 6.65 21.85
N GLY A 11 -3.27 6.11 22.33
CA GLY A 11 -3.18 5.37 23.59
C GLY A 11 -3.09 3.84 23.45
N ASN A 12 -3.02 3.30 22.22
CA ASN A 12 -3.10 1.87 21.87
C ASN A 12 -2.25 0.90 22.72
N TYR A 13 -1.06 1.33 23.17
CA TYR A 13 -0.12 0.53 23.98
C TYR A 13 -0.11 0.91 25.48
N GLY A 14 -1.05 1.75 25.91
CA GLY A 14 -1.23 2.17 27.29
C GLY A 14 -0.03 2.94 27.87
N ILE A 15 0.07 2.93 29.20
CA ILE A 15 1.11 3.63 29.97
C ILE A 15 1.97 2.61 30.75
N PRO A 16 3.31 2.64 30.61
CA PRO A 16 4.22 1.74 31.31
C PRO A 16 4.42 2.14 32.78
N SER A 17 5.04 1.26 33.56
CA SER A 17 5.28 1.48 34.99
C SER A 17 6.13 2.72 35.26
N GLN A 18 5.59 3.69 36.00
CA GLN A 18 6.33 4.85 36.52
C GLN A 18 7.34 4.44 37.63
N ASN A 19 7.19 3.25 38.21
CA ASN A 19 8.08 2.74 39.27
C ASN A 19 9.35 2.06 38.72
N GLU A 20 9.45 1.83 37.40
CA GLU A 20 10.68 1.33 36.80
C GLU A 20 11.71 2.48 36.67
N ILE A 21 12.83 2.35 37.37
CA ILE A 21 14.00 3.21 37.22
C ILE A 21 15.07 2.53 36.35
N ASP A 22 15.92 3.34 35.72
CA ASP A 22 17.11 2.91 34.98
C ASP A 22 18.40 3.01 35.83
N ASP A 23 19.53 2.62 35.25
CA ASP A 23 20.86 2.64 35.90
C ASP A 23 21.35 4.06 36.25
N CYS A 24 20.68 5.12 35.75
CA CYS A 24 20.95 6.52 36.11
C CYS A 24 20.08 6.97 37.32
N GLY A 25 19.18 6.12 37.82
CA GLY A 25 18.18 6.47 38.84
C GLY A 25 17.04 7.32 38.29
N LEU A 26 16.77 7.27 36.98
CA LEU A 26 15.73 8.06 36.31
C LEU A 26 14.53 7.17 35.90
N PRO A 27 13.30 7.72 35.79
CA PRO A 27 12.12 6.96 35.34
C PRO A 27 12.33 6.39 33.93
N LYS A 28 12.49 5.07 33.83
CA LYS A 28 13.07 4.33 32.69
C LYS A 28 12.38 4.58 31.35
N HIS A 29 11.06 4.75 31.37
CA HIS A 29 10.21 4.88 30.17
C HIS A 29 9.73 6.31 29.91
N PHE A 30 10.20 7.29 30.69
CA PHE A 30 9.72 8.67 30.64
C PHE A 30 10.88 9.67 30.44
N GLU A 31 10.55 10.80 29.81
CA GLU A 31 11.49 11.90 29.53
C GLU A 31 11.36 13.07 30.52
N TRP A 32 10.57 12.88 31.57
CA TRP A 32 10.33 13.83 32.64
C TRP A 32 10.38 13.11 34.00
N ILE A 33 10.71 13.84 35.08
CA ILE A 33 10.98 13.24 36.39
C ILE A 33 9.68 12.81 37.10
N GLU A 34 8.64 13.64 37.03
CA GLU A 34 7.38 13.42 37.74
C GLU A 34 6.21 14.06 36.97
N GLY A 35 5.22 13.24 36.62
CA GLY A 35 3.98 13.67 35.96
C GLY A 35 4.10 14.10 34.50
N ILE A 36 3.15 14.93 34.06
CA ILE A 36 2.88 15.25 32.65
C ILE A 36 3.12 16.75 32.36
N THR A 37 3.79 17.06 31.24
CA THR A 37 4.19 18.43 30.88
C THR A 37 3.23 19.16 29.93
N VAL A 38 2.24 18.47 29.36
CA VAL A 38 1.17 19.12 28.58
C VAL A 38 0.08 19.68 29.51
N ALA A 39 -0.45 20.84 29.16
CA ALA A 39 -1.54 21.51 29.89
C ALA A 39 -2.93 21.01 29.46
N GLY A 40 -2.97 20.12 28.46
CA GLY A 40 -4.15 19.41 27.99
C GLY A 40 -3.84 18.66 26.69
N LEU A 41 -4.65 17.66 26.36
CA LEU A 41 -4.51 16.83 25.15
C LEU A 41 -5.78 16.88 24.30
N VAL A 42 -5.61 16.91 22.98
CA VAL A 42 -6.69 16.84 21.97
C VAL A 42 -6.36 15.70 21.01
N VAL A 43 -7.30 14.76 20.85
CA VAL A 43 -7.15 13.55 20.03
C VAL A 43 -8.39 13.32 19.16
N GLY A 44 -8.28 12.48 18.14
CA GLY A 44 -9.44 11.99 17.38
C GLY A 44 -10.21 10.95 18.19
N GLU A 45 -9.53 9.90 18.62
CA GLU A 45 -10.05 8.79 19.43
C GLU A 45 -9.09 8.50 20.59
N ILE A 46 -9.62 7.99 21.71
CA ILE A 46 -8.83 7.51 22.84
C ILE A 46 -9.07 6.02 23.06
N CYS A 47 -8.00 5.23 23.01
CA CYS A 47 -8.07 3.79 23.20
C CYS A 47 -8.35 3.45 24.69
N SER A 48 -9.52 2.87 24.95
CA SER A 48 -9.96 2.43 26.29
C SER A 48 -9.48 1.02 26.66
N THR A 49 -9.19 0.18 25.66
CA THR A 49 -8.74 -1.22 25.79
C THR A 49 -7.36 -1.46 25.15
N PRO A 50 -6.31 -0.73 25.60
CA PRO A 50 -4.98 -0.86 25.01
C PRO A 50 -4.33 -2.22 25.31
N SER A 51 -3.35 -2.58 24.48
CA SER A 51 -2.64 -3.86 24.50
C SER A 51 -1.13 -3.64 24.34
N HIS A 52 -0.38 -3.88 25.41
CA HIS A 52 1.09 -3.93 25.37
C HIS A 52 1.64 -4.67 26.59
N TRP A 53 2.71 -5.45 26.43
CA TRP A 53 3.29 -6.28 27.50
C TRP A 53 3.86 -5.48 28.70
N ARG A 54 4.08 -4.17 28.54
CA ARG A 54 4.49 -3.25 29.62
C ARG A 54 3.37 -2.44 30.25
N GLN A 55 2.14 -2.58 29.77
CA GLN A 55 1.01 -1.74 30.17
C GLN A 55 0.66 -1.90 31.65
N THR A 56 0.50 -0.78 32.35
CA THR A 56 0.09 -0.74 33.76
C THR A 56 -1.10 0.19 34.03
N SER A 57 -1.38 1.13 33.12
CA SER A 57 -2.51 2.06 33.19
C SER A 57 -2.96 2.46 31.77
N THR A 58 -4.18 2.97 31.66
CA THR A 58 -4.69 3.60 30.43
C THR A 58 -4.30 5.08 30.36
N LEU A 59 -4.37 5.68 29.18
CA LEU A 59 -4.00 7.09 28.97
C LEU A 59 -4.89 8.06 29.76
N ASP A 60 -6.21 7.85 29.72
CA ASP A 60 -7.20 8.66 30.44
C ASP A 60 -6.95 8.63 31.96
N LYS A 61 -6.66 7.45 32.50
CA LYS A 61 -6.40 7.24 33.93
C LYS A 61 -5.11 7.94 34.35
N TRP A 62 -4.03 7.79 33.59
CA TRP A 62 -2.76 8.48 33.87
C TRP A 62 -2.89 10.01 33.78
N MET A 63 -3.63 10.52 32.79
CA MET A 63 -3.94 11.96 32.70
C MET A 63 -4.76 12.45 33.90
N LYS A 64 -5.78 11.69 34.31
CA LYS A 64 -6.63 11.99 35.46
C LYS A 64 -5.89 11.96 36.79
N GLU A 65 -4.99 11.00 36.99
CA GLU A 65 -4.09 10.91 38.15
C GLU A 65 -3.14 12.12 38.23
N ASN A 66 -2.77 12.71 37.09
CA ASN A 66 -1.95 13.92 37.00
C ASN A 66 -2.75 15.23 36.89
N GLY A 67 -4.09 15.19 36.95
CA GLY A 67 -4.95 16.37 36.85
C GLY A 67 -4.96 17.07 35.47
N ILE A 68 -4.55 16.38 34.41
CA ILE A 68 -4.46 16.95 33.05
C ILE A 68 -5.78 16.76 32.29
N PRO A 69 -6.39 17.82 31.72
CA PRO A 69 -7.61 17.70 30.92
C PRO A 69 -7.33 17.10 29.53
N GLY A 70 -8.23 16.26 29.05
CA GLY A 70 -8.21 15.71 27.68
C GLY A 70 -9.57 15.86 26.99
N ILE A 71 -9.57 15.81 25.66
CA ILE A 71 -10.78 15.75 24.84
C ILE A 71 -10.55 14.87 23.59
N SER A 72 -11.50 13.97 23.31
CA SER A 72 -11.58 13.13 22.12
C SER A 72 -12.66 13.64 21.16
N ASP A 73 -12.89 12.92 20.06
CA ASP A 73 -13.94 13.17 19.07
C ASP A 73 -13.80 14.51 18.32
N ILE A 74 -12.56 15.03 18.29
CA ILE A 74 -12.21 16.27 17.60
C ILE A 74 -11.63 15.95 16.22
N ASP A 75 -12.02 16.70 15.19
CA ASP A 75 -11.34 16.68 13.88
C ASP A 75 -9.95 17.34 13.99
N THR A 76 -8.97 16.58 14.48
CA THR A 76 -7.58 17.00 14.68
C THR A 76 -6.93 17.54 13.41
N ARG A 77 -7.36 17.05 12.23
CA ARG A 77 -6.89 17.50 10.91
C ARG A 77 -7.40 18.90 10.59
N ALA A 78 -8.70 19.16 10.80
CA ALA A 78 -9.26 20.51 10.66
C ALA A 78 -8.61 21.51 11.64
N LEU A 79 -8.32 21.08 12.87
CA LEU A 79 -7.62 21.89 13.86
C LEU A 79 -6.16 22.16 13.47
N THR A 80 -5.45 21.17 12.91
CA THR A 80 -4.06 21.31 12.43
C THR A 80 -3.96 22.31 11.28
N LYS A 81 -4.83 22.21 10.25
CA LYS A 81 -4.93 23.21 9.16
C LYS A 81 -5.12 24.62 9.71
N LYS A 82 -6.04 24.78 10.68
CA LYS A 82 -6.33 26.07 11.34
C LYS A 82 -5.12 26.63 12.10
N ILE A 83 -4.34 25.79 12.79
CA ILE A 83 -3.10 26.20 13.48
C ILE A 83 -2.02 26.59 12.46
N ARG A 84 -1.81 25.80 11.40
CA ARG A 84 -0.87 26.12 10.30
C ARG A 84 -1.17 27.49 9.65
N GLU A 85 -2.44 27.73 9.35
CA GLU A 85 -2.87 28.93 8.61
C GLU A 85 -2.81 30.21 9.44
N ASN A 86 -3.16 30.13 10.73
CA ASN A 86 -3.21 31.29 11.65
C ASN A 86 -1.96 31.43 12.53
N GLY A 87 -1.11 30.40 12.58
CA GLY A 87 0.08 30.33 13.41
C GLY A 87 -0.18 29.91 14.85
N SER A 88 0.66 30.38 15.79
CA SER A 88 0.57 30.05 17.22
C SER A 88 -0.68 30.63 17.90
N ILE A 89 -1.83 29.95 17.76
CA ILE A 89 -3.10 30.33 18.38
C ILE A 89 -3.15 30.02 19.89
N LEU A 90 -3.97 30.79 20.62
CA LEU A 90 -4.34 30.49 22.00
C LEU A 90 -5.65 29.68 22.02
N GLY A 91 -5.75 28.72 22.94
CA GLY A 91 -6.93 27.86 23.10
C GLY A 91 -7.17 27.46 24.56
N ARG A 92 -8.33 26.84 24.81
CA ARG A 92 -8.73 26.28 26.10
C ARG A 92 -9.72 25.13 25.88
N ILE A 93 -9.64 24.09 26.71
CA ILE A 93 -10.68 23.07 26.86
C ILE A 93 -11.65 23.55 27.95
N THR A 94 -12.96 23.52 27.71
CA THR A 94 -14.02 23.84 28.69
C THR A 94 -15.09 22.76 28.73
N TYR A 95 -15.71 22.54 29.89
CA TYR A 95 -16.79 21.56 30.05
C TYR A 95 -18.08 21.96 29.32
N GLU A 96 -18.33 23.26 29.20
CA GLU A 96 -19.46 23.83 28.46
C GLU A 96 -18.95 24.92 27.50
N ILE A 97 -19.70 25.21 26.44
CA ILE A 97 -19.42 26.33 25.53
C ILE A 97 -19.88 27.63 26.24
N PRO A 98 -19.01 28.62 26.47
CA PRO A 98 -19.40 29.85 27.17
C PRO A 98 -20.46 30.64 26.40
N THR A 99 -21.66 30.78 26.98
CA THR A 99 -22.79 31.53 26.40
C THR A 99 -22.53 33.04 26.30
N ASP A 100 -21.58 33.56 27.08
CA ASP A 100 -21.11 34.94 27.01
C ASP A 100 -19.61 35.02 27.36
N LEU A 101 -18.77 35.20 26.35
CA LEU A 101 -17.31 35.34 26.47
C LEU A 101 -16.85 36.66 27.11
N GLN A 102 -17.74 37.63 27.32
CA GLN A 102 -17.43 38.91 27.96
C GLN A 102 -17.83 38.93 29.44
N LYS A 103 -18.93 38.25 29.82
CA LYS A 103 -19.35 38.09 31.23
C LYS A 103 -18.62 36.97 31.95
N THR A 104 -18.22 35.91 31.25
CA THR A 104 -17.41 34.85 31.87
C THR A 104 -15.98 35.35 32.06
N ASN A 105 -15.36 35.05 33.22
CA ASN A 105 -14.01 35.52 33.55
C ASN A 105 -12.89 34.72 32.81
N LEU A 106 -13.22 34.21 31.62
CA LEU A 106 -12.50 33.18 30.87
C LEU A 106 -11.54 33.77 29.83
N LYS A 107 -10.76 34.80 30.20
CA LYS A 107 -9.72 35.35 29.31
C LYS A 107 -8.74 34.25 28.87
N LEU A 108 -8.36 34.24 27.60
CA LEU A 108 -7.24 33.44 27.11
C LEU A 108 -5.93 34.01 27.68
N ILE A 109 -4.97 33.14 27.96
CA ILE A 109 -3.67 33.50 28.56
C ILE A 109 -2.59 32.97 27.63
N ASP A 110 -1.64 33.82 27.22
CA ASP A 110 -0.45 33.37 26.49
C ASP A 110 0.60 32.85 27.49
N PRO A 111 0.93 31.54 27.50
CA PRO A 111 1.97 31.01 28.37
C PRO A 111 3.36 31.54 28.03
N ASN A 112 3.60 32.03 26.81
CA ASN A 112 4.90 32.59 26.39
C ASN A 112 5.26 33.90 27.11
N LEU A 113 4.30 34.56 27.78
CA LEU A 113 4.54 35.74 28.61
C LEU A 113 5.11 35.40 30.00
N ARG A 114 5.24 34.11 30.34
CA ARG A 114 5.82 33.61 31.59
C ARG A 114 7.20 33.01 31.33
N ASN A 115 8.08 33.01 32.33
CA ASN A 115 9.36 32.34 32.24
C ASN A 115 9.17 30.82 32.43
N LEU A 116 8.76 30.14 31.35
CA LEU A 116 8.50 28.69 31.35
C LEU A 116 9.76 27.87 31.70
N VAL A 117 10.96 28.38 31.36
CA VAL A 117 12.23 27.77 31.75
C VAL A 117 12.39 27.71 33.27
N ALA A 118 12.02 28.78 33.98
CA ALA A 118 12.03 28.83 35.44
C ALA A 118 10.93 27.96 36.10
N GLU A 119 9.90 27.56 35.35
CA GLU A 119 8.86 26.61 35.81
C GLU A 119 9.28 25.14 35.60
N CYS A 120 10.21 24.87 34.67
CA CYS A 120 10.66 23.52 34.32
C CYS A 120 12.03 23.13 34.90
N SER A 121 12.95 24.08 35.06
CA SER A 121 14.31 23.84 35.59
C SER A 121 14.31 23.22 36.98
N VAL A 122 15.24 22.29 37.24
CA VAL A 122 15.60 21.87 38.61
C VAL A 122 15.93 23.07 39.50
N THR A 123 15.58 22.96 40.78
CA THR A 123 15.80 23.99 41.81
C THR A 123 17.14 23.84 42.53
N THR A 124 17.75 22.66 42.48
CA THR A 124 19.03 22.31 43.10
C THR A 124 19.91 21.52 42.15
N VAL A 125 21.23 21.56 42.37
CA VAL A 125 22.19 20.81 41.55
C VAL A 125 22.03 19.31 41.79
N ARG A 126 22.02 18.51 40.71
CA ARG A 126 21.95 17.04 40.76
C ARG A 126 23.12 16.42 39.97
N THR A 127 23.91 15.56 40.60
CA THR A 127 25.03 14.86 39.97
C THR A 127 24.63 13.45 39.57
N PHE A 128 24.77 13.12 38.28
CA PHE A 128 24.61 11.79 37.72
C PHE A 128 25.98 11.21 37.35
N ASN A 129 26.18 9.90 37.57
CA ASN A 129 27.46 9.21 37.40
C ASN A 129 28.60 9.95 38.13
N GLN A 130 28.54 10.01 39.45
CA GLN A 130 29.42 10.86 40.30
C GLN A 130 30.93 10.59 40.13
N ASN A 131 31.31 9.38 39.70
CA ASN A 131 32.69 8.95 39.45
C ASN A 131 33.08 9.00 37.95
N GLY A 132 32.18 9.46 37.08
CA GLY A 132 32.38 9.54 35.63
C GLY A 132 33.38 10.62 35.19
N SER A 133 33.83 10.51 33.94
CA SER A 133 34.75 11.46 33.30
C SER A 133 34.54 11.49 31.79
N PRO A 134 34.48 12.67 31.14
CA PRO A 134 34.69 14.01 31.70
C PRO A 134 33.53 14.50 32.59
N ARG A 135 33.70 15.63 33.27
CA ARG A 135 32.65 16.34 34.00
C ARG A 135 31.94 17.32 33.05
N ILE A 136 30.64 17.15 32.88
CA ILE A 136 29.79 18.02 32.06
C ILE A 136 28.87 18.81 32.99
N CYS A 137 28.95 20.14 32.94
CA CYS A 137 27.93 20.99 33.54
C CYS A 137 26.77 21.10 32.55
N ALA A 138 25.59 20.62 32.94
CA ALA A 138 24.38 20.68 32.12
C ALA A 138 23.44 21.75 32.69
N ILE A 139 23.27 22.87 31.97
CA ILE A 139 22.27 23.87 32.32
C ILE A 139 20.91 23.30 31.96
N ASP A 140 20.07 23.11 32.97
CA ASP A 140 18.69 22.69 32.82
C ASP A 140 17.81 23.89 32.44
N CYS A 141 17.30 23.87 31.21
CA CYS A 141 16.31 24.80 30.70
C CYS A 141 14.90 24.17 30.56
N GLY A 142 14.69 22.96 31.07
CA GLY A 142 13.57 22.07 30.76
C GLY A 142 14.04 20.79 30.05
N LEU A 143 15.13 20.20 30.54
CA LEU A 143 15.86 19.08 29.96
C LEU A 143 14.99 17.81 29.81
N LYS A 144 15.09 17.15 28.65
CA LYS A 144 14.63 15.77 28.44
C LYS A 144 15.62 14.76 29.00
N LEU A 145 15.13 13.80 29.80
CA LEU A 145 15.98 12.87 30.55
C LEU A 145 16.94 12.03 29.71
N ASN A 146 16.63 11.70 28.45
CA ASN A 146 17.57 10.95 27.60
C ASN A 146 18.86 11.74 27.29
N GLN A 147 18.90 13.07 27.42
CA GLN A 147 20.16 13.84 27.31
C GLN A 147 21.17 13.42 28.40
N ILE A 148 20.70 13.17 29.63
CA ILE A 148 21.55 12.64 30.72
C ILE A 148 21.98 11.21 30.38
N ARG A 149 21.05 10.35 29.94
CA ARG A 149 21.31 8.95 29.55
C ARG A 149 22.40 8.87 28.47
N CYS A 150 22.32 9.71 27.42
CA CYS A 150 23.29 9.78 26.34
C CYS A 150 24.71 10.14 26.83
N PHE A 151 24.85 11.05 27.81
CA PHE A 151 26.16 11.39 28.39
C PHE A 151 26.68 10.31 29.36
N VAL A 152 25.82 9.75 30.22
CA VAL A 152 26.22 8.72 31.20
C VAL A 152 26.67 7.44 30.50
N ARG A 153 25.97 7.00 29.44
CA ARG A 153 26.39 5.87 28.58
C ARG A 153 27.79 6.06 27.98
N ARG A 154 28.24 7.30 27.79
CA ARG A 154 29.55 7.68 27.23
C ARG A 154 30.65 7.86 28.30
N GLY A 155 30.34 7.47 29.54
CA GLY A 155 31.20 7.47 30.72
C GLY A 155 31.29 8.82 31.45
N ALA A 156 30.60 9.85 30.97
CA ALA A 156 30.69 11.19 31.56
C ALA A 156 29.93 11.30 32.88
N ARG A 157 30.44 12.17 33.76
CA ARG A 157 29.69 12.70 34.91
C ARG A 157 28.87 13.89 34.43
N VAL A 158 27.60 13.97 34.84
CA VAL A 158 26.72 15.09 34.51
C VAL A 158 26.30 15.81 35.79
N ASP A 159 26.74 17.05 35.96
CA ASP A 159 26.28 17.95 37.00
C ASP A 159 25.16 18.84 36.41
N LEU A 160 23.91 18.45 36.65
CA LEU A 160 22.72 19.18 36.21
C LEU A 160 22.49 20.37 37.13
N VAL A 161 22.48 21.58 36.59
CA VAL A 161 22.37 22.85 37.33
C VAL A 161 21.12 23.64 36.92
N PRO A 162 20.51 24.43 37.82
CA PRO A 162 19.38 25.30 37.48
C PRO A 162 19.70 26.30 36.35
N TRP A 163 18.69 26.70 35.56
CA TRP A 163 18.84 27.63 34.42
C TRP A 163 19.62 28.92 34.72
N LYS A 164 19.54 29.40 35.96
CA LYS A 164 20.17 30.65 36.45
C LYS A 164 21.40 30.41 37.34
N HIS A 165 22.02 29.23 37.26
CA HIS A 165 23.25 28.94 38.01
C HIS A 165 24.41 29.82 37.56
N GLU A 166 25.27 30.26 38.50
CA GLU A 166 26.50 30.98 38.13
C GLU A 166 27.58 29.97 37.70
N LEU A 167 28.17 30.18 36.52
CA LEU A 167 29.15 29.24 35.97
C LEU A 167 30.59 29.60 36.37
N ASP A 168 31.33 28.59 36.85
CA ASP A 168 32.78 28.61 37.07
C ASP A 168 33.46 27.48 36.26
N GLN A 169 34.21 27.90 35.24
CA GLN A 169 34.95 27.04 34.30
C GLN A 169 36.00 26.10 34.92
N LYS A 170 36.27 26.21 36.24
CA LYS A 170 37.18 25.29 36.95
C LYS A 170 36.50 24.00 37.40
N GLN A 171 35.17 24.01 37.49
CA GLN A 171 34.40 22.95 38.13
C GLN A 171 33.97 21.83 37.17
N PHE A 172 33.96 22.11 35.86
CA PHE A 172 33.55 21.21 34.79
C PHE A 172 34.48 21.31 33.58
N ASP A 173 34.49 20.28 32.75
CA ASP A 173 35.41 20.11 31.62
C ASP A 173 34.77 20.46 30.26
N GLY A 174 33.44 20.48 30.20
CA GLY A 174 32.62 20.96 29.08
C GLY A 174 31.24 21.45 29.53
N LEU A 175 30.63 22.36 28.76
CA LEU A 175 29.33 22.97 29.04
C LEU A 175 28.26 22.44 28.09
N PHE A 176 27.14 21.99 28.66
CA PHE A 176 25.95 21.58 27.92
C PHE A 176 24.76 22.50 28.27
N ILE A 177 23.94 22.82 27.28
CA ILE A 177 22.76 23.68 27.41
C ILE A 177 21.56 22.92 26.84
N SER A 178 20.59 22.55 27.69
CA SER A 178 19.51 21.66 27.29
C SER A 178 18.47 22.31 26.36
N ASN A 179 17.54 21.49 25.87
CA ASN A 179 16.27 21.99 25.38
C ASN A 179 15.47 22.70 26.48
N GLY A 180 14.41 23.41 26.08
CA GLY A 180 13.50 24.06 27.02
C GLY A 180 12.29 24.70 26.35
N PRO A 181 11.25 25.09 27.11
CA PRO A 181 10.05 25.74 26.60
C PRO A 181 10.13 27.29 26.68
N GLY A 182 9.41 27.97 25.78
CA GLY A 182 9.18 29.42 25.85
C GLY A 182 10.03 30.23 24.88
N ASP A 183 10.15 31.53 25.17
CA ASP A 183 10.90 32.51 24.37
C ASP A 183 12.33 32.66 24.92
N PRO A 184 13.40 32.48 24.12
CA PRO A 184 14.78 32.61 24.58
C PRO A 184 15.12 33.97 25.20
N VAL A 185 14.38 35.04 24.89
CA VAL A 185 14.62 36.39 25.44
C VAL A 185 14.44 36.45 26.96
N VAL A 186 13.65 35.55 27.57
CA VAL A 186 13.47 35.54 29.04
C VAL A 186 14.68 34.99 29.82
N CYS A 187 15.67 34.43 29.10
CA CYS A 187 16.83 33.72 29.65
C CYS A 187 18.14 34.54 29.63
N ASP A 188 18.07 35.87 29.55
CA ASP A 188 19.22 36.79 29.52
C ASP A 188 20.31 36.46 30.56
N SER A 189 19.96 36.14 31.82
CA SER A 189 20.97 35.75 32.82
C SER A 189 21.77 34.50 32.46
N THR A 190 21.18 33.55 31.72
CA THR A 190 21.86 32.34 31.21
C THR A 190 22.74 32.70 30.01
N VAL A 191 22.23 33.54 29.10
CA VAL A 191 22.98 34.09 27.94
C VAL A 191 24.25 34.83 28.41
N GLN A 192 24.16 35.60 29.50
CA GLN A 192 25.31 36.27 30.12
C GLN A 192 26.34 35.29 30.70
N GLN A 193 25.92 34.20 31.34
CA GLN A 193 26.86 33.18 31.85
C GLN A 193 27.52 32.37 30.72
N ILE A 194 26.79 32.04 29.65
CA ILE A 194 27.36 31.44 28.42
C ILE A 194 28.41 32.39 27.83
N SER A 195 28.07 33.68 27.68
CA SER A 195 28.99 34.73 27.20
C SER A 195 30.25 34.88 28.07
N LYS A 196 30.12 34.78 29.40
CA LYS A 196 31.22 34.79 30.37
C LYS A 196 32.18 33.61 30.14
N ILE A 197 31.64 32.39 29.99
CA ILE A 197 32.44 31.18 29.75
C ILE A 197 33.19 31.25 28.40
N MET A 198 32.52 31.71 27.34
CA MET A 198 33.10 31.80 25.98
C MET A 198 34.23 32.84 25.85
N ARG A 199 34.24 33.86 26.71
CA ARG A 199 35.31 34.89 26.78
C ARG A 199 36.49 34.43 27.64
N ASN A 200 36.24 33.64 28.69
CA ASN A 200 37.22 33.30 29.71
C ASN A 200 37.85 31.90 29.52
N SER A 201 37.32 31.08 28.62
CA SER A 201 37.77 29.69 28.38
C SER A 201 37.49 29.22 26.95
N GLU A 202 38.00 28.02 26.63
CA GLU A 202 37.71 27.30 25.37
C GLU A 202 37.36 25.84 25.65
N ILE A 203 36.66 25.59 26.76
CA ILE A 203 36.02 24.30 27.02
C ILE A 203 34.95 24.04 25.97
N PRO A 204 34.69 22.79 25.55
CA PRO A 204 33.64 22.52 24.58
C PRO A 204 32.27 22.98 25.06
N ILE A 205 31.46 23.50 24.14
CA ILE A 205 30.09 23.95 24.40
C ILE A 205 29.15 23.29 23.38
N PHE A 206 28.07 22.66 23.89
CA PHE A 206 27.01 22.07 23.07
C PHE A 206 25.64 22.53 23.56
N GLY A 207 24.79 23.00 22.63
CA GLY A 207 23.41 23.40 22.91
C GLY A 207 22.38 22.62 22.07
N ILE A 208 21.26 22.24 22.66
CA ILE A 208 20.14 21.55 21.99
C ILE A 208 18.88 22.41 22.07
N CYS A 209 18.15 22.57 20.97
CA CYS A 209 16.87 23.27 20.86
C CYS A 209 16.90 24.69 21.46
N LEU A 210 16.32 24.93 22.65
CA LEU A 210 16.44 26.22 23.31
C LEU A 210 17.91 26.57 23.62
N GLY A 211 18.73 25.60 24.03
CA GLY A 211 20.17 25.80 24.24
C GLY A 211 20.94 26.20 22.98
N HIS A 212 20.44 25.84 21.79
CA HIS A 212 20.96 26.37 20.52
C HIS A 212 20.63 27.86 20.36
N GLN A 213 19.38 28.27 20.64
CA GLN A 213 18.93 29.66 20.59
C GLN A 213 19.67 30.53 21.63
N LEU A 214 19.90 30.02 22.84
CA LEU A 214 20.65 30.74 23.89
C LEU A 214 22.13 30.90 23.53
N LEU A 215 22.77 29.88 22.93
CA LEU A 215 24.14 30.00 22.41
C LEU A 215 24.23 31.00 21.25
N ALA A 216 23.27 30.98 20.33
CA ALA A 216 23.18 31.95 19.24
C ALA A 216 23.00 33.38 19.75
N THR A 217 22.15 33.58 20.77
CA THR A 217 21.94 34.89 21.40
C THR A 217 23.21 35.36 22.13
N ALA A 218 23.96 34.46 22.76
CA ALA A 218 25.22 34.78 23.44
C ALA A 218 26.34 35.27 22.51
N ILE A 219 26.27 34.94 21.21
CA ILE A 219 27.16 35.47 20.17
C ILE A 219 26.57 36.67 19.39
N GLY A 220 25.38 37.14 19.78
CA GLY A 220 24.74 38.33 19.20
C GLY A 220 23.76 38.05 18.05
N CYS A 221 23.40 36.79 17.77
CA CYS A 221 22.36 36.48 16.80
C CYS A 221 20.97 36.89 17.31
N LYS A 222 20.02 37.07 16.39
CA LYS A 222 18.59 37.27 16.71
C LYS A 222 17.83 35.95 16.67
N THR A 223 16.79 35.88 17.48
CA THR A 223 15.77 34.83 17.45
C THR A 223 14.42 35.41 17.04
N TYR A 224 13.58 34.63 16.36
CA TYR A 224 12.23 35.04 15.96
C TYR A 224 11.21 33.94 16.24
N LYS A 225 9.96 34.32 16.53
CA LYS A 225 8.84 33.38 16.67
C LYS A 225 8.39 32.93 15.28
N MET A 226 8.34 31.63 15.05
CA MET A 226 7.90 31.06 13.77
C MET A 226 6.37 31.16 13.64
N LYS A 227 5.84 31.24 12.41
CA LYS A 227 4.38 31.28 12.18
C LYS A 227 3.75 29.97 12.65
N TYR A 228 4.00 28.91 11.88
CA TYR A 228 3.95 27.53 12.34
C TYR A 228 5.37 27.14 12.77
N GLY A 229 5.51 26.24 13.73
CA GLY A 229 6.82 25.88 14.29
C GLY A 229 7.06 24.38 14.15
N ASN A 230 8.30 24.02 13.81
CA ASN A 230 8.70 22.65 13.51
C ASN A 230 8.46 21.73 14.72
N ARG A 231 7.53 20.79 14.52
CA ARG A 231 7.00 19.83 15.51
C ARG A 231 6.69 18.51 14.82
N GLY A 232 7.59 17.54 14.97
CA GLY A 232 7.49 16.25 14.28
C GLY A 232 8.69 15.36 14.54
N HIS A 233 8.65 14.14 14.02
CA HIS A 233 9.75 13.16 14.11
C HIS A 233 10.46 12.92 12.77
N ASN A 234 10.00 13.60 11.72
CA ASN A 234 10.27 13.33 10.32
C ASN A 234 10.93 14.52 9.59
N LEU A 235 11.47 15.49 10.33
CA LEU A 235 11.85 16.78 9.74
C LEU A 235 13.29 16.74 9.17
N PRO A 236 13.48 17.13 7.89
CA PRO A 236 14.73 16.92 7.18
C PRO A 236 15.78 18.01 7.44
N CYS A 237 16.90 17.64 8.03
CA CYS A 237 18.04 18.54 8.28
C CYS A 237 19.21 18.22 7.35
N LEU A 238 19.54 19.14 6.45
CA LEU A 238 20.73 19.09 5.59
C LEU A 238 21.97 19.57 6.36
N HIS A 239 23.04 18.78 6.37
CA HIS A 239 24.32 19.13 6.96
C HIS A 239 25.24 19.83 5.95
N HIS A 240 25.55 21.12 6.17
CA HIS A 240 26.35 21.94 5.24
C HIS A 240 27.76 21.40 5.00
N GLY A 241 28.35 20.70 5.98
CA GLY A 241 29.70 20.15 5.87
C GLY A 241 29.82 18.88 5.02
N THR A 242 28.71 18.23 4.64
CA THR A 242 28.75 16.97 3.87
C THR A 242 27.68 16.84 2.77
N GLY A 243 26.69 17.74 2.70
CA GLY A 243 25.58 17.66 1.74
C GLY A 243 24.59 16.52 2.02
N ARG A 244 24.68 15.87 3.18
CA ARG A 244 23.78 14.78 3.58
C ARG A 244 22.60 15.30 4.40
N CYS A 245 21.45 14.65 4.25
CA CYS A 245 20.23 14.95 4.97
C CYS A 245 19.90 13.84 5.98
N PHE A 246 19.38 14.23 7.14
CA PHE A 246 19.07 13.35 8.26
C PHE A 246 17.65 13.65 8.77
N MET A 247 16.93 12.61 9.21
CA MET A 247 15.61 12.80 9.85
C MET A 247 15.81 13.23 11.29
N THR A 248 14.98 14.15 11.77
CA THR A 248 15.14 14.73 13.10
C THR A 248 13.83 14.85 13.88
N SER A 249 13.93 14.63 15.19
CA SER A 249 12.88 14.95 16.16
C SER A 249 12.96 16.42 16.55
N GLN A 250 11.85 17.14 16.44
CA GLN A 250 11.79 18.58 16.69
C GLN A 250 10.52 18.97 17.45
N ASN A 251 10.63 19.97 18.34
CA ASN A 251 9.49 20.59 19.01
C ASN A 251 9.81 22.03 19.43
N HIS A 252 9.80 22.97 18.48
CA HIS A 252 10.04 24.38 18.78
C HIS A 252 9.06 25.33 18.08
N GLY A 253 9.02 26.58 18.56
CA GLY A 253 8.20 27.67 18.00
C GLY A 253 8.99 28.96 17.76
N PHE A 254 10.30 28.92 17.96
CA PHE A 254 11.24 30.02 17.76
C PHE A 254 12.46 29.47 17.00
N ALA A 255 13.11 30.27 16.16
CA ALA A 255 14.30 29.89 15.41
C ALA A 255 15.34 31.02 15.40
N VAL A 256 16.57 30.70 15.00
CA VAL A 256 17.70 31.64 14.89
C VAL A 256 17.76 32.24 13.49
N ASP A 257 17.93 33.56 13.40
CA ASP A 257 18.18 34.26 12.13
C ASP A 257 19.67 34.10 11.73
N ALA A 258 19.94 33.12 10.86
CA ALA A 258 21.30 32.84 10.37
C ALA A 258 21.97 34.04 9.67
N ASN A 259 21.22 35.04 9.18
CA ASN A 259 21.79 36.26 8.60
C ASN A 259 22.46 37.16 9.64
N THR A 260 22.27 36.88 10.94
CA THR A 260 22.88 37.61 12.06
C THR A 260 24.12 36.92 12.65
N LEU A 261 24.60 35.83 12.03
CA LEU A 261 25.79 35.11 12.48
C LEU A 261 27.08 35.95 12.35
N PRO A 262 27.92 36.02 13.39
CA PRO A 262 29.26 36.61 13.29
C PRO A 262 30.17 35.86 12.30
N THR A 263 31.18 36.55 11.75
CA THR A 263 32.08 36.01 10.71
C THR A 263 32.81 34.73 11.08
N ASP A 264 33.02 34.47 12.36
CA ASP A 264 33.76 33.30 12.87
C ASP A 264 32.86 32.05 13.06
N TRP A 265 31.57 32.21 12.78
CA TRP A 265 30.52 31.19 12.83
C TRP A 265 29.95 30.92 11.43
N GLU A 266 29.19 29.83 11.35
CA GLU A 266 28.50 29.37 10.14
C GLU A 266 27.32 28.46 10.52
N PRO A 267 26.29 28.34 9.65
CA PRO A 267 25.26 27.30 9.79
C PRO A 267 25.88 25.89 9.72
N LEU A 268 25.45 25.01 10.64
CA LEU A 268 25.82 23.60 10.65
C LEU A 268 24.76 22.74 9.95
N PHE A 269 23.49 23.02 10.24
CA PHE A 269 22.33 22.38 9.61
C PHE A 269 21.29 23.41 9.16
N THR A 270 20.49 23.05 8.15
CA THR A 270 19.31 23.80 7.67
C THR A 270 18.17 22.83 7.38
N ASN A 271 16.94 23.23 7.70
CA ASN A 271 15.73 22.46 7.38
C ASN A 271 15.44 22.55 5.89
N VAL A 272 15.28 21.42 5.20
CA VAL A 272 15.09 21.39 3.75
C VAL A 272 13.72 21.97 3.33
N ASN A 273 12.71 21.91 4.20
CA ASN A 273 11.33 22.29 3.87
C ASN A 273 11.06 23.80 3.99
N ASP A 274 11.46 24.44 5.10
CA ASP A 274 11.19 25.86 5.39
C ASP A 274 12.45 26.75 5.38
N GLN A 275 13.64 26.16 5.21
CA GLN A 275 14.95 26.81 5.26
C GLN A 275 15.31 27.43 6.64
N SER A 276 14.69 26.98 7.74
CA SER A 276 15.10 27.39 9.10
C SER A 276 16.54 26.97 9.42
N ASN A 277 17.18 27.71 10.34
CA ASN A 277 18.49 27.33 10.84
C ASN A 277 18.37 26.22 11.89
N GLU A 278 18.99 25.08 11.60
CA GLU A 278 18.87 23.86 12.41
C GLU A 278 20.13 23.56 13.25
N GLY A 279 21.14 24.44 13.16
CA GLY A 279 22.33 24.39 13.98
C GLY A 279 23.39 25.37 13.54
N ILE A 280 24.33 25.68 14.43
CA ILE A 280 25.47 26.58 14.18
C ILE A 280 26.76 25.98 14.73
N ILE A 281 27.90 26.41 14.17
CA ILE A 281 29.23 25.97 14.59
C ILE A 281 30.25 27.10 14.48
N HIS A 282 31.20 27.15 15.42
CA HIS A 282 32.35 28.04 15.32
C HIS A 282 33.44 27.40 14.44
N LYS A 283 34.01 28.17 13.53
CA LYS A 283 35.02 27.72 12.53
C LYS A 283 36.33 27.15 13.10
N GLN A 284 36.57 27.24 14.41
CA GLN A 284 37.82 26.83 15.06
C GLN A 284 37.60 26.32 16.50
N LYS A 285 36.90 27.10 17.33
CA LYS A 285 36.66 26.76 18.75
C LYS A 285 35.69 25.58 18.89
N PRO A 286 35.73 24.81 20.00
CA PRO A 286 34.92 23.61 20.18
C PRO A 286 33.45 23.93 20.57
N TYR A 287 32.80 24.85 19.86
CA TYR A 287 31.44 25.30 20.14
C TYR A 287 30.52 24.96 18.96
N PHE A 288 29.40 24.28 19.25
CA PHE A 288 28.35 24.01 18.26
C PHE A 288 27.00 23.86 18.94
N SER A 289 25.91 23.92 18.18
CA SER A 289 24.57 23.64 18.70
C SER A 289 23.61 23.25 17.58
N VAL A 290 22.52 22.56 17.93
CA VAL A 290 21.47 22.11 17.00
C VAL A 290 20.08 22.45 17.53
N GLN A 291 19.15 22.78 16.63
CA GLN A 291 17.79 23.20 16.95
C GLN A 291 16.84 22.00 17.19
N PHE A 292 17.14 20.86 16.56
CA PHE A 292 16.48 19.57 16.77
C PHE A 292 16.99 18.84 18.03
N HIS A 293 16.37 17.69 18.33
CA HIS A 293 16.63 16.83 19.50
C HIS A 293 17.38 15.55 19.11
N PRO A 294 18.73 15.54 19.08
CA PRO A 294 19.51 14.33 18.79
C PRO A 294 19.43 13.26 19.89
N GLU A 295 18.86 13.56 21.06
CA GLU A 295 18.49 12.55 22.06
C GLU A 295 17.19 11.81 21.75
N HIS A 296 16.56 12.06 20.58
CA HIS A 296 15.38 11.36 20.09
C HIS A 296 14.21 11.36 21.09
N THR A 297 13.77 10.20 21.60
CA THR A 297 12.73 10.05 22.66
C THR A 297 11.59 11.09 22.66
N ALA A 298 10.67 11.12 21.69
CA ALA A 298 10.40 10.18 20.60
C ALA A 298 11.07 10.61 19.28
N GLY A 299 11.03 9.72 18.28
CA GLY A 299 11.58 9.95 16.94
C GLY A 299 12.97 9.33 16.70
N PRO A 300 13.64 9.72 15.59
CA PRO A 300 14.77 8.98 15.01
C PRO A 300 16.10 9.18 15.75
N GLU A 301 16.85 8.09 15.91
CA GLU A 301 18.16 8.07 16.60
C GLU A 301 19.34 8.57 15.73
N ASP A 302 19.05 8.96 14.48
CA ASP A 302 20.01 9.17 13.37
C ASP A 302 21.20 10.12 13.67
N LEU A 303 21.07 10.99 14.67
CA LEU A 303 22.09 11.98 15.06
C LEU A 303 22.54 11.89 16.54
N GLU A 304 22.32 10.78 17.25
CA GLU A 304 22.84 10.63 18.63
C GLU A 304 24.39 10.74 18.69
N LEU A 305 25.09 10.53 17.57
CA LEU A 305 26.54 10.69 17.44
C LEU A 305 27.06 12.10 17.77
N LEU A 306 26.20 13.11 17.81
CA LEU A 306 26.56 14.47 18.27
C LEU A 306 27.00 14.47 19.74
N PHE A 307 26.46 13.57 20.57
CA PHE A 307 26.90 13.35 21.95
C PHE A 307 28.33 12.77 22.01
N ASP A 308 28.68 11.86 21.09
CA ASP A 308 30.04 11.33 20.99
C ASP A 308 31.04 12.42 20.59
N VAL A 309 30.72 13.24 19.58
CA VAL A 309 31.56 14.37 19.15
C VAL A 309 31.87 15.32 20.32
N PHE A 310 30.87 15.70 21.10
CA PHE A 310 31.05 16.60 22.23
C PHE A 310 31.94 15.97 23.32
N VAL A 311 31.66 14.73 23.71
CA VAL A 311 32.44 14.01 24.73
C VAL A 311 33.88 13.77 24.28
N ASP A 312 34.09 13.42 23.01
CA ASP A 312 35.42 13.25 22.40
C ASP A 312 36.20 14.57 22.38
N ALA A 313 35.56 15.70 22.06
CA ALA A 313 36.20 17.02 22.09
C ALA A 313 36.68 17.40 23.51
N ILE A 314 35.91 17.06 24.55
CA ILE A 314 36.35 17.29 25.94
C ILE A 314 37.52 16.36 26.29
N LYS A 315 37.42 15.06 25.95
CA LYS A 315 38.49 14.08 26.16
C LYS A 315 39.78 14.48 25.42
N ALA A 316 39.68 15.01 24.20
CA ALA A 316 40.82 15.53 23.44
C ALA A 316 41.47 16.75 24.10
N ARG A 317 40.67 17.71 24.57
CA ARG A 317 41.14 18.89 25.32
C ARG A 317 41.87 18.50 26.61
N LEU A 318 41.27 17.63 27.43
CA LEU A 318 41.84 17.17 28.70
C LEU A 318 43.17 16.42 28.52
N ASN A 319 43.30 15.65 27.44
CA ASN A 319 44.54 14.92 27.13
C ASN A 319 45.60 15.77 26.38
N GLY A 320 45.33 17.06 26.09
CA GLY A 320 46.23 17.91 25.30
C GLY A 320 46.36 17.50 23.83
N LYS A 321 45.41 16.71 23.29
CA LYS A 321 45.43 16.11 21.95
C LYS A 321 44.44 16.77 20.98
N LEU A 322 44.40 18.10 20.96
CA LEU A 322 43.62 18.88 19.99
C LEU A 322 44.29 18.83 18.60
N GLN A 323 44.10 17.71 17.90
CA GLN A 323 44.61 17.49 16.53
C GLN A 323 43.62 17.88 15.42
N LYS A 324 42.33 18.02 15.74
CA LYS A 324 41.25 18.41 14.83
C LYS A 324 40.30 19.36 15.56
N THR A 325 39.69 20.28 14.82
CA THR A 325 38.55 21.08 15.29
C THR A 325 37.30 20.22 15.45
N ILE A 326 36.29 20.74 16.15
CA ILE A 326 35.00 20.05 16.29
C ILE A 326 34.26 19.97 14.94
N LYS A 327 34.46 20.96 14.04
CA LYS A 327 33.97 20.97 12.66
C LYS A 327 34.55 19.83 11.84
N GLU A 328 35.87 19.64 11.87
CA GLU A 328 36.53 18.53 11.16
C GLU A 328 36.07 17.17 11.70
N SER A 329 35.92 17.03 13.03
CA SER A 329 35.38 15.81 13.65
C SER A 329 33.93 15.52 13.26
N LEU A 330 33.08 16.54 13.12
CA LEU A 330 31.69 16.39 12.63
C LEU A 330 31.64 15.98 11.17
N ILE A 331 32.41 16.67 10.32
CA ILE A 331 32.52 16.33 8.89
C ILE A 331 33.05 14.90 8.74
N GLU A 332 34.07 14.50 9.51
CA GLU A 332 34.63 13.14 9.46
C GLU A 332 33.62 12.05 9.86
N LYS A 333 32.87 12.24 10.97
CA LYS A 333 31.85 11.26 11.41
C LYS A 333 30.59 11.24 10.52
N LEU A 334 30.23 12.36 9.90
CA LEU A 334 29.04 12.47 9.04
C LEU A 334 29.33 12.20 7.54
N SER A 335 30.60 12.21 7.12
CA SER A 335 30.98 12.01 5.71
C SER A 335 30.68 10.60 5.23
N TYR A 336 30.04 10.49 4.07
CA TYR A 336 29.99 9.24 3.31
C TYR A 336 31.07 9.26 2.23
N LYS A 337 31.91 8.22 2.17
CA LYS A 337 32.86 8.06 1.07
C LYS A 337 32.13 7.43 -0.12
N LEU A 338 31.77 8.28 -1.08
CA LEU A 338 31.12 7.86 -2.32
C LEU A 338 31.91 6.74 -3.02
N LYS A 339 31.22 5.69 -3.47
CA LYS A 339 31.86 4.58 -4.21
C LYS A 339 32.40 5.07 -5.56
N PRO A 340 33.50 4.48 -6.09
CA PRO A 340 34.10 4.90 -7.36
C PRO A 340 33.15 4.88 -8.57
N GLU A 341 32.16 3.99 -8.57
CA GLU A 341 31.12 3.90 -9.60
C GLU A 341 30.28 5.18 -9.75
N PHE A 342 30.04 5.90 -8.64
CA PHE A 342 29.25 7.14 -8.64
C PHE A 342 30.10 8.40 -8.83
N LEU A 343 31.41 8.36 -8.53
CA LEU A 343 32.32 9.48 -8.76
C LEU A 343 32.49 9.82 -10.26
N ASN A 344 32.33 8.84 -11.14
CA ASN A 344 32.39 8.99 -12.59
C ASN A 344 31.04 8.60 -13.25
N PHE A 345 29.93 8.98 -12.61
CA PHE A 345 28.60 8.59 -13.07
C PHE A 345 28.21 9.28 -14.39
N GLU A 346 28.17 8.50 -15.48
CA GLU A 346 27.59 8.93 -16.76
C GLU A 346 26.10 8.55 -16.80
N ARG A 347 25.20 9.55 -16.86
CA ARG A 347 23.76 9.32 -17.02
C ARG A 347 23.47 8.54 -18.33
N PRO A 348 22.65 7.47 -18.27
CA PRO A 348 22.29 6.73 -19.48
C PRO A 348 21.45 7.59 -20.42
N ARG A 349 21.61 7.37 -21.73
CA ARG A 349 20.84 8.04 -22.80
C ARG A 349 19.65 7.19 -23.24
N LYS A 350 19.77 5.87 -23.13
CA LYS A 350 18.71 4.90 -23.39
C LYS A 350 18.72 3.83 -22.31
N MET A 351 17.61 3.72 -21.59
CA MET A 351 17.36 2.77 -20.51
C MET A 351 16.55 1.59 -21.04
N LEU A 352 16.94 0.37 -20.67
CA LEU A 352 16.12 -0.83 -20.80
C LEU A 352 15.37 -1.10 -19.49
N ILE A 353 14.09 -1.42 -19.57
CA ILE A 353 13.23 -1.81 -18.46
C ILE A 353 12.68 -3.20 -18.77
N LEU A 354 12.82 -4.12 -17.82
CA LEU A 354 12.18 -5.43 -17.87
C LEU A 354 10.90 -5.40 -17.02
N GLY A 355 9.76 -5.71 -17.63
CA GLY A 355 8.48 -5.85 -16.93
C GLY A 355 8.32 -7.19 -16.22
N SER A 356 7.13 -7.45 -15.68
CA SER A 356 6.82 -8.66 -14.90
C SER A 356 6.48 -9.91 -15.73
N GLY A 357 5.99 -9.75 -16.96
CA GLY A 357 5.34 -10.83 -17.71
C GLY A 357 3.85 -10.96 -17.35
N GLY A 358 3.27 -12.13 -17.60
CA GLY A 358 1.86 -12.42 -17.30
C GLY A 358 1.57 -12.44 -15.79
N LEU A 359 0.38 -11.99 -15.40
CA LEU A 359 -0.01 -11.94 -13.98
C LEU A 359 -0.25 -13.34 -13.39
N SER A 360 0.33 -13.58 -12.21
CA SER A 360 0.27 -14.86 -11.48
C SER A 360 0.24 -14.66 -9.97
N ILE A 361 -0.21 -15.67 -9.22
CA ILE A 361 -0.27 -15.59 -7.75
C ILE A 361 1.16 -15.38 -7.19
N GLY A 362 1.35 -14.21 -6.57
CA GLY A 362 2.63 -13.70 -6.07
C GLY A 362 3.26 -12.58 -6.90
N GLN A 363 2.89 -12.41 -8.18
CA GLN A 363 3.31 -11.30 -9.06
C GLN A 363 2.11 -10.78 -9.86
N ALA A 364 1.48 -9.72 -9.38
CA ALA A 364 0.20 -9.21 -9.87
C ALA A 364 0.38 -7.83 -10.55
N GLY A 365 -0.51 -6.86 -10.29
CA GLY A 365 -0.50 -5.56 -10.96
C GLY A 365 0.56 -4.58 -10.47
N GLU A 366 1.21 -4.83 -9.31
CA GLU A 366 2.11 -3.90 -8.65
C GLU A 366 3.29 -3.46 -9.53
N PHE A 367 3.69 -4.32 -10.48
CA PHE A 367 4.77 -4.07 -11.44
C PHE A 367 4.35 -3.27 -12.67
N ASP A 368 3.05 -3.10 -12.92
CA ASP A 368 2.51 -2.22 -13.96
C ASP A 368 2.53 -0.75 -13.51
N TYR A 369 2.05 -0.51 -12.29
CA TYR A 369 2.24 0.77 -11.60
C TYR A 369 3.74 1.12 -11.47
N SER A 370 4.55 0.19 -10.95
CA SER A 370 6.00 0.41 -10.77
C SER A 370 6.72 0.73 -12.09
N GLY A 371 6.50 -0.06 -13.15
CA GLY A 371 7.09 0.18 -14.46
C GLY A 371 6.64 1.51 -15.08
N SER A 372 5.36 1.86 -14.92
CA SER A 372 4.81 3.14 -15.40
C SER A 372 5.45 4.35 -14.72
N GLN A 373 5.65 4.30 -13.39
CA GLN A 373 6.34 5.35 -12.64
C GLN A 373 7.82 5.49 -13.04
N ALA A 374 8.51 4.38 -13.30
CA ALA A 374 9.89 4.42 -13.78
C ALA A 374 10.00 5.12 -15.15
N ILE A 375 9.10 4.79 -16.08
CA ILE A 375 9.05 5.41 -17.41
C ILE A 375 8.80 6.92 -17.30
N LYS A 376 7.87 7.35 -16.43
CA LYS A 376 7.63 8.77 -16.13
C LYS A 376 8.90 9.48 -15.63
N ALA A 377 9.52 8.95 -14.57
CA ALA A 377 10.71 9.54 -13.97
C ALA A 377 11.88 9.70 -14.96
N LEU A 378 12.09 8.70 -15.84
CA LEU A 378 13.12 8.70 -16.89
C LEU A 378 12.84 9.70 -18.00
N LYS A 379 11.58 9.87 -18.41
CA LYS A 379 11.19 10.80 -19.48
C LYS A 379 11.38 12.27 -19.11
N GLU A 380 11.14 12.62 -17.85
CA GLU A 380 11.45 13.97 -17.32
C GLU A 380 12.96 14.29 -17.38
N GLU A 381 13.81 13.29 -17.11
CA GLU A 381 15.28 13.39 -17.27
C GLU A 381 15.73 13.28 -18.75
N LYS A 382 14.77 13.17 -19.69
CA LYS A 382 14.98 13.08 -21.15
C LYS A 382 15.74 11.84 -21.60
N ILE A 383 15.62 10.74 -20.85
CA ILE A 383 16.23 9.45 -21.16
C ILE A 383 15.27 8.63 -22.03
N GLN A 384 15.76 8.04 -23.12
CA GLN A 384 14.96 7.17 -23.98
C GLN A 384 14.62 5.85 -23.28
N THR A 385 13.39 5.38 -23.42
CA THR A 385 12.86 4.21 -22.69
C THR A 385 12.54 3.05 -23.64
N ILE A 386 13.18 1.89 -23.39
CA ILE A 386 12.79 0.60 -23.96
C ILE A 386 12.12 -0.21 -22.86
N LEU A 387 10.93 -0.74 -23.13
CA LEU A 387 10.27 -1.73 -22.29
C LEU A 387 10.24 -3.10 -22.98
N ILE A 388 10.56 -4.16 -22.27
CA ILE A 388 10.19 -5.54 -22.64
C ILE A 388 9.13 -6.02 -21.65
N ASN A 389 7.92 -6.29 -22.13
CA ASN A 389 6.89 -6.98 -21.35
C ASN A 389 5.90 -7.68 -22.31
N PRO A 390 5.74 -9.02 -22.26
CA PRO A 390 4.78 -9.73 -23.10
C PRO A 390 3.33 -9.62 -22.61
N ASN A 391 3.06 -9.06 -21.43
CA ASN A 391 1.70 -8.82 -20.96
C ASN A 391 1.06 -7.63 -21.69
N ILE A 392 0.18 -7.96 -22.62
CA ILE A 392 -0.50 -7.04 -23.54
C ILE A 392 -1.58 -6.19 -22.87
N ALA A 393 -2.08 -6.59 -21.70
CA ALA A 393 -3.09 -5.84 -20.97
C ALA A 393 -2.51 -4.61 -20.25
N THR A 394 -1.22 -4.61 -19.94
CA THR A 394 -0.61 -3.60 -19.05
C THR A 394 -0.65 -2.14 -19.54
N VAL A 395 -0.77 -1.20 -18.60
CA VAL A 395 -0.72 0.25 -18.83
C VAL A 395 0.69 0.70 -19.24
N GLN A 396 1.75 0.09 -18.70
CA GLN A 396 3.14 0.38 -19.06
C GLN A 396 3.44 0.11 -20.54
N THR A 397 2.72 -0.82 -21.17
CA THR A 397 2.83 -1.12 -22.61
C THR A 397 1.91 -0.27 -23.49
N SER A 398 1.31 0.80 -22.95
CA SER A 398 0.52 1.78 -23.72
C SER A 398 1.37 2.54 -24.74
N LYS A 399 0.80 2.76 -25.93
CA LYS A 399 1.43 3.52 -27.02
C LYS A 399 1.81 4.94 -26.55
N GLY A 400 3.09 5.29 -26.68
CA GLY A 400 3.62 6.60 -26.28
C GLY A 400 4.05 6.73 -24.82
N LEU A 401 3.72 5.77 -23.92
CA LEU A 401 4.23 5.81 -22.55
C LEU A 401 5.74 5.54 -22.54
N ALA A 402 6.18 4.33 -22.93
CA ALA A 402 7.57 4.09 -23.31
C ALA A 402 7.82 4.53 -24.77
N ASP A 403 9.08 4.79 -25.13
CA ASP A 403 9.46 5.19 -26.49
C ASP A 403 9.53 3.98 -27.44
N LYS A 404 9.85 2.80 -26.91
CA LYS A 404 9.69 1.49 -27.59
C LYS A 404 9.20 0.43 -26.61
N VAL A 405 8.32 -0.45 -27.10
CA VAL A 405 7.77 -1.59 -26.35
C VAL A 405 7.96 -2.87 -27.15
N TYR A 406 8.46 -3.92 -26.49
CA TYR A 406 8.65 -5.26 -27.04
C TYR A 406 7.78 -6.28 -26.30
N PHE A 407 6.81 -6.84 -27.02
CA PHE A 407 5.99 -7.96 -26.57
C PHE A 407 6.72 -9.27 -26.92
N LEU A 408 7.67 -9.64 -26.08
CA LEU A 408 8.58 -10.79 -26.24
C LEU A 408 8.78 -11.52 -24.90
N PRO A 409 9.12 -12.83 -24.91
CA PRO A 409 9.47 -13.56 -23.70
C PRO A 409 10.61 -12.91 -22.91
N LEU A 410 10.51 -12.91 -21.59
CA LEU A 410 11.56 -12.43 -20.67
C LEU A 410 12.63 -13.52 -20.44
N THR A 411 13.23 -14.02 -21.52
CA THR A 411 14.36 -14.97 -21.47
C THR A 411 15.66 -14.30 -21.91
N PRO A 412 16.84 -14.76 -21.43
CA PRO A 412 18.12 -14.14 -21.77
C PRO A 412 18.37 -14.01 -23.28
N GLU A 413 17.91 -14.97 -24.08
CA GLU A 413 18.10 -14.98 -25.54
C GLU A 413 17.30 -13.90 -26.26
N TYR A 414 16.08 -13.58 -25.81
CA TYR A 414 15.26 -12.50 -26.36
C TYR A 414 15.71 -11.13 -25.83
N VAL A 415 16.08 -11.04 -24.56
CA VAL A 415 16.62 -9.80 -23.98
C VAL A 415 17.97 -9.43 -24.60
N GLU A 416 18.86 -10.40 -24.89
CA GLU A 416 20.10 -10.16 -25.64
C GLU A 416 19.80 -9.60 -27.04
N GLN A 417 18.79 -10.11 -27.74
CA GLN A 417 18.42 -9.60 -29.06
C GLN A 417 17.96 -8.14 -29.02
N VAL A 418 17.16 -7.75 -28.02
CA VAL A 418 16.75 -6.35 -27.82
C VAL A 418 17.95 -5.46 -27.44
N ILE A 419 18.83 -5.91 -26.55
CA ILE A 419 20.08 -5.19 -26.21
C ILE A 419 20.96 -4.99 -27.46
N LYS A 420 21.14 -6.05 -28.26
CA LYS A 420 21.93 -6.04 -29.49
C LYS A 420 21.36 -5.11 -30.57
N ALA A 421 20.04 -4.97 -30.64
CA ALA A 421 19.34 -4.11 -31.58
C ALA A 421 19.31 -2.64 -31.13
N GLU A 422 18.84 -2.37 -29.90
CA GLU A 422 18.60 -1.01 -29.42
C GLU A 422 19.82 -0.32 -28.80
N ARG A 423 20.81 -1.09 -28.32
CA ARG A 423 22.00 -0.58 -27.62
C ARG A 423 21.66 0.39 -26.47
N PRO A 424 20.88 -0.06 -25.45
CA PRO A 424 20.77 0.67 -24.20
C PRO A 424 22.16 0.79 -23.54
N ASN A 425 22.36 1.85 -22.75
CA ASN A 425 23.55 1.99 -21.90
C ASN A 425 23.23 1.94 -20.39
N GLY A 426 21.95 1.82 -20.03
CA GLY A 426 21.49 1.46 -18.68
C GLY A 426 20.38 0.40 -18.73
N VAL A 427 20.24 -0.39 -17.65
CA VAL A 427 19.12 -1.31 -17.43
C VAL A 427 18.58 -1.22 -16.00
N LEU A 428 17.24 -1.27 -15.86
CA LEU A 428 16.53 -1.39 -14.59
C LEU A 428 15.97 -2.81 -14.44
N LEU A 429 16.29 -3.45 -13.31
CA LEU A 429 15.91 -4.85 -13.01
C LEU A 429 14.90 -4.94 -11.85
N THR A 430 14.89 -3.96 -10.94
CA THR A 430 14.12 -3.96 -9.68
C THR A 430 12.63 -3.60 -9.84
N PHE A 431 12.14 -3.43 -11.08
CA PHE A 431 10.79 -2.91 -11.39
C PHE A 431 9.83 -3.96 -11.98
N GLY A 432 10.34 -5.14 -12.38
CA GLY A 432 9.55 -6.22 -13.00
C GLY A 432 9.45 -7.47 -12.13
N GLY A 433 9.56 -7.33 -10.81
CA GLY A 433 9.52 -8.45 -9.86
C GLY A 433 10.58 -9.51 -10.14
N GLN A 434 10.30 -10.76 -9.76
CA GLN A 434 11.27 -11.85 -9.85
C GLN A 434 11.58 -12.26 -11.29
N THR A 435 10.65 -12.09 -12.23
CA THR A 435 10.85 -12.42 -13.65
C THR A 435 11.98 -11.59 -14.24
N ALA A 436 11.94 -10.27 -14.04
CA ALA A 436 12.98 -9.35 -14.46
C ALA A 436 14.30 -9.59 -13.71
N LEU A 437 14.23 -9.80 -12.39
CA LEU A 437 15.37 -10.01 -11.50
C LEU A 437 16.16 -11.27 -11.88
N ASN A 438 15.50 -12.43 -11.99
CA ASN A 438 16.12 -13.70 -12.37
C ASN A 438 16.71 -13.62 -13.79
N CYS A 439 15.99 -13.00 -14.75
CA CYS A 439 16.51 -12.78 -16.10
C CYS A 439 17.79 -11.93 -16.07
N GLY A 440 17.82 -10.85 -15.28
CA GLY A 440 18.98 -10.00 -15.06
C GLY A 440 20.18 -10.74 -14.45
N ILE A 441 19.96 -11.61 -13.47
CA ILE A 441 21.00 -12.44 -12.86
C ILE A 441 21.64 -13.39 -13.89
N GLU A 442 20.86 -14.05 -14.74
CA GLU A 442 21.42 -14.92 -15.79
C GLU A 442 22.10 -14.13 -16.91
N LEU A 443 21.62 -12.94 -17.26
CA LEU A 443 22.27 -12.02 -18.21
C LEU A 443 23.64 -11.53 -17.70
N GLU A 444 23.81 -11.30 -16.40
CA GLU A 444 25.10 -10.93 -15.82
C GLU A 444 26.04 -12.15 -15.69
N LYS A 445 25.55 -13.30 -15.21
CA LYS A 445 26.33 -14.56 -15.14
C LYS A 445 26.89 -14.98 -16.51
N THR A 446 26.16 -14.71 -17.59
CA THR A 446 26.60 -14.97 -18.97
C THR A 446 27.43 -13.83 -19.58
N GLY A 447 27.68 -12.76 -18.82
CA GLY A 447 28.50 -11.61 -19.22
C GLY A 447 27.87 -10.71 -20.28
N ILE A 448 26.56 -10.80 -20.52
CA ILE A 448 25.87 -10.12 -21.62
C ILE A 448 25.83 -8.60 -21.40
N PHE A 449 25.61 -8.11 -20.18
CA PHE A 449 25.67 -6.67 -19.91
C PHE A 449 27.07 -6.09 -20.17
N SER A 450 28.12 -6.74 -19.68
CA SER A 450 29.52 -6.37 -19.97
C SER A 450 29.85 -6.41 -21.47
N LYS A 451 29.43 -7.48 -22.18
CA LYS A 451 29.60 -7.67 -23.64
C LYS A 451 28.99 -6.55 -24.49
N TYR A 452 27.96 -5.88 -24.00
CA TYR A 452 27.27 -4.79 -24.70
C TYR A 452 27.43 -3.40 -24.05
N ASN A 453 28.22 -3.28 -22.98
CA ASN A 453 28.42 -2.06 -22.19
C ASN A 453 27.10 -1.46 -21.65
N VAL A 454 26.21 -2.34 -21.15
CA VAL A 454 24.99 -1.95 -20.44
C VAL A 454 25.31 -1.88 -18.94
N LYS A 455 25.05 -0.75 -18.28
CA LYS A 455 25.20 -0.62 -16.83
C LYS A 455 23.90 -1.01 -16.12
N ILE A 456 23.98 -1.77 -15.04
CA ILE A 456 22.84 -1.98 -14.13
C ILE A 456 22.67 -0.72 -13.28
N MET A 457 21.45 -0.19 -13.21
CA MET A 457 21.16 1.12 -12.61
C MET A 457 20.35 0.95 -11.31
N GLY A 458 20.65 1.76 -10.29
CA GLY A 458 20.09 1.59 -8.94
C GLY A 458 20.87 0.56 -8.12
N THR A 459 20.15 -0.32 -7.42
CA THR A 459 20.72 -1.37 -6.55
C THR A 459 21.71 -2.26 -7.32
N PRO A 460 22.97 -2.41 -6.84
CA PRO A 460 23.94 -3.31 -7.46
C PRO A 460 23.45 -4.75 -7.49
N ILE A 461 23.67 -5.48 -8.59
CA ILE A 461 23.19 -6.87 -8.71
C ILE A 461 23.80 -7.81 -7.67
N GLN A 462 25.02 -7.52 -7.21
CA GLN A 462 25.63 -8.23 -6.08
C GLN A 462 24.80 -8.09 -4.80
N SER A 463 24.29 -6.89 -4.50
CA SER A 463 23.40 -6.64 -3.35
C SER A 463 22.10 -7.44 -3.47
N ILE A 464 21.55 -7.56 -4.69
CA ILE A 464 20.34 -8.37 -4.97
C ILE A 464 20.62 -9.85 -4.69
N ILE A 465 21.74 -10.39 -5.19
CA ILE A 465 22.16 -11.78 -4.95
C ILE A 465 22.38 -12.04 -3.45
N GLU A 466 23.00 -11.09 -2.74
CA GLU A 466 23.22 -11.15 -1.28
C GLU A 466 21.94 -11.13 -0.44
N THR A 467 20.82 -10.58 -0.96
CA THR A 467 19.51 -10.61 -0.28
C THR A 467 18.64 -11.81 -0.66
N GLU A 468 18.78 -12.33 -1.87
CA GLU A 468 17.96 -13.45 -2.39
C GLU A 468 18.48 -14.82 -1.92
N ASP A 469 19.80 -15.02 -1.79
CA ASP A 469 20.38 -16.22 -1.17
C ASP A 469 20.36 -16.11 0.36
N ARG A 470 19.54 -16.94 1.02
CA ARG A 470 19.35 -16.87 2.48
C ARG A 470 20.58 -17.20 3.30
N LYS A 471 21.52 -18.00 2.77
CA LYS A 471 22.78 -18.29 3.48
C LYS A 471 23.66 -17.05 3.43
N ILE A 472 23.86 -16.47 2.25
CA ILE A 472 24.66 -15.25 2.08
C ILE A 472 24.03 -14.13 2.90
N PHE A 473 22.71 -13.93 2.82
CA PHE A 473 21.97 -12.96 3.63
C PHE A 473 22.26 -13.10 5.13
N SER A 474 22.18 -14.33 5.68
CA SER A 474 22.49 -14.62 7.08
C SER A 474 23.94 -14.26 7.45
N GLU A 475 24.91 -14.64 6.62
CA GLU A 475 26.33 -14.33 6.84
C GLU A 475 26.60 -12.80 6.83
N ARG A 476 26.01 -12.07 5.88
CA ARG A 476 26.14 -10.61 5.73
C ARG A 476 25.43 -9.84 6.87
N ILE A 477 24.25 -10.30 7.31
CA ILE A 477 23.54 -9.73 8.48
C ILE A 477 24.35 -9.97 9.78
N ALA A 478 25.05 -11.10 9.91
CA ALA A 478 25.87 -11.40 11.07
C ALA A 478 27.10 -10.48 11.20
N GLU A 479 27.70 -10.02 10.08
CA GLU A 479 28.82 -9.06 10.09
C GLU A 479 28.51 -7.77 10.87
N ILE A 480 27.26 -7.31 10.81
CA ILE A 480 26.81 -6.09 11.48
C ILE A 480 26.20 -6.34 12.88
N GLY A 481 26.29 -7.57 13.39
CA GLY A 481 25.79 -7.94 14.73
C GLY A 481 24.27 -7.86 14.87
N VAL A 482 23.53 -8.13 13.80
CA VAL A 482 22.06 -8.21 13.79
C VAL A 482 21.64 -9.68 13.61
N LYS A 483 20.43 -10.06 14.02
CA LYS A 483 19.93 -11.44 13.96
C LYS A 483 18.94 -11.66 12.80
N VAL A 484 19.18 -12.68 11.98
CA VAL A 484 18.13 -13.34 11.18
C VAL A 484 17.47 -14.46 12.00
N ALA A 485 16.28 -14.90 11.60
CA ALA A 485 15.66 -16.09 12.18
C ALA A 485 16.61 -17.32 12.10
N PRO A 486 16.80 -18.10 13.18
CA PRO A 486 17.71 -19.24 13.18
C PRO A 486 17.31 -20.28 12.12
N SER A 487 18.21 -20.58 11.19
CA SER A 487 17.93 -21.43 10.03
C SER A 487 19.13 -22.23 9.55
N GLU A 488 18.88 -23.38 8.94
CA GLU A 488 19.88 -24.21 8.26
C GLU A 488 19.45 -24.50 6.81
N ALA A 489 20.39 -24.42 5.87
CA ALA A 489 20.18 -24.73 4.46
C ALA A 489 20.56 -26.18 4.15
N VAL A 490 19.65 -26.93 3.55
CA VAL A 490 19.71 -28.40 3.41
C VAL A 490 19.38 -28.84 1.99
N TYR A 491 20.03 -29.92 1.53
CA TYR A 491 19.95 -30.43 0.16
C TYR A 491 19.36 -31.85 0.09
N SER A 492 19.06 -32.45 1.23
CA SER A 492 18.37 -33.74 1.33
C SER A 492 17.38 -33.78 2.49
N VAL A 493 16.40 -34.68 2.39
CA VAL A 493 15.42 -34.93 3.46
C VAL A 493 16.12 -35.32 4.77
N LYS A 494 17.26 -36.05 4.70
CA LYS A 494 18.03 -36.44 5.89
C LYS A 494 18.64 -35.22 6.60
N GLU A 495 19.20 -34.28 5.83
CA GLU A 495 19.71 -33.02 6.38
C GLU A 495 18.58 -32.18 6.99
N ALA A 496 17.41 -32.13 6.35
CA ALA A 496 16.24 -31.43 6.88
C ALA A 496 15.83 -31.92 8.29
N LEU A 497 15.76 -33.25 8.48
CA LEU A 497 15.45 -33.82 9.79
C LEU A 497 16.54 -33.53 10.83
N GLN A 498 17.82 -33.52 10.42
CA GLN A 498 18.94 -33.19 11.31
C GLN A 498 18.92 -31.71 11.75
N ALA A 499 18.68 -30.80 10.80
CA ALA A 499 18.52 -29.36 11.08
C ALA A 499 17.38 -29.10 12.08
N ALA A 500 16.25 -29.78 11.92
CA ALA A 500 15.12 -29.64 12.84
C ALA A 500 15.40 -30.21 14.25
N GLN A 501 16.27 -31.22 14.38
CA GLN A 501 16.77 -31.65 15.69
C GLN A 501 17.69 -30.61 16.35
N ASN A 502 18.45 -29.85 15.57
CA ASN A 502 19.33 -28.78 16.07
C ASN A 502 18.52 -27.52 16.48
N LEU A 503 17.58 -27.11 15.63
CA LEU A 503 16.75 -25.90 15.79
C LEU A 503 15.61 -26.07 16.81
N GLY A 504 15.12 -27.31 16.95
CA GLY A 504 13.97 -27.67 17.77
C GLY A 504 12.64 -27.48 17.04
N TYR A 505 11.74 -28.46 17.17
CA TYR A 505 10.37 -28.37 16.65
C TYR A 505 9.50 -27.42 17.52
N PRO A 506 8.50 -26.73 16.94
CA PRO A 506 8.15 -26.72 15.52
C PRO A 506 9.14 -25.92 14.66
N VAL A 507 9.28 -26.34 13.40
CA VAL A 507 10.11 -25.68 12.37
C VAL A 507 9.26 -25.29 11.16
N MET A 508 9.77 -24.38 10.33
CA MET A 508 9.25 -24.08 9.01
C MET A 508 10.22 -24.60 7.94
N ALA A 509 9.70 -25.29 6.93
CA ALA A 509 10.42 -25.61 5.70
C ALA A 509 10.07 -24.57 4.62
N ARG A 510 11.06 -24.11 3.83
CA ARG A 510 10.87 -23.21 2.68
C ARG A 510 11.77 -23.59 1.50
N ALA A 511 11.27 -23.60 0.26
CA ALA A 511 12.11 -23.83 -0.91
C ALA A 511 12.90 -22.56 -1.31
N ALA A 512 14.20 -22.69 -1.53
CA ALA A 512 15.05 -21.56 -1.90
C ALA A 512 14.83 -21.10 -3.36
N PHE A 513 15.20 -19.84 -3.65
CA PHE A 513 14.99 -19.15 -4.93
C PHE A 513 13.54 -19.15 -5.41
N SER A 514 12.58 -19.03 -4.47
CA SER A 514 11.15 -18.99 -4.76
C SER A 514 10.43 -17.83 -4.07
N LEU A 515 9.55 -17.14 -4.83
CA LEU A 515 8.63 -16.14 -4.29
C LEU A 515 7.51 -16.79 -3.45
N GLY A 516 6.90 -16.01 -2.56
CA GLY A 516 5.53 -16.28 -2.08
C GLY A 516 5.35 -17.62 -1.39
N GLY A 517 6.41 -18.13 -0.75
CA GLY A 517 6.45 -19.44 -0.08
C GLY A 517 6.12 -20.63 -0.98
N LEU A 518 6.69 -20.73 -2.18
CA LEU A 518 6.47 -21.96 -2.97
C LEU A 518 7.06 -23.16 -2.22
N GLY A 519 6.25 -24.20 -2.01
CA GLY A 519 6.68 -25.39 -1.26
C GLY A 519 7.02 -25.13 0.22
N SER A 520 6.57 -24.03 0.82
CA SER A 520 6.74 -23.79 2.26
C SER A 520 5.67 -24.50 3.10
N GLY A 521 5.99 -24.77 4.37
CA GLY A 521 5.06 -25.33 5.34
C GLY A 521 5.66 -25.43 6.74
N PHE A 522 4.82 -25.58 7.75
CA PHE A 522 5.25 -25.82 9.14
C PHE A 522 5.20 -27.31 9.46
N ALA A 523 6.21 -27.78 10.22
CA ALA A 523 6.26 -29.12 10.78
C ALA A 523 6.41 -29.05 12.30
N ASN A 524 5.54 -29.76 13.00
CA ASN A 524 5.54 -29.89 14.45
C ASN A 524 6.30 -31.16 14.90
N ASN A 525 6.66 -32.04 13.96
CA ASN A 525 7.37 -33.30 14.20
C ASN A 525 8.08 -33.79 12.92
N GLU A 526 8.88 -34.85 13.09
CA GLU A 526 9.70 -35.47 12.06
C GLU A 526 8.90 -35.99 10.85
N THR A 527 7.71 -36.55 11.09
CA THR A 527 6.82 -37.09 10.04
C THR A 527 6.29 -35.99 9.12
N GLU A 528 5.81 -34.89 9.70
CA GLU A 528 5.34 -33.72 8.94
C GLU A 528 6.49 -33.11 8.10
N LEU A 529 7.68 -33.00 8.69
CA LEU A 529 8.84 -32.45 8.00
C LEU A 529 9.31 -33.36 6.85
N GLN A 530 9.27 -34.68 7.02
CA GLN A 530 9.64 -35.62 5.97
C GLN A 530 8.76 -35.45 4.72
N VAL A 531 7.46 -35.28 4.89
CA VAL A 531 6.51 -35.06 3.77
C VAL A 531 6.76 -33.71 3.09
N LEU A 532 6.90 -32.64 3.87
CA LEU A 532 7.19 -31.30 3.33
C LEU A 532 8.53 -31.25 2.58
N ALA A 533 9.59 -31.84 3.14
CA ALA A 533 10.90 -31.87 2.53
C ALA A 533 10.94 -32.69 1.22
N GLN A 534 10.23 -33.82 1.15
CA GLN A 534 10.08 -34.59 -0.09
C GLN A 534 9.37 -33.80 -1.19
N HIS A 535 8.31 -33.05 -0.83
CA HIS A 535 7.57 -32.23 -1.78
C HIS A 535 8.36 -31.01 -2.26
N ALA A 536 9.02 -30.29 -1.35
CA ALA A 536 9.82 -29.11 -1.69
C ALA A 536 11.06 -29.45 -2.53
N LEU A 537 11.78 -30.53 -2.21
CA LEU A 537 12.97 -30.97 -2.95
C LEU A 537 12.65 -31.56 -4.33
N ALA A 538 11.37 -31.79 -4.67
CA ALA A 538 10.94 -32.09 -6.03
C ALA A 538 10.86 -30.83 -6.93
N HIS A 539 10.87 -29.63 -6.34
CA HIS A 539 10.71 -28.35 -7.03
C HIS A 539 11.90 -27.40 -6.91
N SER A 540 12.74 -27.54 -5.88
CA SER A 540 14.01 -26.79 -5.73
C SER A 540 15.13 -27.70 -5.23
N ASN A 541 16.36 -27.45 -5.66
CA ASN A 541 17.55 -28.22 -5.25
C ASN A 541 18.00 -27.92 -3.80
N GLN A 542 17.42 -26.91 -3.15
CA GLN A 542 17.77 -26.47 -1.80
C GLN A 542 16.49 -26.12 -1.03
N LEU A 543 16.43 -26.60 0.20
CA LEU A 543 15.41 -26.33 1.19
C LEU A 543 16.04 -25.59 2.37
N ILE A 544 15.31 -24.67 2.99
CA ILE A 544 15.70 -23.99 4.22
C ILE A 544 14.80 -24.49 5.34
N ILE A 545 15.38 -24.87 6.48
CA ILE A 545 14.67 -25.18 7.71
C ILE A 545 14.90 -24.03 8.68
N ASP A 546 13.84 -23.34 9.06
CA ASP A 546 13.84 -22.23 10.02
C ASP A 546 13.22 -22.69 11.35
N LYS A 547 13.73 -22.17 12.48
CA LYS A 547 13.03 -22.23 13.77
C LYS A 547 11.68 -21.52 13.63
N SER A 548 10.59 -22.14 14.06
CA SER A 548 9.28 -21.49 14.05
C SER A 548 9.24 -20.31 15.03
N LEU A 549 8.82 -19.15 14.53
CA LEU A 549 8.46 -17.96 15.30
C LEU A 549 6.93 -17.71 15.22
N ARG A 550 6.14 -18.78 15.00
CA ARG A 550 4.68 -18.67 14.82
C ARG A 550 4.02 -17.95 16.00
N GLY A 551 3.11 -17.03 15.69
CA GLY A 551 2.42 -16.22 16.70
C GLY A 551 3.17 -14.96 17.15
N TRP A 552 4.36 -14.69 16.60
CA TRP A 552 5.03 -13.39 16.78
C TRP A 552 4.39 -12.31 15.91
N LYS A 553 4.54 -11.04 16.30
CA LYS A 553 4.07 -9.90 15.50
C LYS A 553 4.92 -9.79 14.25
N GLU A 554 4.30 -9.72 13.08
CA GLU A 554 5.01 -9.51 11.81
C GLU A 554 4.88 -8.04 11.39
N VAL A 555 6.03 -7.41 11.13
CA VAL A 555 6.14 -5.96 10.88
C VAL A 555 7.03 -5.72 9.66
N GLU A 556 6.56 -4.93 8.71
CA GLU A 556 7.31 -4.54 7.50
C GLU A 556 7.71 -3.06 7.53
N TYR A 557 8.85 -2.73 6.94
CA TYR A 557 9.28 -1.34 6.67
C TYR A 557 9.67 -1.17 5.20
N GLU A 558 9.19 -0.09 4.58
CA GLU A 558 9.64 0.36 3.26
C GLU A 558 10.76 1.39 3.43
N VAL A 559 11.94 1.08 2.90
CA VAL A 559 13.17 1.86 3.08
C VAL A 559 13.63 2.43 1.74
N VAL A 560 14.03 3.70 1.73
CA VAL A 560 14.58 4.36 0.54
C VAL A 560 15.97 4.89 0.84
N ARG A 561 16.95 4.57 -0.02
CA ARG A 561 18.35 4.96 0.13
C ARG A 561 18.94 5.47 -1.18
N ASP A 562 19.64 6.60 -1.14
CA ASP A 562 20.32 7.17 -2.30
C ASP A 562 21.82 6.81 -2.40
N ALA A 563 22.46 7.21 -3.50
CA ALA A 563 23.88 6.99 -3.74
C ALA A 563 24.80 7.76 -2.77
N PHE A 564 24.28 8.73 -2.01
CA PHE A 564 24.98 9.63 -1.09
C PHE A 564 24.78 9.24 0.39
N ASP A 565 24.14 8.08 0.62
CA ASP A 565 23.85 7.50 1.93
C ASP A 565 22.80 8.27 2.76
N ASN A 566 21.98 9.11 2.12
CA ASN A 566 20.71 9.54 2.70
C ASN A 566 19.78 8.31 2.69
N CYS A 567 19.14 8.00 3.83
CA CYS A 567 18.39 6.77 4.03
C CYS A 567 17.23 7.05 5.00
N ILE A 568 16.00 6.68 4.60
CA ILE A 568 14.75 7.01 5.29
C ILE A 568 13.79 5.80 5.28
N THR A 569 12.89 5.71 6.26
CA THR A 569 11.77 4.75 6.23
C THR A 569 10.47 5.44 5.85
N VAL A 570 9.94 5.13 4.67
CA VAL A 570 8.78 5.81 4.07
C VAL A 570 7.45 5.26 4.58
N CYS A 571 7.40 3.97 4.89
CA CYS A 571 6.20 3.34 5.45
C CYS A 571 6.58 2.24 6.44
N ASN A 572 5.67 1.98 7.37
CA ASN A 572 5.71 0.86 8.30
C ASN A 572 4.33 0.21 8.30
N MET A 573 4.31 -1.12 8.37
CA MET A 573 3.10 -1.93 8.29
C MET A 573 3.14 -3.00 9.38
N GLU A 574 1.98 -3.28 9.98
CA GLU A 574 1.81 -4.33 10.98
C GLU A 574 0.77 -5.33 10.49
N ASN A 575 1.09 -6.62 10.54
CA ASN A 575 0.14 -7.67 10.19
C ASN A 575 -0.78 -7.95 11.38
N LEU A 576 -2.08 -7.91 11.12
CA LEU A 576 -3.13 -8.31 12.08
C LEU A 576 -3.09 -9.83 12.26
N ASP A 577 -2.92 -10.56 11.17
CA ASP A 577 -2.61 -11.99 11.20
C ASP A 577 -1.13 -12.19 11.61
N PRO A 578 -0.84 -12.92 12.69
CA PRO A 578 0.52 -13.07 13.21
C PRO A 578 1.37 -14.02 12.35
N LEU A 579 2.69 -13.96 12.56
CA LEU A 579 3.68 -14.70 11.75
C LEU A 579 3.30 -16.18 11.61
N GLY A 580 3.32 -16.64 10.36
CA GLY A 580 2.90 -17.99 9.95
C GLY A 580 1.89 -17.97 8.82
N ILE A 581 1.19 -16.85 8.66
CA ILE A 581 0.49 -16.43 7.44
C ILE A 581 1.42 -15.46 6.71
N HIS A 582 1.56 -15.59 5.39
CA HIS A 582 2.44 -14.75 4.57
C HIS A 582 1.87 -13.33 4.44
N THR A 583 2.68 -12.27 4.47
CA THR A 583 2.19 -10.86 4.42
C THR A 583 1.15 -10.58 3.33
N GLY A 584 1.40 -11.08 2.11
CA GLY A 584 0.43 -11.09 1.01
C GLY A 584 -0.94 -11.74 1.32
N GLU A 585 -0.99 -12.81 2.13
CA GLU A 585 -2.21 -13.47 2.66
C GLU A 585 -2.74 -12.85 3.96
N SER A 586 -1.96 -12.03 4.66
CA SER A 586 -2.36 -11.41 5.93
C SER A 586 -3.30 -10.21 5.72
N ILE A 587 -4.15 -9.92 6.71
CA ILE A 587 -4.69 -8.57 6.89
C ILE A 587 -3.57 -7.67 7.43
N VAL A 588 -3.38 -6.49 6.85
CA VAL A 588 -2.26 -5.58 7.13
C VAL A 588 -2.78 -4.18 7.45
N VAL A 589 -2.17 -3.49 8.41
CA VAL A 589 -2.50 -2.10 8.77
C VAL A 589 -1.30 -1.17 8.61
N ALA A 590 -1.55 0.08 8.20
CA ALA A 590 -0.55 1.14 8.16
C ALA A 590 -1.10 2.44 8.79
N PRO A 591 -0.34 3.11 9.69
CA PRO A 591 0.91 2.65 10.31
C PRO A 591 0.69 1.47 11.26
N SER A 592 1.75 0.94 11.87
CA SER A 592 1.67 0.01 13.00
C SER A 592 0.88 0.61 14.17
N GLN A 593 0.06 -0.19 14.83
CA GLN A 593 -0.86 0.22 15.89
C GLN A 593 -0.38 -0.15 17.30
N THR A 594 0.34 -1.27 17.45
CA THR A 594 0.62 -1.85 18.77
C THR A 594 2.09 -1.76 19.23
N LEU A 595 2.93 -1.06 18.46
CA LEU A 595 4.35 -0.86 18.79
C LEU A 595 4.57 0.37 19.67
N SER A 596 5.40 0.26 20.70
CA SER A 596 5.89 1.45 21.42
C SER A 596 6.95 2.20 20.60
N ASN A 597 7.20 3.48 20.92
CA ASN A 597 8.27 4.27 20.28
C ASN A 597 9.64 3.57 20.29
N LYS A 598 9.93 2.74 21.31
CA LYS A 598 11.21 2.03 21.40
C LYS A 598 11.27 0.83 20.46
N GLU A 599 10.19 0.03 20.37
CA GLU A 599 10.15 -1.07 19.38
C GLU A 599 10.16 -0.50 17.95
N TYR A 600 9.40 0.57 17.69
CA TYR A 600 9.41 1.28 16.41
C TYR A 600 10.82 1.71 15.99
N ASN A 601 11.51 2.51 16.83
CA ASN A 601 12.83 3.03 16.46
C ASN A 601 13.92 1.95 16.46
N MET A 602 13.81 0.91 17.30
CA MET A 602 14.69 -0.26 17.23
C MET A 602 14.61 -0.94 15.85
N LEU A 603 13.40 -1.16 15.33
CA LEU A 603 13.21 -1.74 13.99
C LEU A 603 13.65 -0.77 12.89
N ARG A 604 13.23 0.51 12.94
CA ARG A 604 13.64 1.56 11.99
C ARG A 604 15.17 1.73 11.89
N THR A 605 15.86 1.90 13.03
CA THR A 605 17.33 2.03 13.08
C THR A 605 18.00 0.78 12.52
N THR A 606 17.43 -0.40 12.79
CA THR A 606 17.91 -1.67 12.22
C THR A 606 17.71 -1.73 10.71
N ALA A 607 16.56 -1.31 10.19
CA ALA A 607 16.26 -1.27 8.76
C ALA A 607 17.29 -0.40 8.02
N ILE A 608 17.45 0.85 8.46
CA ILE A 608 18.43 1.78 7.91
C ILE A 608 19.86 1.21 7.95
N LYS A 609 20.24 0.55 9.05
CA LYS A 609 21.56 -0.09 9.21
C LYS A 609 21.79 -1.25 8.23
N VAL A 610 20.78 -2.11 8.04
CA VAL A 610 20.83 -3.27 7.14
C VAL A 610 20.89 -2.82 5.67
N ILE A 611 20.03 -1.89 5.27
CA ILE A 611 19.94 -1.40 3.89
C ILE A 611 21.20 -0.61 3.49
N ARG A 612 21.82 0.11 4.43
CA ARG A 612 23.17 0.68 4.27
C ARG A 612 24.25 -0.38 4.07
N HIS A 613 24.19 -1.50 4.78
CA HIS A 613 25.20 -2.57 4.69
C HIS A 613 25.19 -3.31 3.35
N PHE A 614 24.01 -3.67 2.83
CA PHE A 614 23.88 -4.22 1.47
C PHE A 614 24.15 -3.17 0.39
N GLY A 615 24.12 -1.87 0.71
CA GLY A 615 24.46 -0.79 -0.21
C GLY A 615 23.42 -0.55 -1.30
N VAL A 616 22.14 -0.78 -0.98
CA VAL A 616 20.96 -0.56 -1.85
C VAL A 616 20.91 0.89 -2.33
N VAL A 617 20.48 1.11 -3.58
CA VAL A 617 20.27 2.46 -4.15
C VAL A 617 18.96 2.48 -4.93
N GLY A 618 17.93 3.07 -4.32
CA GLY A 618 16.54 2.93 -4.72
C GLY A 618 15.65 2.69 -3.50
N GLU A 619 14.68 1.79 -3.65
CA GLU A 619 13.78 1.30 -2.61
C GLU A 619 14.12 -0.16 -2.25
N CYS A 620 13.65 -0.60 -1.07
CA CYS A 620 13.57 -1.99 -0.66
C CYS A 620 12.63 -2.17 0.56
N ASN A 621 11.98 -3.33 0.62
CA ASN A 621 11.18 -3.78 1.75
C ASN A 621 12.02 -4.64 2.73
N ILE A 622 11.78 -4.54 4.03
CA ILE A 622 12.38 -5.39 5.07
C ILE A 622 11.33 -5.88 6.08
N GLN A 623 11.39 -7.16 6.45
CA GLN A 623 10.38 -7.84 7.27
C GLN A 623 10.96 -8.36 8.59
N TYR A 624 10.19 -8.20 9.67
CA TYR A 624 10.57 -8.56 11.03
C TYR A 624 9.53 -9.45 11.69
N ALA A 625 10.01 -10.40 12.50
CA ALA A 625 9.22 -10.99 13.57
C ALA A 625 9.63 -10.37 14.91
N LEU A 626 8.69 -9.74 15.61
CA LEU A 626 8.86 -9.14 16.93
C LEU A 626 8.09 -9.97 17.97
N ASN A 627 8.74 -10.25 19.09
CA ASN A 627 8.15 -10.99 20.20
C ASN A 627 7.02 -10.15 20.86
N PRO A 628 5.79 -10.66 21.01
CA PRO A 628 4.69 -9.89 21.64
C PRO A 628 4.94 -9.56 23.11
N GLU A 629 5.86 -10.26 23.78
CA GLU A 629 6.17 -10.14 25.21
C GLU A 629 7.55 -9.54 25.51
N SER A 630 8.35 -9.15 24.50
CA SER A 630 9.68 -8.57 24.73
C SER A 630 10.23 -7.77 23.54
N GLU A 631 11.38 -7.11 23.73
CA GLU A 631 12.11 -6.42 22.65
C GLU A 631 12.93 -7.38 21.76
N GLU A 632 12.80 -8.71 21.91
CA GLU A 632 13.48 -9.64 21.00
C GLU A 632 12.80 -9.64 19.62
N TYR A 633 13.61 -9.45 18.58
CA TYR A 633 13.19 -9.53 17.19
C TYR A 633 14.17 -10.35 16.35
N TYR A 634 13.69 -10.79 15.19
CA TYR A 634 14.47 -11.41 14.14
C TYR A 634 14.10 -10.82 12.78
N ILE A 635 15.08 -10.61 11.90
CA ILE A 635 14.81 -10.31 10.49
C ILE A 635 14.37 -11.59 9.79
N ILE A 636 13.28 -11.51 9.02
CA ILE A 636 12.74 -12.59 8.20
C ILE A 636 13.33 -12.53 6.79
N GLU A 637 13.32 -11.37 6.14
CA GLU A 637 13.92 -11.14 4.81
C GLU A 637 14.08 -9.65 4.46
N VAL A 638 14.82 -9.39 3.38
CA VAL A 638 14.92 -8.10 2.70
C VAL A 638 14.62 -8.32 1.21
N ASN A 639 13.64 -7.60 0.67
CA ASN A 639 13.32 -7.58 -0.75
C ASN A 639 14.00 -6.36 -1.38
N ALA A 640 15.17 -6.55 -2.02
CA ALA A 640 15.97 -5.46 -2.62
C ALA A 640 15.45 -4.95 -3.99
N ARG A 641 14.11 -4.91 -4.12
CA ARG A 641 13.35 -4.53 -5.31
C ARG A 641 11.92 -4.15 -4.90
N LEU A 642 11.22 -3.46 -5.80
CA LEU A 642 9.81 -3.14 -5.62
C LEU A 642 8.98 -4.42 -5.43
N SER A 643 7.88 -4.25 -4.71
CA SER A 643 7.06 -5.31 -4.13
C SER A 643 5.60 -4.88 -4.02
N ARG A 644 4.69 -5.80 -3.71
CA ARG A 644 3.29 -5.44 -3.39
C ARG A 644 3.22 -4.52 -2.16
N SER A 645 4.01 -4.80 -1.13
CA SER A 645 4.19 -3.94 0.04
C SER A 645 4.60 -2.51 -0.34
N SER A 646 5.51 -2.33 -1.32
CA SER A 646 5.89 -1.00 -1.84
C SER A 646 4.78 -0.28 -2.62
N ALA A 647 3.92 -1.03 -3.34
CA ALA A 647 2.77 -0.44 -4.02
C ALA A 647 1.70 -0.01 -3.01
N LEU A 648 1.33 -0.90 -2.08
CA LEU A 648 0.45 -0.64 -0.95
C LEU A 648 0.92 0.60 -0.16
N ALA A 649 2.20 0.64 0.24
CA ALA A 649 2.80 1.77 0.93
C ALA A 649 2.76 3.07 0.12
N SER A 650 2.94 3.01 -1.20
CA SER A 650 2.84 4.19 -2.07
C SER A 650 1.42 4.79 -2.06
N LYS A 651 0.39 3.93 -2.09
CA LYS A 651 -1.01 4.36 -1.98
C LYS A 651 -1.37 4.79 -0.56
N ALA A 652 -0.90 4.07 0.47
CA ALA A 652 -1.20 4.33 1.87
C ALA A 652 -0.59 5.64 2.39
N THR A 653 0.56 6.05 1.86
CA THR A 653 1.25 7.30 2.28
C THR A 653 1.02 8.48 1.32
N GLY A 654 0.79 8.21 0.03
CA GLY A 654 0.87 9.19 -1.07
C GLY A 654 2.28 9.38 -1.64
N TYR A 655 3.31 8.74 -1.07
CA TYR A 655 4.71 8.84 -1.49
C TYR A 655 4.99 7.88 -2.67
N PRO A 656 5.39 8.35 -3.86
CA PRO A 656 5.50 7.50 -5.03
C PRO A 656 6.86 6.75 -5.07
N LEU A 657 6.97 5.65 -4.31
CA LEU A 657 8.23 4.91 -4.10
C LEU A 657 8.94 4.55 -5.41
N ALA A 658 8.22 3.99 -6.38
CA ALA A 658 8.79 3.58 -7.67
C ALA A 658 9.34 4.76 -8.50
N TYR A 659 8.67 5.91 -8.49
CA TYR A 659 9.14 7.12 -9.17
C TYR A 659 10.43 7.64 -8.51
N VAL A 660 10.46 7.69 -7.18
CA VAL A 660 11.65 8.11 -6.42
C VAL A 660 12.81 7.15 -6.68
N ALA A 661 12.61 5.83 -6.54
CA ALA A 661 13.62 4.82 -6.81
C ALA A 661 14.21 4.93 -8.23
N ALA A 662 13.38 5.25 -9.24
CA ALA A 662 13.84 5.49 -10.60
C ALA A 662 14.72 6.76 -10.71
N LYS A 663 14.39 7.86 -10.01
CA LYS A 663 15.28 9.04 -9.92
C LYS A 663 16.59 8.72 -9.19
N LEU A 664 16.55 7.95 -8.09
CA LEU A 664 17.74 7.54 -7.33
C LEU A 664 18.69 6.66 -8.16
N SER A 665 18.14 5.83 -9.07
CA SER A 665 18.94 5.04 -10.02
C SER A 665 19.82 5.89 -10.96
N LEU A 666 19.52 7.19 -11.08
CA LEU A 666 20.25 8.17 -11.89
C LEU A 666 21.23 9.02 -11.06
N ALA A 667 21.56 8.57 -9.85
CA ALA A 667 22.39 9.27 -8.87
C ALA A 667 21.91 10.71 -8.55
N ILE A 668 20.59 10.91 -8.52
CA ILE A 668 19.96 12.12 -7.99
C ILE A 668 19.85 11.95 -6.46
N PRO A 669 20.27 12.92 -5.63
CA PRO A 669 20.07 12.87 -4.17
C PRO A 669 18.59 12.88 -3.78
N LEU A 670 18.24 12.22 -2.67
CA LEU A 670 16.91 12.31 -2.06
C LEU A 670 16.47 13.76 -1.81
N PRO A 671 17.32 14.67 -1.26
CA PRO A 671 16.96 16.07 -1.04
C PRO A 671 16.52 16.84 -2.29
N ASP A 672 17.13 16.53 -3.45
CA ASP A 672 16.90 17.25 -4.71
C ASP A 672 15.60 16.82 -5.42
N ILE A 673 15.01 15.69 -5.02
CA ILE A 673 13.73 15.22 -5.52
C ILE A 673 12.62 15.96 -4.75
N LYS A 674 11.65 16.52 -5.47
CA LYS A 674 10.46 17.15 -4.86
C LYS A 674 9.41 16.14 -4.45
N ASN A 675 8.71 16.42 -3.36
CA ASN A 675 7.43 15.78 -3.04
C ASN A 675 6.35 16.28 -4.03
N SER A 676 5.76 15.37 -4.80
CA SER A 676 4.70 15.66 -5.78
C SER A 676 3.37 16.09 -5.14
N VAL A 677 3.10 15.65 -3.91
CA VAL A 677 1.84 15.88 -3.19
C VAL A 677 1.78 17.30 -2.62
N THR A 678 2.89 17.84 -2.12
CA THR A 678 2.96 19.22 -1.58
C THR A 678 3.48 20.24 -2.60
N GLY A 679 4.26 19.80 -3.60
CA GLY A 679 4.93 20.64 -4.60
C GLY A 679 6.08 21.53 -4.07
N VAL A 680 6.16 21.71 -2.75
CA VAL A 680 7.08 22.66 -2.07
C VAL A 680 8.12 21.99 -1.15
N THR A 681 7.86 20.77 -0.65
CA THR A 681 8.82 20.04 0.20
C THR A 681 9.67 19.04 -0.61
N THR A 682 10.74 18.54 0.01
CA THR A 682 11.57 17.46 -0.57
C THR A 682 10.91 16.09 -0.42
N ALA A 683 11.32 15.11 -1.24
CA ALA A 683 11.04 13.69 -1.02
C ALA A 683 11.95 13.07 0.05
N CYS A 684 12.99 13.76 0.53
CA CYS A 684 13.77 13.30 1.69
C CYS A 684 13.00 13.56 2.99
N PHE A 685 11.95 12.79 3.29
CA PHE A 685 11.18 12.87 4.55
C PHE A 685 10.50 11.54 4.86
N GLU A 686 10.05 11.35 6.10
CA GLU A 686 9.22 10.19 6.49
C GLU A 686 7.73 10.63 6.58
N PRO A 687 6.82 10.05 5.78
CA PRO A 687 5.40 10.41 5.79
C PRO A 687 4.73 10.35 7.17
N SER A 688 3.80 11.28 7.40
CA SER A 688 2.92 11.31 8.56
C SER A 688 1.47 11.17 8.10
N LEU A 689 0.75 10.22 8.70
CA LEU A 689 -0.65 9.91 8.42
C LEU A 689 -1.53 10.49 9.54
N ASP A 690 -2.72 10.99 9.21
CA ASP A 690 -3.78 11.38 10.17
C ASP A 690 -5.06 10.55 9.98
N TYR A 691 -4.86 9.33 9.49
CA TYR A 691 -5.82 8.27 9.18
C TYR A 691 -5.16 6.89 9.37
N CYS A 692 -5.97 5.84 9.41
CA CYS A 692 -5.57 4.44 9.43
C CYS A 692 -5.89 3.81 8.06
N VAL A 693 -4.97 2.98 7.56
CA VAL A 693 -5.11 2.21 6.33
C VAL A 693 -5.21 0.73 6.67
N VAL A 694 -6.16 0.01 6.06
CA VAL A 694 -6.31 -1.44 6.19
C VAL A 694 -6.27 -2.09 4.81
N LYS A 695 -5.40 -3.09 4.62
CA LYS A 695 -5.36 -3.96 3.44
C LYS A 695 -5.90 -5.34 3.79
N ILE A 696 -6.72 -5.91 2.89
CA ILE A 696 -7.21 -7.29 2.98
C ILE A 696 -6.99 -7.98 1.61
N PRO A 697 -6.51 -9.24 1.56
CA PRO A 697 -6.38 -9.98 0.30
C PRO A 697 -7.72 -10.42 -0.30
N ARG A 698 -7.71 -10.74 -1.60
CA ARG A 698 -8.81 -11.40 -2.31
C ARG A 698 -8.46 -12.86 -2.58
N TRP A 699 -9.41 -13.76 -2.30
CA TRP A 699 -9.29 -15.20 -2.59
C TRP A 699 -10.46 -15.70 -3.44
N ASP A 700 -10.15 -16.49 -4.47
CA ASP A 700 -11.13 -17.19 -5.31
C ASP A 700 -11.07 -18.73 -5.11
N LEU A 701 -10.60 -19.18 -3.94
CA LEU A 701 -10.41 -20.61 -3.61
C LEU A 701 -11.68 -21.46 -3.73
N ALA A 702 -12.87 -20.85 -3.73
CA ALA A 702 -14.14 -21.52 -3.97
C ALA A 702 -14.24 -22.20 -5.35
N LYS A 703 -13.56 -21.68 -6.38
CA LYS A 703 -13.52 -22.27 -7.73
C LYS A 703 -12.76 -23.60 -7.81
N PHE A 704 -11.87 -23.85 -6.86
CA PHE A 704 -10.95 -24.99 -6.89
C PHE A 704 -11.36 -26.05 -5.87
N THR A 705 -12.33 -26.90 -6.23
CA THR A 705 -13.00 -27.89 -5.35
C THR A 705 -12.09 -28.78 -4.52
N LYS A 706 -10.87 -29.07 -5.01
CA LYS A 706 -9.86 -29.93 -4.37
C LYS A 706 -8.75 -29.18 -3.62
N VAL A 707 -8.71 -27.84 -3.67
CA VAL A 707 -7.65 -27.02 -3.05
C VAL A 707 -7.97 -26.73 -1.59
N SER A 708 -6.96 -26.82 -0.73
CA SER A 708 -7.11 -26.47 0.68
C SER A 708 -7.35 -24.97 0.88
N LYS A 709 -8.42 -24.64 1.63
CA LYS A 709 -8.83 -23.28 2.01
C LYS A 709 -8.01 -22.67 3.16
N THR A 710 -7.11 -23.45 3.76
CA THR A 710 -6.17 -22.94 4.78
C THR A 710 -5.18 -21.97 4.14
N ILE A 711 -4.99 -20.81 4.75
CA ILE A 711 -3.94 -19.84 4.43
C ILE A 711 -2.74 -20.03 5.37
N GLY A 712 -1.56 -19.54 4.98
CA GLY A 712 -0.31 -19.78 5.69
C GLY A 712 0.88 -19.12 4.98
N SER A 713 2.09 -19.65 5.14
CA SER A 713 3.31 -19.07 4.59
C SER A 713 3.46 -19.13 3.06
N SER A 714 2.48 -19.68 2.35
CA SER A 714 2.44 -19.81 0.88
C SER A 714 1.26 -19.04 0.29
N MET A 715 1.52 -18.18 -0.70
CA MET A 715 0.49 -17.30 -1.29
C MET A 715 -0.53 -18.04 -2.17
N LYS A 716 -1.80 -17.62 -2.04
CA LYS A 716 -3.00 -18.13 -2.73
C LYS A 716 -3.97 -17.04 -3.16
N SER A 717 -3.85 -15.83 -2.61
CA SER A 717 -4.61 -14.65 -2.99
C SER A 717 -4.34 -14.23 -4.44
N VAL A 718 -5.36 -13.65 -5.07
CA VAL A 718 -5.39 -13.29 -6.50
C VAL A 718 -5.42 -11.77 -6.75
N GLY A 719 -5.33 -10.98 -5.69
CA GLY A 719 -5.37 -9.52 -5.66
C GLY A 719 -5.57 -9.04 -4.22
N GLU A 720 -5.66 -7.72 -4.01
CA GLU A 720 -5.89 -7.13 -2.70
C GLU A 720 -6.70 -5.82 -2.78
N VAL A 721 -7.19 -5.37 -1.62
CA VAL A 721 -7.86 -4.07 -1.46
C VAL A 721 -7.13 -3.24 -0.43
N MET A 722 -7.29 -1.93 -0.51
CA MET A 722 -6.88 -1.00 0.53
C MET A 722 -8.05 -0.09 0.88
N ALA A 723 -8.28 0.16 2.15
CA ALA A 723 -9.32 1.05 2.65
C ALA A 723 -8.74 2.07 3.63
N ILE A 724 -9.37 3.24 3.70
CA ILE A 724 -8.92 4.37 4.51
C ILE A 724 -10.07 4.87 5.39
N GLY A 725 -9.77 5.11 6.66
CA GLY A 725 -10.69 5.67 7.66
C GLY A 725 -9.88 6.37 8.77
N ARG A 726 -10.52 7.15 9.64
CA ARG A 726 -9.79 7.81 10.76
C ARG A 726 -9.88 7.07 12.09
N ASN A 727 -10.58 5.95 12.13
CA ASN A 727 -10.35 4.89 13.11
C ASN A 727 -10.12 3.56 12.37
N PHE A 728 -9.79 2.50 13.12
CA PHE A 728 -9.57 1.17 12.54
C PHE A 728 -10.88 0.56 12.03
N GLU A 729 -11.97 0.74 12.77
CA GLU A 729 -13.28 0.16 12.48
C GLU A 729 -13.84 0.62 11.12
N GLU A 730 -13.74 1.92 10.80
CA GLU A 730 -14.11 2.52 9.52
C GLU A 730 -13.32 1.91 8.35
N ALA A 731 -12.00 1.85 8.48
CA ALA A 731 -11.12 1.29 7.44
C ALA A 731 -11.34 -0.23 7.27
N PHE A 732 -11.44 -0.98 8.36
CA PHE A 732 -11.62 -2.43 8.36
C PHE A 732 -12.96 -2.86 7.77
N GLN A 733 -14.08 -2.21 8.11
CA GLN A 733 -15.38 -2.54 7.54
C GLN A 733 -15.50 -2.18 6.05
N LYS A 734 -14.91 -1.05 5.62
CA LYS A 734 -14.75 -0.73 4.19
C LYS A 734 -13.96 -1.80 3.45
N ALA A 735 -12.80 -2.20 3.97
CA ALA A 735 -11.95 -3.21 3.34
C ALA A 735 -12.70 -4.55 3.15
N LEU A 736 -13.50 -4.97 4.14
CA LEU A 736 -14.31 -6.19 4.03
C LEU A 736 -15.35 -6.13 2.90
N ARG A 737 -16.01 -4.98 2.68
CA ARG A 737 -16.93 -4.77 1.54
C ARG A 737 -16.20 -4.72 0.19
N MET A 738 -15.02 -4.10 0.17
CA MET A 738 -14.18 -3.98 -1.02
C MET A 738 -13.71 -5.36 -1.55
N VAL A 739 -13.48 -6.35 -0.66
CA VAL A 739 -13.01 -7.69 -1.05
C VAL A 739 -14.08 -8.51 -1.78
N ASP A 740 -15.36 -8.36 -1.44
CA ASP A 740 -16.45 -9.17 -2.02
C ASP A 740 -17.77 -8.40 -1.95
N GLU A 741 -18.44 -8.20 -3.09
CA GLU A 741 -19.71 -7.46 -3.17
C GLU A 741 -20.88 -8.14 -2.41
N ASN A 742 -20.70 -9.40 -1.99
CA ASN A 742 -21.65 -10.14 -1.15
C ASN A 742 -21.38 -9.98 0.35
N VAL A 743 -20.28 -9.34 0.76
CA VAL A 743 -19.93 -9.07 2.16
C VAL A 743 -20.32 -7.65 2.49
N ASN A 744 -21.23 -7.46 3.46
CA ASN A 744 -21.67 -6.11 3.86
C ASN A 744 -20.76 -5.44 4.90
N GLY A 745 -19.82 -6.17 5.52
CA GLY A 745 -18.89 -5.67 6.55
C GLY A 745 -18.41 -6.80 7.47
N PHE A 746 -18.13 -6.49 8.74
CA PHE A 746 -17.75 -7.50 9.75
C PHE A 746 -18.99 -8.23 10.29
N ASP A 747 -19.50 -9.17 9.50
CA ASP A 747 -20.80 -9.83 9.69
C ASP A 747 -20.67 -11.20 10.41
N PRO A 748 -21.26 -11.38 11.60
CA PRO A 748 -21.20 -12.63 12.36
C PRO A 748 -22.10 -13.74 11.83
N TYR A 749 -22.97 -13.48 10.85
CA TYR A 749 -23.95 -14.43 10.34
C TYR A 749 -23.47 -15.20 9.09
N ILE A 750 -22.31 -14.82 8.52
CA ILE A 750 -21.73 -15.44 7.32
C ILE A 750 -21.12 -16.83 7.62
N LYS A 751 -20.68 -17.09 8.87
CA LYS A 751 -20.13 -18.38 9.32
C LYS A 751 -20.60 -18.73 10.74
N PRO A 752 -20.82 -20.01 11.06
CA PRO A 752 -20.92 -20.46 12.44
C PRO A 752 -19.54 -20.44 13.12
N VAL A 753 -19.53 -20.45 14.45
CA VAL A 753 -18.29 -20.53 15.25
C VAL A 753 -17.64 -21.90 15.10
N LYS A 754 -16.30 -21.90 14.99
CA LYS A 754 -15.49 -23.10 14.79
C LYS A 754 -14.03 -22.85 15.18
N ASP A 755 -13.64 -23.21 16.41
CA ASP A 755 -12.29 -23.04 16.97
C ASP A 755 -11.17 -23.56 16.04
N GLU A 756 -11.43 -24.64 15.29
CA GLU A 756 -10.50 -25.22 14.32
C GLU A 756 -10.06 -24.21 13.24
N GLU A 757 -10.97 -23.36 12.74
CA GLU A 757 -10.66 -22.34 11.71
C GLU A 757 -10.12 -21.03 12.32
N LEU A 758 -10.28 -20.84 13.64
CA LEU A 758 -9.58 -19.78 14.37
C LEU A 758 -8.09 -20.13 14.55
N ILE A 759 -7.79 -21.39 14.88
CA ILE A 759 -6.43 -21.95 15.04
C ILE A 759 -5.73 -22.17 13.69
N GLN A 760 -6.43 -22.75 12.71
CA GLN A 760 -5.94 -23.02 11.36
C GLN A 760 -6.66 -22.09 10.37
N ALA A 761 -6.12 -20.88 10.23
CA ALA A 761 -6.68 -19.80 9.43
C ALA A 761 -7.13 -20.22 8.03
N THR A 762 -8.33 -19.77 7.63
CA THR A 762 -8.92 -19.97 6.30
C THR A 762 -9.23 -18.62 5.63
N ASP A 763 -9.54 -18.64 4.33
CA ASP A 763 -10.02 -17.49 3.55
C ASP A 763 -11.31 -16.83 4.10
N LYS A 764 -11.92 -17.42 5.15
CA LYS A 764 -13.10 -16.90 5.86
C LYS A 764 -12.93 -16.83 7.39
N ARG A 765 -11.70 -16.98 7.91
CA ARG A 765 -11.34 -16.88 9.36
C ARG A 765 -12.02 -15.69 10.05
N ILE A 766 -12.01 -14.54 9.38
CA ILE A 766 -12.50 -13.26 9.91
C ILE A 766 -14.00 -13.28 10.25
N PHE A 767 -14.81 -14.07 9.53
CA PHE A 767 -16.25 -14.21 9.80
C PHE A 767 -16.52 -15.26 10.90
N VAL A 768 -15.67 -16.28 11.03
CA VAL A 768 -15.70 -17.19 12.18
C VAL A 768 -15.34 -16.43 13.47
N LEU A 769 -14.43 -15.46 13.38
CA LEU A 769 -14.05 -14.58 14.48
C LEU A 769 -15.18 -13.60 14.86
N ALA A 770 -15.87 -13.00 13.87
CA ALA A 770 -17.08 -12.20 14.09
C ALA A 770 -18.17 -13.00 14.82
N ALA A 771 -18.43 -14.23 14.38
CA ALA A 771 -19.39 -15.14 15.02
C ALA A 771 -18.96 -15.50 16.45
N ALA A 772 -17.67 -15.75 16.70
CA ALA A 772 -17.17 -16.10 18.03
C ALA A 772 -17.37 -14.95 19.03
N ILE A 773 -17.13 -13.72 18.59
CA ILE A 773 -17.40 -12.51 19.39
C ILE A 773 -18.93 -12.36 19.64
N LYS A 774 -19.78 -12.70 18.66
CA LYS A 774 -21.25 -12.69 18.80
C LYS A 774 -21.78 -13.79 19.74
N GLU A 775 -21.01 -14.88 19.95
CA GLU A 775 -21.25 -15.92 20.96
C GLU A 775 -20.52 -15.65 22.30
N ASP A 776 -20.20 -14.39 22.61
CA ASP A 776 -19.58 -13.93 23.86
C ASP A 776 -18.20 -14.57 24.18
N TYR A 777 -17.40 -14.95 23.17
CA TYR A 777 -16.04 -15.45 23.40
C TYR A 777 -15.14 -14.32 23.93
N THR A 778 -14.43 -14.58 25.02
CA THR A 778 -13.53 -13.58 25.62
C THR A 778 -12.30 -13.31 24.76
N ILE A 779 -11.76 -12.09 24.85
CA ILE A 779 -10.59 -11.67 24.07
C ILE A 779 -9.37 -12.55 24.35
N GLU A 780 -9.22 -13.04 25.59
CA GLU A 780 -8.13 -13.93 25.99
C GLU A 780 -8.24 -15.31 25.31
N ARG A 781 -9.46 -15.87 25.20
CA ARG A 781 -9.69 -17.12 24.45
C ARG A 781 -9.40 -16.90 22.96
N LEU A 782 -9.86 -15.77 22.40
CA LEU A 782 -9.62 -15.45 20.99
C LEU A 782 -8.12 -15.23 20.70
N TYR A 783 -7.37 -14.59 21.60
CA TYR A 783 -5.91 -14.47 21.49
C TYR A 783 -5.23 -15.85 21.57
N GLN A 784 -5.63 -16.72 22.51
CA GLN A 784 -5.09 -18.08 22.62
C GLN A 784 -5.36 -18.94 21.38
N LEU A 785 -6.51 -18.76 20.73
CA LEU A 785 -6.87 -19.48 19.50
C LEU A 785 -6.20 -18.90 18.25
N THR A 786 -6.00 -17.58 18.17
CA THR A 786 -5.65 -16.91 16.91
C THR A 786 -4.26 -16.29 16.86
N ASN A 787 -3.68 -15.96 18.01
CA ASN A 787 -2.52 -15.09 18.24
C ASN A 787 -2.63 -13.66 17.64
N ILE A 788 -3.82 -13.22 17.21
CA ILE A 788 -4.09 -11.83 16.78
C ILE A 788 -4.04 -10.93 18.03
N ASP A 789 -3.34 -9.79 17.97
CA ASP A 789 -3.15 -8.93 19.16
C ASP A 789 -4.49 -8.49 19.79
N PRO A 790 -4.65 -8.56 21.13
CA PRO A 790 -5.85 -8.13 21.84
C PRO A 790 -6.39 -6.73 21.47
N TRP A 791 -5.57 -5.80 20.98
CA TRP A 791 -6.04 -4.49 20.49
C TRP A 791 -6.98 -4.65 19.29
N PHE A 792 -6.57 -5.41 18.27
CA PHE A 792 -7.40 -5.68 17.09
C PHE A 792 -8.66 -6.46 17.45
N LEU A 793 -8.57 -7.41 18.39
CA LEU A 793 -9.71 -8.19 18.86
C LEU A 793 -10.74 -7.33 19.61
N ASN A 794 -10.30 -6.41 20.48
CA ASN A 794 -11.19 -5.42 21.11
C ASN A 794 -11.81 -4.47 20.07
N LYS A 795 -11.04 -4.04 19.08
CA LYS A 795 -11.52 -3.21 17.97
C LYS A 795 -12.59 -3.90 17.12
N MET A 796 -12.47 -5.21 16.89
CA MET A 796 -13.54 -6.03 16.30
C MET A 796 -14.75 -6.18 17.24
N LYS A 797 -14.52 -6.28 18.55
CA LYS A 797 -15.61 -6.34 19.54
C LYS A 797 -16.47 -5.06 19.53
N ASN A 798 -15.87 -3.88 19.40
CA ASN A 798 -16.61 -2.61 19.28
C ASN A 798 -17.70 -2.68 18.18
N ILE A 799 -17.39 -3.29 17.04
CA ILE A 799 -18.31 -3.43 15.91
C ILE A 799 -19.47 -4.38 16.27
N ILE A 800 -19.18 -5.55 16.87
CA ILE A 800 -20.24 -6.51 17.24
C ILE A 800 -21.11 -6.00 18.40
N ASP A 801 -20.51 -5.29 19.36
CA ASP A 801 -21.23 -4.62 20.45
C ASP A 801 -22.18 -3.55 19.89
N TYR A 802 -21.75 -2.76 18.89
CA TYR A 802 -22.62 -1.76 18.27
C TYR A 802 -23.70 -2.39 17.38
N LEU A 803 -23.39 -3.50 16.70
CA LEU A 803 -24.38 -4.30 15.97
C LEU A 803 -25.49 -4.82 16.92
N ASN A 804 -25.12 -5.29 18.11
CA ASN A 804 -26.07 -5.68 19.15
C ASN A 804 -26.99 -4.52 19.57
N VAL A 805 -26.47 -3.28 19.66
CA VAL A 805 -27.28 -2.09 19.96
C VAL A 805 -28.26 -1.78 18.82
N LEU A 806 -27.82 -1.83 17.56
CA LEU A 806 -28.69 -1.59 16.40
C LEU A 806 -29.84 -2.63 16.32
N GLU A 807 -29.53 -3.92 16.49
CA GLU A 807 -30.51 -5.01 16.48
C GLU A 807 -31.57 -4.88 17.60
N GLN A 808 -31.18 -4.38 18.79
CA GLN A 808 -32.08 -4.19 19.92
C GLN A 808 -32.99 -2.96 19.75
N GLN A 809 -32.50 -1.90 19.10
CA GLN A 809 -33.22 -0.63 18.95
C GLN A 809 -34.14 -0.60 17.72
N GLY A 810 -33.79 -1.36 16.68
CA GLY A 810 -34.56 -1.40 15.44
C GLY A 810 -34.68 -0.03 14.78
N ASN A 811 -35.84 0.25 14.17
CA ASN A 811 -36.06 1.46 13.37
C ASN A 811 -36.03 2.80 14.16
N ASN A 812 -35.89 2.78 15.48
CA ASN A 812 -35.89 3.98 16.34
C ASN A 812 -34.50 4.64 16.47
N LEU A 813 -33.73 4.72 15.39
CA LEU A 813 -32.39 5.30 15.40
C LEU A 813 -32.44 6.83 15.43
N ASP A 814 -31.72 7.44 16.39
CA ASP A 814 -31.49 8.89 16.40
C ASP A 814 -30.24 9.30 15.58
N ARG A 815 -29.98 10.61 15.48
CA ARG A 815 -28.84 11.16 14.74
C ARG A 815 -27.49 10.68 15.27
N ASN A 816 -27.34 10.56 16.58
CA ASN A 816 -26.09 10.18 17.21
C ASN A 816 -25.84 8.69 17.03
N MET A 817 -26.89 7.86 17.12
CA MET A 817 -26.80 6.43 16.85
C MET A 817 -26.42 6.13 15.39
N LEU A 818 -27.02 6.86 14.44
CA LEU A 818 -26.61 6.76 13.04
C LEU A 818 -25.17 7.25 12.84
N LEU A 819 -24.80 8.42 13.38
CA LEU A 819 -23.45 8.96 13.23
C LEU A 819 -22.38 8.00 13.80
N GLU A 820 -22.63 7.39 14.95
CA GLU A 820 -21.69 6.45 15.57
C GLU A 820 -21.59 5.14 14.77
N ALA A 821 -22.71 4.60 14.26
CA ALA A 821 -22.67 3.47 13.33
C ALA A 821 -21.84 3.80 12.07
N LYS A 822 -21.99 4.99 11.48
CA LYS A 822 -21.20 5.40 10.32
C LYS A 822 -19.72 5.66 10.66
N LYS A 823 -19.39 6.24 11.82
CA LYS A 823 -18.02 6.37 12.35
C LYS A 823 -17.33 5.01 12.54
N LEU A 824 -18.07 3.97 12.93
CA LEU A 824 -17.60 2.59 13.07
C LEU A 824 -17.58 1.83 11.72
N GLY A 825 -17.86 2.50 10.59
CA GLY A 825 -17.75 1.93 9.25
C GLY A 825 -18.95 1.12 8.75
N PHE A 826 -20.09 1.14 9.46
CA PHE A 826 -21.28 0.40 9.02
C PHE A 826 -21.84 0.98 7.71
N SER A 827 -22.08 0.14 6.71
CA SER A 827 -22.85 0.50 5.52
C SER A 827 -24.33 0.70 5.84
N ASP A 828 -25.03 1.47 5.02
CA ASP A 828 -26.49 1.63 5.11
C ASP A 828 -27.19 0.27 4.93
N LYS A 829 -26.58 -0.67 4.19
CA LYS A 829 -26.99 -2.08 4.08
C LYS A 829 -26.87 -2.86 5.40
N GLN A 830 -25.75 -2.75 6.13
CA GLN A 830 -25.62 -3.41 7.44
C GLN A 830 -26.63 -2.89 8.45
N ILE A 831 -26.80 -1.56 8.51
CA ILE A 831 -27.76 -0.92 9.41
C ILE A 831 -29.18 -1.40 9.05
N ALA A 832 -29.54 -1.41 7.76
CA ALA A 832 -30.83 -1.90 7.28
C ALA A 832 -31.09 -3.37 7.66
N ALA A 833 -30.10 -4.25 7.52
CA ALA A 833 -30.20 -5.65 7.92
C ALA A 833 -30.44 -5.80 9.42
N ALA A 834 -29.67 -5.08 10.25
CA ALA A 834 -29.80 -5.11 11.72
C ALA A 834 -31.18 -4.63 12.20
N ILE A 835 -31.69 -3.52 11.64
CA ILE A 835 -32.97 -2.92 12.06
C ILE A 835 -34.21 -3.48 11.33
N LYS A 836 -34.01 -4.36 10.33
CA LYS A 836 -35.05 -4.96 9.47
C LYS A 836 -35.79 -3.91 8.63
N SER A 837 -35.01 -3.09 7.92
CA SER A 837 -35.44 -2.04 6.99
C SER A 837 -34.77 -2.24 5.60
N THR A 838 -34.84 -1.24 4.73
CA THR A 838 -34.09 -1.20 3.46
C THR A 838 -32.95 -0.17 3.52
N ASP A 839 -31.89 -0.42 2.76
CA ASP A 839 -30.72 0.46 2.66
C ASP A 839 -31.09 1.86 2.15
N LEU A 840 -31.98 1.95 1.16
CA LEU A 840 -32.53 3.23 0.68
C LEU A 840 -33.29 4.01 1.77
N MET A 841 -33.95 3.32 2.71
CA MET A 841 -34.67 3.98 3.81
C MET A 841 -33.68 4.49 4.88
N VAL A 842 -32.66 3.69 5.21
CA VAL A 842 -31.55 4.11 6.09
C VAL A 842 -30.82 5.30 5.50
N ARG A 843 -30.46 5.24 4.21
CA ARG A 843 -29.82 6.35 3.48
C ARG A 843 -30.65 7.63 3.58
N LYS A 844 -31.96 7.54 3.31
CA LYS A 844 -32.85 8.71 3.39
C LYS A 844 -32.93 9.30 4.80
N GLN A 845 -33.02 8.46 5.83
CA GLN A 845 -32.99 8.90 7.24
C GLN A 845 -31.65 9.54 7.59
N ARG A 846 -30.54 8.98 7.10
CA ARG A 846 -29.16 9.48 7.24
C ARG A 846 -28.98 10.85 6.57
N GLU A 847 -29.47 11.03 5.35
CA GLU A 847 -29.50 12.30 4.62
C GLU A 847 -30.36 13.37 5.36
N GLU A 848 -31.58 13.02 5.77
CA GLU A 848 -32.50 13.90 6.51
C GLU A 848 -31.93 14.39 7.86
N MET A 849 -31.20 13.51 8.57
CA MET A 849 -30.53 13.85 9.83
C MET A 849 -29.15 14.52 9.64
N LYS A 850 -28.70 14.76 8.40
CA LYS A 850 -27.39 15.32 8.06
C LYS A 850 -26.24 14.54 8.69
N VAL A 851 -26.22 13.23 8.42
CA VAL A 851 -25.13 12.32 8.76
C VAL A 851 -24.47 11.88 7.44
N VAL A 852 -23.68 12.79 6.87
CA VAL A 852 -23.00 12.60 5.57
C VAL A 852 -21.48 12.53 5.79
N PRO A 853 -20.73 11.82 4.94
CA PRO A 853 -19.29 11.73 5.07
C PRO A 853 -18.59 13.00 4.56
N PHE A 854 -17.39 13.25 5.06
CA PHE A 854 -16.54 14.35 4.62
C PHE A 854 -15.36 13.85 3.78
N VAL A 855 -15.02 14.63 2.77
CA VAL A 855 -13.88 14.38 1.87
C VAL A 855 -12.60 14.88 2.53
N LYS A 856 -11.60 14.02 2.69
CA LYS A 856 -10.28 14.36 3.23
C LYS A 856 -9.17 14.08 2.22
N GLN A 857 -8.11 14.89 2.25
CA GLN A 857 -6.91 14.71 1.43
C GLN A 857 -5.87 13.81 2.11
N ILE A 858 -5.16 13.04 1.30
CA ILE A 858 -3.90 12.36 1.62
C ILE A 858 -2.77 13.31 1.20
N ASP A 859 -2.15 13.96 2.18
CA ASP A 859 -1.15 15.01 1.93
C ASP A 859 0.31 14.63 2.27
N THR A 860 0.57 13.36 2.61
CA THR A 860 1.85 12.80 3.09
C THR A 860 2.38 13.35 4.43
N VAL A 861 1.81 14.43 4.99
CA VAL A 861 2.40 15.17 6.13
C VAL A 861 1.39 15.54 7.22
N ALA A 862 0.28 14.79 7.32
CA ALA A 862 -0.79 14.99 8.31
C ALA A 862 -1.26 16.46 8.45
N GLY A 863 -1.34 17.18 7.32
CA GLY A 863 -1.77 18.57 7.27
C GLY A 863 -0.71 19.64 7.60
N GLU A 864 0.55 19.28 7.88
CA GLU A 864 1.66 20.21 8.14
C GLU A 864 1.84 21.23 7.00
N TRP A 865 1.79 20.75 5.75
CA TRP A 865 1.83 21.54 4.51
C TRP A 865 0.53 21.36 3.72
N PRO A 866 0.13 22.33 2.88
CA PRO A 866 -0.99 22.14 1.96
C PRO A 866 -0.62 21.15 0.85
N ALA A 867 -1.51 20.21 0.53
CA ALA A 867 -1.39 19.40 -0.68
C ALA A 867 -1.83 20.18 -1.92
N THR A 868 -1.08 20.01 -3.01
CA THR A 868 -1.44 20.46 -4.37
C THR A 868 -2.20 19.40 -5.16
N THR A 869 -2.20 18.15 -4.70
CA THR A 869 -2.91 17.03 -5.33
C THR A 869 -4.24 16.72 -4.64
N ASN A 870 -5.23 16.29 -5.42
CA ASN A 870 -6.53 15.82 -4.93
C ASN A 870 -6.54 14.29 -4.83
N TYR A 871 -5.76 13.75 -3.89
CA TYR A 871 -5.81 12.33 -3.53
C TYR A 871 -6.65 12.18 -2.26
N LEU A 872 -7.75 11.43 -2.32
CA LEU A 872 -8.91 11.61 -1.43
C LEU A 872 -9.47 10.31 -0.86
N TYR A 873 -10.09 10.42 0.31
CA TYR A 873 -10.98 9.41 0.89
C TYR A 873 -12.18 10.08 1.59
N LEU A 874 -13.21 9.30 1.90
CA LEU A 874 -14.37 9.72 2.69
C LEU A 874 -14.24 9.26 4.15
N THR A 875 -14.71 10.07 5.09
CA THR A 875 -14.80 9.65 6.50
C THR A 875 -15.94 10.35 7.25
N TYR A 876 -16.55 9.63 8.19
CA TYR A 876 -17.52 10.18 9.14
C TYR A 876 -16.84 10.73 10.42
N ASN A 877 -15.55 10.47 10.59
CA ASN A 877 -14.72 10.93 11.71
C ASN A 877 -14.12 12.32 11.43
N ALA A 878 -14.97 13.28 11.07
CA ALA A 878 -14.60 14.62 10.60
C ALA A 878 -15.74 15.66 10.77
N GLU A 879 -15.39 16.94 10.71
CA GLU A 879 -16.34 18.07 10.79
C GLU A 879 -16.48 18.88 9.49
N CYS A 880 -15.50 18.78 8.58
CA CYS A 880 -15.49 19.55 7.32
C CYS A 880 -14.75 18.81 6.19
N HIS A 881 -15.07 19.18 4.95
CA HIS A 881 -14.30 18.76 3.78
C HIS A 881 -12.92 19.45 3.73
N ASP A 882 -11.97 18.85 3.03
CA ASP A 882 -10.69 19.48 2.72
C ASP A 882 -10.71 20.34 1.45
N LEU A 883 -11.68 20.09 0.55
CA LEU A 883 -11.81 20.72 -0.77
C LEU A 883 -13.10 21.57 -0.90
N GLU A 884 -13.12 22.42 -1.92
CA GLU A 884 -14.33 23.04 -2.47
C GLU A 884 -14.86 22.22 -3.67
N PHE A 885 -16.17 22.31 -3.95
CA PHE A 885 -16.87 21.52 -4.96
C PHE A 885 -17.49 22.43 -6.01
N SER A 886 -16.85 22.51 -7.18
CA SER A 886 -17.21 23.45 -8.27
C SER A 886 -18.11 22.84 -9.36
N GLY A 887 -18.39 21.53 -9.30
CA GLY A 887 -18.98 20.79 -10.41
C GLY A 887 -18.11 20.76 -11.67
N ASN A 888 -18.70 20.37 -12.80
CA ASN A 888 -18.05 20.24 -14.12
C ASN A 888 -16.98 19.13 -14.20
N PHE A 889 -17.08 18.10 -13.35
CA PHE A 889 -16.27 16.88 -13.42
C PHE A 889 -17.05 15.73 -14.06
N THR A 890 -16.34 14.79 -14.68
CA THR A 890 -16.89 13.49 -15.12
C THR A 890 -16.30 12.37 -14.26
N ILE A 891 -17.14 11.51 -13.68
CA ILE A 891 -16.69 10.34 -12.90
C ILE A 891 -16.36 9.18 -13.85
N VAL A 892 -15.23 8.53 -13.65
CA VAL A 892 -14.89 7.21 -14.18
C VAL A 892 -14.78 6.22 -13.01
N VAL A 893 -15.52 5.12 -13.09
CA VAL A 893 -15.50 4.07 -12.06
C VAL A 893 -14.57 2.94 -12.50
N GLY A 894 -13.69 2.49 -11.58
CA GLY A 894 -12.68 1.46 -11.84
C GLY A 894 -13.18 0.03 -11.70
N SER A 895 -12.23 -0.91 -11.74
CA SER A 895 -12.50 -2.35 -11.64
C SER A 895 -12.75 -2.86 -10.22
N GLY A 896 -12.33 -2.11 -9.21
CA GLY A 896 -12.14 -2.66 -7.88
C GLY A 896 -11.06 -3.75 -7.87
N VAL A 897 -11.19 -4.70 -6.95
CA VAL A 897 -10.21 -5.76 -6.69
C VAL A 897 -10.01 -6.71 -7.87
N TYR A 898 -8.75 -7.06 -8.15
CA TYR A 898 -8.43 -8.11 -9.10
C TYR A 898 -8.87 -9.48 -8.57
N ARG A 899 -9.47 -10.27 -9.47
CA ARG A 899 -10.04 -11.60 -9.21
C ARG A 899 -10.05 -12.40 -10.51
N ILE A 900 -10.31 -13.70 -10.46
CA ILE A 900 -10.21 -14.58 -11.64
C ILE A 900 -11.26 -14.18 -12.69
N GLY A 901 -10.77 -13.56 -13.76
CA GLY A 901 -11.53 -12.98 -14.89
C GLY A 901 -11.83 -11.48 -14.82
N SER A 902 -11.25 -10.76 -13.85
CA SER A 902 -11.19 -9.30 -13.82
C SER A 902 -9.83 -8.86 -13.28
N SER A 903 -8.92 -8.49 -14.19
CA SER A 903 -7.52 -8.18 -13.89
C SER A 903 -7.14 -6.81 -14.49
N VAL A 904 -5.85 -6.61 -14.81
CA VAL A 904 -5.27 -5.38 -15.38
C VAL A 904 -5.93 -4.88 -16.68
N GLU A 905 -6.72 -5.70 -17.37
CA GLU A 905 -7.37 -5.32 -18.64
C GLU A 905 -8.38 -4.18 -18.46
N PHE A 906 -9.07 -4.17 -17.32
CA PHE A 906 -10.05 -3.13 -16.96
C PHE A 906 -9.37 -1.86 -16.43
N ASP A 907 -8.24 -1.98 -15.71
CA ASP A 907 -7.43 -0.82 -15.32
C ASP A 907 -6.88 -0.09 -16.56
N TRP A 908 -6.46 -0.84 -17.58
CA TRP A 908 -6.07 -0.27 -18.88
C TRP A 908 -7.18 0.57 -19.51
N CYS A 909 -8.41 0.04 -19.53
CA CYS A 909 -9.56 0.74 -20.11
C CYS A 909 -9.94 1.99 -19.32
N ALA A 910 -9.92 1.93 -17.99
CA ALA A 910 -10.16 3.09 -17.13
C ALA A 910 -9.10 4.20 -17.35
N VAL A 911 -7.81 3.84 -17.35
CA VAL A 911 -6.70 4.78 -17.59
C VAL A 911 -6.72 5.35 -19.01
N GLY A 912 -7.09 4.55 -20.02
CA GLY A 912 -7.30 5.03 -21.39
C GLY A 912 -8.42 6.09 -21.47
N CYS A 913 -9.55 5.83 -20.80
CA CYS A 913 -10.67 6.76 -20.72
C CYS A 913 -10.29 8.08 -20.02
N LEU A 914 -9.63 8.01 -18.86
CA LEU A 914 -9.13 9.20 -18.13
C LEU A 914 -8.21 10.06 -19.01
N ARG A 915 -7.24 9.42 -19.69
CA ARG A 915 -6.30 10.11 -20.58
C ARG A 915 -7.01 10.80 -21.75
N GLU A 916 -8.01 10.17 -22.35
CA GLU A 916 -8.75 10.79 -23.45
C GLU A 916 -9.68 11.92 -22.97
N LEU A 917 -10.35 11.78 -21.81
CA LEU A 917 -11.11 12.89 -21.20
C LEU A 917 -10.21 14.12 -20.95
N ARG A 918 -8.98 13.89 -20.44
CA ARG A 918 -7.96 14.93 -20.23
C ARG A 918 -7.45 15.52 -21.55
N ASN A 919 -7.23 14.72 -22.60
CA ASN A 919 -6.89 15.21 -23.95
C ASN A 919 -7.97 16.17 -24.49
N LEU A 920 -9.23 15.90 -24.14
CA LEU A 920 -10.41 16.66 -24.55
C LEU A 920 -10.76 17.80 -23.58
N GLY A 921 -9.88 18.11 -22.62
CA GLY A 921 -10.01 19.24 -21.70
C GLY A 921 -11.11 19.11 -20.64
N ARG A 922 -11.59 17.88 -20.37
CA ARG A 922 -12.58 17.60 -19.32
C ARG A 922 -11.90 17.26 -18.00
N SER A 923 -12.40 17.82 -16.90
CA SER A 923 -11.97 17.47 -15.55
C SER A 923 -12.52 16.10 -15.13
N THR A 924 -11.68 15.30 -14.48
CA THR A 924 -11.93 13.87 -14.21
C THR A 924 -11.90 13.53 -12.72
N ILE A 925 -12.86 12.72 -12.30
CA ILE A 925 -12.86 12.04 -10.99
C ILE A 925 -12.67 10.54 -11.24
N MET A 926 -11.73 9.91 -10.52
CA MET A 926 -11.58 8.46 -10.51
C MET A 926 -12.07 7.88 -9.17
N ILE A 927 -12.84 6.79 -9.21
CA ILE A 927 -13.23 6.02 -8.01
C ILE A 927 -12.74 4.58 -8.17
N ASN A 928 -11.76 4.15 -7.35
CA ASN A 928 -11.23 2.79 -7.32
C ASN A 928 -10.47 2.53 -6.00
N TYR A 929 -10.36 1.27 -5.57
CA TYR A 929 -9.81 0.88 -4.26
C TYR A 929 -8.74 -0.24 -4.31
N ASN A 930 -8.28 -0.61 -5.51
CA ASN A 930 -7.25 -1.64 -5.69
C ASN A 930 -5.85 -0.99 -5.74
N PRO A 931 -4.96 -1.22 -4.76
CA PRO A 931 -3.67 -0.52 -4.67
C PRO A 931 -2.65 -0.93 -5.72
N GLU A 932 -2.86 -2.05 -6.43
CA GLU A 932 -1.98 -2.49 -7.51
C GLU A 932 -2.20 -1.74 -8.84
N THR A 933 -3.19 -0.85 -8.91
CA THR A 933 -3.63 -0.21 -10.17
C THR A 933 -2.88 1.07 -10.53
N VAL A 934 -2.87 1.40 -11.82
CA VAL A 934 -2.42 2.68 -12.35
C VAL A 934 -3.56 3.70 -12.37
N SER A 935 -4.85 3.30 -12.41
CA SER A 935 -5.96 4.24 -12.22
C SER A 935 -5.99 4.89 -10.82
N THR A 936 -5.48 4.21 -9.79
CA THR A 936 -5.26 4.82 -8.45
C THR A 936 -3.93 5.57 -8.33
N ASP A 937 -3.33 6.02 -9.44
CA ASP A 937 -2.29 7.06 -9.42
C ASP A 937 -2.98 8.43 -9.45
N TYR A 938 -2.73 9.28 -8.45
CA TYR A 938 -3.35 10.60 -8.36
C TYR A 938 -2.95 11.53 -9.53
N ASP A 939 -1.86 11.24 -10.23
CA ASP A 939 -1.48 11.98 -11.44
C ASP A 939 -2.31 11.60 -12.68
N MET A 940 -3.09 10.52 -12.67
CA MET A 940 -3.88 10.08 -13.83
C MET A 940 -5.24 10.78 -13.99
N CYS A 941 -5.75 11.42 -12.93
CA CYS A 941 -7.03 12.14 -12.92
C CYS A 941 -6.89 13.48 -12.18
N ASP A 942 -7.97 14.24 -12.04
CA ASP A 942 -7.95 15.57 -11.41
C ASP A 942 -8.47 15.54 -9.97
N ARG A 943 -9.20 14.47 -9.60
CA ARG A 943 -9.48 14.02 -8.23
C ARG A 943 -9.54 12.49 -8.17
N LEU A 944 -8.73 11.87 -7.31
CA LEU A 944 -8.75 10.43 -7.07
C LEU A 944 -9.41 10.14 -5.71
N TYR A 945 -10.54 9.44 -5.73
CA TYR A 945 -11.16 8.85 -4.54
C TYR A 945 -10.72 7.39 -4.38
N PHE A 946 -9.93 7.12 -3.35
CA PHE A 946 -9.55 5.75 -2.97
C PHE A 946 -10.67 5.12 -2.12
N GLU A 947 -11.78 4.81 -2.78
CA GLU A 947 -13.06 4.51 -2.11
C GLU A 947 -13.84 3.35 -2.73
N GLU A 948 -14.78 2.86 -1.93
CA GLU A 948 -15.64 1.71 -2.19
C GLU A 948 -16.50 1.90 -3.46
N ILE A 949 -16.47 0.93 -4.38
CA ILE A 949 -17.38 0.90 -5.53
C ILE A 949 -18.68 0.20 -5.11
N SER A 950 -19.53 0.94 -4.40
CA SER A 950 -20.90 0.55 -4.07
C SER A 950 -21.86 1.70 -4.38
N PHE A 951 -23.15 1.38 -4.57
CA PHE A 951 -24.17 2.40 -4.82
C PHE A 951 -24.18 3.49 -3.73
N GLU A 952 -23.97 3.13 -2.46
CA GLU A 952 -23.95 4.08 -1.34
C GLU A 952 -22.84 5.12 -1.51
N VAL A 953 -21.61 4.68 -1.74
CA VAL A 953 -20.41 5.53 -1.76
C VAL A 953 -20.27 6.28 -3.09
N VAL A 954 -20.58 5.64 -4.22
CA VAL A 954 -20.59 6.30 -5.54
C VAL A 954 -21.68 7.38 -5.59
N MET A 955 -22.83 7.17 -4.96
CA MET A 955 -23.88 8.20 -4.85
C MET A 955 -23.51 9.33 -3.89
N ASP A 956 -22.88 9.04 -2.74
CA ASP A 956 -22.35 10.09 -1.83
C ASP A 956 -21.33 10.98 -2.58
N ILE A 957 -20.39 10.41 -3.35
CA ILE A 957 -19.42 11.18 -4.15
C ILE A 957 -20.11 11.98 -5.25
N TYR A 958 -21.05 11.38 -6.00
CA TYR A 958 -21.83 12.05 -7.05
C TYR A 958 -22.61 13.28 -6.52
N GLN A 959 -23.22 13.15 -5.34
CA GLN A 959 -23.95 14.24 -4.67
C GLN A 959 -23.02 15.34 -4.16
N ILE A 960 -21.87 14.99 -3.57
CA ILE A 960 -20.90 15.95 -3.00
C ILE A 960 -20.22 16.77 -4.10
N GLU A 961 -19.79 16.12 -5.19
CA GLU A 961 -19.03 16.75 -6.28
C GLU A 961 -19.92 17.49 -7.30
N ASN A 962 -21.23 17.19 -7.35
CA ASN A 962 -22.20 17.77 -8.29
C ASN A 962 -21.73 17.68 -9.76
N VAL A 963 -21.56 16.44 -10.23
CA VAL A 963 -20.85 16.08 -11.48
C VAL A 963 -21.73 16.10 -12.73
N ASP A 964 -21.09 16.17 -13.90
CA ASP A 964 -21.74 16.15 -15.22
C ASP A 964 -22.30 14.77 -15.58
N GLY A 965 -21.78 13.70 -14.97
CA GLY A 965 -22.20 12.32 -15.18
C GLY A 965 -21.15 11.28 -14.81
N ILE A 966 -21.52 10.00 -14.94
CA ILE A 966 -20.72 8.83 -14.56
C ILE A 966 -20.50 7.91 -15.77
N ILE A 967 -19.26 7.49 -16.01
CA ILE A 967 -18.90 6.43 -16.95
C ILE A 967 -18.66 5.13 -16.19
N LEU A 968 -19.51 4.13 -16.44
CA LEU A 968 -19.46 2.80 -15.80
C LEU A 968 -18.87 1.72 -16.71
N SER A 969 -18.97 1.90 -18.04
CA SER A 969 -18.66 0.88 -19.06
C SER A 969 -17.18 0.51 -19.23
N MET A 970 -16.28 1.09 -18.43
CA MET A 970 -14.83 0.85 -18.48
C MET A 970 -14.30 -0.04 -17.33
N GLY A 971 -15.04 -0.14 -16.22
CA GLY A 971 -14.63 -0.83 -14.98
C GLY A 971 -14.99 -2.33 -14.90
N GLY A 972 -15.29 -2.98 -16.03
CA GLY A 972 -15.75 -4.37 -16.01
C GLY A 972 -17.14 -4.51 -15.35
N GLN A 973 -17.36 -5.57 -14.57
CA GLN A 973 -18.70 -5.90 -14.09
C GLN A 973 -19.15 -5.13 -12.84
N LEU A 974 -18.24 -4.85 -11.89
CA LEU A 974 -18.59 -4.22 -10.61
C LEU A 974 -19.19 -2.82 -10.79
N SER A 975 -18.63 -2.03 -11.73
CA SER A 975 -19.17 -0.74 -12.12
C SER A 975 -20.51 -0.84 -12.87
N ASN A 976 -20.71 -1.90 -13.68
CA ASN A 976 -21.96 -2.12 -14.41
C ASN A 976 -23.12 -2.50 -13.48
N ASN A 977 -22.87 -3.35 -12.48
CA ASN A 977 -23.86 -3.86 -11.53
C ASN A 977 -24.68 -2.74 -10.85
N ILE A 978 -24.05 -1.59 -10.56
CA ILE A 978 -24.71 -0.46 -9.88
C ILE A 978 -25.45 0.52 -10.82
N ALA A 979 -25.39 0.32 -12.15
CA ALA A 979 -25.95 1.25 -13.14
C ALA A 979 -27.46 1.51 -12.96
N MET A 980 -28.24 0.45 -12.68
CA MET A 980 -29.69 0.56 -12.50
C MET A 980 -30.08 1.25 -11.18
N ASP A 981 -29.28 1.13 -10.11
CA ASP A 981 -29.58 1.80 -8.83
C ASP A 981 -29.22 3.28 -8.87
N LEU A 982 -28.10 3.63 -9.53
CA LEU A 982 -27.76 5.00 -9.87
C LEU A 982 -28.86 5.65 -10.75
N HIS A 983 -29.34 4.94 -11.78
CA HIS A 983 -30.47 5.39 -12.61
C HIS A 983 -31.74 5.62 -11.78
N ARG A 984 -32.11 4.69 -10.89
CA ARG A 984 -33.30 4.80 -10.01
C ARG A 984 -33.25 6.06 -9.13
N GLN A 985 -32.06 6.50 -8.73
CA GLN A 985 -31.84 7.76 -8.01
C GLN A 985 -31.54 8.97 -8.92
N LYS A 986 -31.74 8.84 -10.23
CA LYS A 986 -31.57 9.90 -11.25
C LYS A 986 -30.14 10.41 -11.40
N ALA A 987 -29.13 9.61 -11.03
CA ALA A 987 -27.75 9.91 -11.38
C ALA A 987 -27.54 9.72 -12.90
N LYS A 988 -26.84 10.65 -13.53
CA LYS A 988 -26.65 10.69 -14.99
C LYS A 988 -25.51 9.75 -15.41
N VAL A 989 -25.84 8.52 -15.77
CA VAL A 989 -24.91 7.62 -16.48
C VAL A 989 -24.69 8.15 -17.90
N LEU A 990 -23.45 8.06 -18.40
CA LEU A 990 -23.04 8.49 -19.74
C LEU A 990 -22.75 7.28 -20.64
N GLY A 991 -23.03 7.41 -21.93
CA GLY A 991 -22.99 6.32 -22.90
C GLY A 991 -24.32 5.58 -22.99
N THR A 992 -24.25 4.26 -23.13
CA THR A 992 -25.43 3.39 -23.32
C THR A 992 -26.32 3.40 -22.07
N SER A 993 -27.64 3.38 -22.26
CA SER A 993 -28.62 3.47 -21.17
C SER A 993 -28.50 2.30 -20.17
N PRO A 994 -28.66 2.53 -18.85
CA PRO A 994 -28.75 1.47 -17.84
C PRO A 994 -29.86 0.44 -18.11
N GLU A 995 -30.97 0.86 -18.71
CA GLU A 995 -32.06 -0.02 -19.14
C GLU A 995 -31.65 -0.93 -20.30
N SER A 996 -30.82 -0.45 -21.23
CA SER A 996 -30.21 -1.26 -22.29
C SER A 996 -29.15 -2.23 -21.75
N ILE A 997 -28.35 -1.81 -20.76
CA ILE A 997 -27.41 -2.68 -20.04
C ILE A 997 -28.16 -3.85 -19.39
N ASP A 998 -29.21 -3.57 -18.61
CA ASP A 998 -30.07 -4.60 -18.00
C ASP A 998 -30.87 -5.39 -19.05
N CYS A 999 -31.16 -4.84 -20.23
CA CYS A 999 -31.74 -5.59 -21.34
C CYS A 999 -30.79 -6.67 -21.91
N ALA A 1000 -29.48 -6.39 -21.93
CA ALA A 1000 -28.45 -7.30 -22.40
C ALA A 1000 -28.04 -8.35 -21.35
N GLU A 1001 -27.82 -7.94 -20.10
CA GLU A 1001 -27.37 -8.85 -19.03
C GLU A 1001 -28.51 -9.79 -18.56
N ASN A 1002 -29.77 -9.33 -18.58
CA ASN A 1002 -30.92 -10.16 -18.26
C ASN A 1002 -31.27 -11.12 -19.42
N ARG A 1003 -30.88 -12.40 -19.32
CA ARG A 1003 -31.06 -13.37 -20.43
C ARG A 1003 -32.51 -13.53 -20.91
N PHE A 1004 -33.53 -13.33 -20.06
CA PHE A 1004 -34.93 -13.36 -20.52
C PHE A 1004 -35.27 -12.16 -21.42
N LYS A 1005 -34.81 -10.94 -21.08
CA LYS A 1005 -34.95 -9.76 -21.94
C LYS A 1005 -34.13 -9.93 -23.22
N PHE A 1006 -32.85 -10.26 -23.08
CA PHE A 1006 -31.91 -10.44 -24.18
C PHE A 1006 -32.40 -11.48 -25.19
N SER A 1007 -32.82 -12.68 -24.74
CA SER A 1007 -33.40 -13.70 -25.61
C SER A 1007 -34.55 -13.16 -26.44
N ARG A 1008 -35.53 -12.53 -25.78
CA ARG A 1008 -36.74 -12.05 -26.47
C ARG A 1008 -36.44 -10.92 -27.45
N MET A 1009 -35.32 -10.23 -27.30
CA MET A 1009 -34.78 -9.30 -28.29
C MET A 1009 -34.19 -10.05 -29.50
N LEU A 1010 -33.34 -11.07 -29.28
CA LEU A 1010 -32.80 -11.93 -30.35
C LEU A 1010 -33.92 -12.62 -31.15
N ASP A 1011 -34.86 -13.25 -30.45
CA ASP A 1011 -35.97 -14.04 -31.00
C ASP A 1011 -36.91 -13.18 -31.87
N ARG A 1012 -37.08 -11.89 -31.52
CA ARG A 1012 -37.86 -10.92 -32.31
C ARG A 1012 -37.17 -10.48 -33.59
N LYS A 1013 -35.83 -10.42 -33.59
CA LYS A 1013 -35.02 -10.04 -34.76
C LYS A 1013 -34.75 -11.23 -35.68
N GLY A 1014 -34.77 -12.45 -35.16
CA GLY A 1014 -34.38 -13.68 -35.87
C GLY A 1014 -32.90 -14.05 -35.66
N ILE A 1015 -32.21 -13.44 -34.70
CA ILE A 1015 -30.83 -13.80 -34.35
C ILE A 1015 -30.84 -15.13 -33.59
N LEU A 1016 -30.05 -16.11 -34.03
CA LEU A 1016 -30.01 -17.43 -33.42
C LEU A 1016 -29.22 -17.45 -32.11
N GLN A 1017 -29.61 -18.35 -31.21
CA GLN A 1017 -28.97 -18.60 -29.91
C GLN A 1017 -29.08 -20.09 -29.53
N PRO A 1018 -28.30 -20.60 -28.56
CA PRO A 1018 -28.47 -21.95 -28.02
C PRO A 1018 -29.86 -22.17 -27.40
N ARG A 1019 -30.38 -23.41 -27.44
CA ARG A 1019 -31.71 -23.73 -26.88
C ARG A 1019 -31.74 -23.44 -25.38
N TRP A 1020 -32.66 -22.55 -25.02
CA TRP A 1020 -32.88 -21.89 -23.74
C TRP A 1020 -33.92 -22.42 -22.74
N LYS A 1021 -33.71 -22.38 -21.41
CA LYS A 1021 -34.82 -22.22 -20.44
C LYS A 1021 -34.41 -21.64 -19.08
N GLU A 1022 -35.28 -20.81 -18.51
CA GLU A 1022 -35.23 -20.36 -17.10
C GLU A 1022 -36.05 -21.33 -16.24
N LEU A 1023 -35.48 -21.83 -15.14
CA LEU A 1023 -36.01 -23.02 -14.45
C LEU A 1023 -35.88 -22.93 -12.94
N THR A 1024 -37.01 -23.01 -12.24
CA THR A 1024 -37.11 -22.82 -10.78
C THR A 1024 -37.26 -24.13 -9.99
N ASN A 1025 -37.37 -25.29 -10.65
CA ASN A 1025 -37.50 -26.59 -9.99
C ASN A 1025 -36.86 -27.72 -10.80
N LEU A 1026 -36.29 -28.70 -10.09
CA LEU A 1026 -35.53 -29.82 -10.65
C LEU A 1026 -36.32 -30.63 -11.69
N LYS A 1027 -37.62 -30.87 -11.48
CA LYS A 1027 -38.45 -31.65 -12.42
C LYS A 1027 -38.51 -30.98 -13.79
N SER A 1028 -38.82 -29.68 -13.83
CA SER A 1028 -38.85 -28.92 -15.08
C SER A 1028 -37.48 -28.79 -15.76
N ALA A 1029 -36.39 -28.91 -15.00
CA ALA A 1029 -35.04 -28.91 -15.52
C ALA A 1029 -34.65 -30.24 -16.16
N ILE A 1030 -35.00 -31.38 -15.55
CA ILE A 1030 -34.83 -32.71 -16.14
C ILE A 1030 -35.63 -32.80 -17.46
N GLU A 1031 -36.91 -32.39 -17.43
CA GLU A 1031 -37.77 -32.37 -18.62
C GLU A 1031 -37.16 -31.54 -19.77
N PHE A 1032 -36.55 -30.39 -19.47
CA PHE A 1032 -35.87 -29.57 -20.47
C PHE A 1032 -34.57 -30.19 -20.98
N CYS A 1033 -33.74 -30.78 -20.12
CA CYS A 1033 -32.48 -31.40 -20.53
C CYS A 1033 -32.71 -32.67 -21.37
N GLU A 1034 -33.79 -33.40 -21.13
CA GLU A 1034 -34.23 -34.52 -21.98
C GLU A 1034 -34.79 -34.04 -23.33
N GLU A 1035 -35.54 -32.93 -23.36
CA GLU A 1035 -36.06 -32.30 -24.59
C GLU A 1035 -34.98 -31.60 -25.45
N ALA A 1036 -33.94 -31.05 -24.81
CA ALA A 1036 -32.80 -30.41 -25.48
C ALA A 1036 -31.68 -31.40 -25.84
N GLY A 1037 -31.62 -32.54 -25.14
CA GLY A 1037 -30.58 -33.56 -25.22
C GLY A 1037 -29.29 -33.16 -24.49
N TYR A 1038 -28.70 -34.08 -23.73
CA TYR A 1038 -27.40 -33.88 -23.08
C TYR A 1038 -26.22 -33.76 -24.08
N PRO A 1039 -25.08 -33.16 -23.69
CA PRO A 1039 -24.86 -32.37 -22.47
C PRO A 1039 -25.62 -31.03 -22.47
N CYS A 1040 -25.87 -30.50 -21.27
CA CYS A 1040 -26.48 -29.19 -21.04
C CYS A 1040 -25.66 -28.37 -20.03
N LEU A 1041 -25.65 -27.05 -20.23
CA LEU A 1041 -24.94 -26.06 -19.42
C LEU A 1041 -25.88 -25.45 -18.38
N VAL A 1042 -25.49 -25.49 -17.11
CA VAL A 1042 -26.19 -24.88 -15.97
C VAL A 1042 -25.45 -23.60 -15.58
N ARG A 1043 -26.14 -22.46 -15.47
CA ARG A 1043 -25.54 -21.17 -15.05
C ARG A 1043 -26.45 -20.29 -14.18
N PRO A 1044 -25.91 -19.51 -13.24
CA PRO A 1044 -26.62 -18.38 -12.63
C PRO A 1044 -26.90 -17.26 -13.64
N SER A 1045 -27.68 -16.26 -13.21
CA SER A 1045 -27.85 -14.98 -13.93
C SER A 1045 -26.98 -13.87 -13.29
N TYR A 1046 -26.63 -12.83 -14.06
CA TYR A 1046 -25.79 -11.70 -13.61
C TYR A 1046 -24.42 -12.10 -13.01
N VAL A 1047 -23.70 -13.04 -13.65
CA VAL A 1047 -22.37 -13.52 -13.20
C VAL A 1047 -21.28 -13.36 -14.26
N LEU A 1048 -20.07 -13.02 -13.81
CA LEU A 1048 -18.84 -12.97 -14.62
C LEU A 1048 -18.04 -14.29 -14.49
N SER A 1049 -17.09 -14.50 -15.41
CA SER A 1049 -16.02 -15.52 -15.30
C SER A 1049 -16.49 -16.98 -15.19
N GLY A 1050 -17.73 -17.26 -15.63
CA GLY A 1050 -18.33 -18.58 -15.52
C GLY A 1050 -18.62 -19.03 -14.08
N ALA A 1051 -18.80 -18.09 -13.13
CA ALA A 1051 -18.94 -18.42 -11.72
C ALA A 1051 -20.06 -19.46 -11.46
N ALA A 1052 -19.70 -20.59 -10.82
CA ALA A 1052 -20.56 -21.73 -10.56
C ALA A 1052 -21.22 -22.38 -11.81
N MET A 1053 -20.72 -22.11 -13.02
CA MET A 1053 -21.21 -22.75 -14.25
C MET A 1053 -20.73 -24.20 -14.36
N ASN A 1054 -21.63 -25.11 -14.75
CA ASN A 1054 -21.36 -26.55 -14.78
C ASN A 1054 -21.99 -27.21 -16.01
N VAL A 1055 -21.34 -28.23 -16.57
CA VAL A 1055 -21.86 -29.02 -17.72
C VAL A 1055 -22.40 -30.35 -17.22
N ALA A 1056 -23.72 -30.49 -17.20
CA ALA A 1056 -24.39 -31.75 -16.92
C ALA A 1056 -24.34 -32.68 -18.15
N TYR A 1057 -24.02 -33.96 -17.94
CA TYR A 1057 -24.05 -35.01 -18.95
C TYR A 1057 -25.21 -36.01 -18.70
N SER A 1058 -25.83 -35.94 -17.51
CA SER A 1058 -26.91 -36.80 -17.03
C SER A 1058 -27.83 -36.06 -16.04
N ASN A 1059 -28.97 -36.66 -15.73
CA ASN A 1059 -29.92 -36.16 -14.73
C ASN A 1059 -29.30 -36.09 -13.31
N GLN A 1060 -28.31 -36.92 -13.00
CA GLN A 1060 -27.67 -36.98 -11.68
C GLN A 1060 -26.61 -35.87 -11.49
N ASP A 1061 -25.91 -35.50 -12.57
CA ASP A 1061 -25.04 -34.31 -12.56
C ASP A 1061 -25.91 -33.06 -12.36
N LEU A 1062 -27.04 -32.99 -13.06
CA LEU A 1062 -27.98 -31.86 -13.01
C LEU A 1062 -28.55 -31.63 -11.60
N GLU A 1063 -28.99 -32.69 -10.91
CA GLU A 1063 -29.42 -32.62 -9.52
C GLU A 1063 -28.30 -32.12 -8.59
N THR A 1064 -27.07 -32.62 -8.80
CA THR A 1064 -25.89 -32.19 -8.03
C THR A 1064 -25.63 -30.68 -8.22
N TYR A 1065 -25.62 -30.21 -9.47
CA TYR A 1065 -25.28 -28.83 -9.80
C TYR A 1065 -26.37 -27.82 -9.42
N LEU A 1066 -27.66 -28.18 -9.48
CA LEU A 1066 -28.75 -27.30 -9.05
C LEU A 1066 -28.77 -27.08 -7.53
N ASN A 1067 -28.44 -28.12 -6.75
CA ASN A 1067 -28.26 -27.99 -5.30
C ASN A 1067 -27.03 -27.12 -4.95
N ALA A 1068 -25.98 -27.12 -5.77
CA ALA A 1068 -24.83 -26.22 -5.60
C ALA A 1068 -25.14 -24.77 -6.01
N ALA A 1069 -25.76 -24.56 -7.18
CA ALA A 1069 -26.02 -23.23 -7.73
C ALA A 1069 -27.02 -22.40 -6.90
N SER A 1070 -28.02 -23.05 -6.29
CA SER A 1070 -29.01 -22.40 -5.42
C SER A 1070 -28.43 -21.90 -4.08
N LEU A 1071 -27.23 -22.34 -3.70
CA LEU A 1071 -26.48 -21.77 -2.58
C LEU A 1071 -25.72 -20.49 -2.96
N VAL A 1072 -25.41 -20.31 -4.25
CA VAL A 1072 -24.62 -19.19 -4.79
C VAL A 1072 -25.52 -18.00 -5.15
N SER A 1073 -26.70 -18.25 -5.75
CA SER A 1073 -27.71 -17.21 -5.96
C SER A 1073 -29.04 -17.62 -5.35
N LYS A 1074 -29.46 -16.90 -4.30
CA LYS A 1074 -30.76 -17.06 -3.65
C LYS A 1074 -31.87 -16.19 -4.27
N GLU A 1075 -31.47 -15.12 -4.96
CA GLU A 1075 -32.39 -14.10 -5.48
C GLU A 1075 -32.60 -14.17 -7.00
N HIS A 1076 -31.76 -14.91 -7.73
CA HIS A 1076 -31.89 -15.04 -9.20
C HIS A 1076 -32.04 -16.50 -9.63
N PRO A 1077 -32.95 -16.81 -10.57
CA PRO A 1077 -33.20 -18.17 -11.02
C PRO A 1077 -32.04 -18.73 -11.86
N VAL A 1078 -31.93 -20.06 -11.86
CA VAL A 1078 -30.93 -20.78 -12.65
C VAL A 1078 -31.39 -20.88 -14.10
N VAL A 1079 -30.45 -20.60 -15.01
CA VAL A 1079 -30.61 -20.72 -16.46
C VAL A 1079 -29.94 -22.01 -16.92
N ILE A 1080 -30.64 -22.78 -17.75
CA ILE A 1080 -30.07 -23.96 -18.41
C ILE A 1080 -30.09 -23.73 -19.92
N SER A 1081 -29.01 -24.13 -20.59
CA SER A 1081 -28.85 -23.98 -22.04
C SER A 1081 -28.26 -25.24 -22.68
N LYS A 1082 -28.62 -25.55 -23.92
CA LYS A 1082 -28.02 -26.66 -24.66
C LYS A 1082 -26.52 -26.41 -24.90
N PHE A 1083 -25.67 -27.30 -24.40
CA PHE A 1083 -24.22 -27.26 -24.66
C PHE A 1083 -23.93 -27.83 -26.06
N LEU A 1084 -23.16 -27.10 -26.87
CA LEU A 1084 -22.86 -27.42 -28.27
C LEU A 1084 -21.42 -27.92 -28.41
N GLN A 1085 -21.25 -29.23 -28.52
CA GLN A 1085 -19.94 -29.87 -28.68
C GLN A 1085 -19.35 -29.64 -30.10
N GLU A 1086 -18.02 -29.62 -30.20
CA GLU A 1086 -17.25 -29.42 -31.45
C GLU A 1086 -17.72 -28.19 -32.24
N ALA A 1087 -17.94 -27.09 -31.53
CA ALA A 1087 -18.24 -25.80 -32.11
C ALA A 1087 -17.11 -24.83 -31.80
N LYS A 1088 -16.86 -23.88 -32.70
CA LYS A 1088 -15.81 -22.88 -32.52
C LYS A 1088 -16.38 -21.64 -31.84
N GLU A 1089 -15.64 -21.08 -30.88
CA GLU A 1089 -16.02 -19.86 -30.18
C GLU A 1089 -15.29 -18.64 -30.79
N ILE A 1090 -15.98 -17.51 -30.81
CA ILE A 1090 -15.54 -16.27 -31.46
C ILE A 1090 -15.91 -15.11 -30.54
N ASP A 1091 -14.91 -14.34 -30.12
CA ASP A 1091 -15.08 -13.05 -29.45
C ASP A 1091 -15.17 -11.93 -30.48
N VAL A 1092 -16.08 -10.98 -30.26
CA VAL A 1092 -16.23 -9.79 -31.10
C VAL A 1092 -16.32 -8.57 -30.21
N ASP A 1093 -15.30 -7.71 -30.29
CA ASP A 1093 -15.18 -6.47 -29.53
C ASP A 1093 -15.51 -5.29 -30.44
N ALA A 1094 -16.41 -4.40 -30.02
CA ALA A 1094 -16.92 -3.32 -30.84
C ALA A 1094 -17.11 -2.02 -30.05
N VAL A 1095 -17.16 -0.91 -30.79
CA VAL A 1095 -17.60 0.40 -30.30
C VAL A 1095 -18.69 0.91 -31.22
N ALA A 1096 -19.76 1.45 -30.64
CA ALA A 1096 -20.86 2.05 -31.36
C ALA A 1096 -21.19 3.46 -30.86
N ALA A 1097 -21.93 4.22 -31.67
CA ALA A 1097 -22.62 5.45 -31.29
C ALA A 1097 -24.02 5.43 -31.91
N ASP A 1098 -25.04 5.67 -31.09
CA ASP A 1098 -26.46 5.69 -31.44
C ASP A 1098 -26.89 4.43 -32.23
N GLY A 1099 -26.30 3.28 -31.85
CA GLY A 1099 -26.50 1.97 -32.48
C GLY A 1099 -25.67 1.69 -33.74
N GLU A 1100 -24.94 2.65 -34.30
CA GLU A 1100 -24.05 2.45 -35.45
C GLU A 1100 -22.63 2.06 -35.05
N ILE A 1101 -22.06 1.05 -35.71
CA ILE A 1101 -20.71 0.53 -35.41
C ILE A 1101 -19.62 1.50 -35.89
N LEU A 1102 -18.82 2.03 -34.97
CA LEU A 1102 -17.66 2.87 -35.25
C LEU A 1102 -16.42 2.04 -35.58
N CYS A 1103 -16.11 1.02 -34.77
CA CYS A 1103 -15.01 0.08 -35.05
C CYS A 1103 -15.28 -1.29 -34.43
N MET A 1104 -14.73 -2.35 -35.03
CA MET A 1104 -14.95 -3.73 -34.60
C MET A 1104 -13.72 -4.61 -34.83
N ALA A 1105 -13.35 -5.40 -33.82
CA ALA A 1105 -12.38 -6.47 -33.88
C ALA A 1105 -13.09 -7.83 -33.77
N VAL A 1106 -12.62 -8.82 -34.51
CA VAL A 1106 -13.05 -10.22 -34.40
C VAL A 1106 -11.83 -11.04 -33.98
N SER A 1107 -12.03 -11.95 -33.03
CA SER A 1107 -10.99 -12.77 -32.44
C SER A 1107 -11.47 -14.21 -32.37
N GLU A 1108 -10.74 -15.13 -32.99
CA GLU A 1108 -11.08 -16.56 -32.96
C GLU A 1108 -10.39 -17.26 -31.79
N HIS A 1109 -11.07 -18.19 -31.15
CA HIS A 1109 -10.47 -19.10 -30.17
C HIS A 1109 -9.73 -20.23 -30.89
N VAL A 1110 -8.64 -20.72 -30.29
CA VAL A 1110 -7.95 -21.96 -30.73
C VAL A 1110 -8.66 -23.19 -30.17
N GLU A 1111 -9.20 -23.07 -28.97
CA GLU A 1111 -9.99 -24.06 -28.26
C GLU A 1111 -11.43 -24.13 -28.81
N ASN A 1112 -12.11 -25.26 -28.60
CA ASN A 1112 -13.54 -25.38 -28.90
C ASN A 1112 -14.39 -24.75 -27.78
N ALA A 1113 -15.57 -24.26 -28.15
CA ALA A 1113 -16.57 -23.73 -27.24
C ALA A 1113 -16.83 -24.69 -26.07
N GLY A 1114 -16.67 -24.20 -24.84
CA GLY A 1114 -16.71 -25.01 -23.62
C GLY A 1114 -15.45 -24.92 -22.75
N VAL A 1115 -14.32 -24.47 -23.32
CA VAL A 1115 -13.31 -23.72 -22.55
C VAL A 1115 -13.84 -22.29 -22.41
N HIS A 1116 -13.87 -21.76 -21.19
CA HIS A 1116 -14.34 -20.40 -20.95
C HIS A 1116 -13.40 -19.36 -21.61
N SER A 1117 -13.96 -18.38 -22.32
CA SER A 1117 -13.28 -17.31 -23.08
C SER A 1117 -12.14 -16.54 -22.38
N GLY A 1118 -12.02 -16.62 -21.05
CA GLY A 1118 -10.89 -16.09 -20.31
C GLY A 1118 -9.65 -16.99 -20.32
N ASP A 1119 -9.87 -18.30 -20.35
CA ASP A 1119 -8.85 -19.37 -20.40
C ASP A 1119 -8.58 -19.83 -21.84
N ALA A 1120 -9.17 -19.15 -22.84
CA ALA A 1120 -8.98 -19.42 -24.25
C ALA A 1120 -7.80 -18.62 -24.86
N THR A 1121 -7.15 -19.22 -25.84
CA THR A 1121 -6.12 -18.61 -26.69
C THR A 1121 -6.81 -17.85 -27.83
N LEU A 1122 -6.61 -16.53 -27.91
CA LEU A 1122 -7.24 -15.69 -28.94
C LEU A 1122 -6.28 -15.37 -30.09
N VAL A 1123 -6.77 -15.43 -31.33
CA VAL A 1123 -6.03 -15.05 -32.55
C VAL A 1123 -6.74 -13.88 -33.26
N THR A 1124 -5.98 -12.82 -33.56
CA THR A 1124 -6.50 -11.58 -34.17
C THR A 1124 -5.51 -11.04 -35.22
N PRO A 1125 -5.96 -10.62 -36.43
CA PRO A 1125 -7.27 -10.91 -37.03
C PRO A 1125 -7.46 -12.43 -37.23
N PRO A 1126 -8.71 -12.93 -37.37
CA PRO A 1126 -8.96 -14.36 -37.43
C PRO A 1126 -8.35 -14.98 -38.70
N GLN A 1127 -7.85 -16.21 -38.59
CA GLN A 1127 -7.14 -16.92 -39.66
C GLN A 1127 -7.96 -18.11 -40.20
N ASP A 1128 -8.75 -18.77 -39.35
CA ASP A 1128 -9.63 -19.90 -39.70
C ASP A 1128 -11.13 -19.50 -39.68
N ILE A 1129 -11.46 -18.30 -40.18
CA ILE A 1129 -12.84 -17.84 -40.43
C ILE A 1129 -12.96 -17.42 -41.91
N ASN A 1130 -14.00 -17.89 -42.59
CA ASN A 1130 -14.26 -17.53 -43.99
C ASN A 1130 -15.03 -16.19 -44.11
N ALA A 1131 -14.97 -15.56 -45.29
CA ALA A 1131 -15.58 -14.24 -45.52
C ALA A 1131 -17.11 -14.21 -45.37
N GLU A 1132 -17.83 -15.29 -45.68
CA GLU A 1132 -19.28 -15.37 -45.54
C GLU A 1132 -19.69 -15.34 -44.05
N THR A 1133 -19.01 -16.13 -43.22
CA THR A 1133 -19.18 -16.11 -41.76
C THR A 1133 -18.80 -14.75 -41.20
N LEU A 1134 -17.71 -14.14 -41.69
CA LEU A 1134 -17.23 -12.84 -41.21
C LEU A 1134 -18.19 -11.68 -41.52
N GLU A 1135 -18.89 -11.72 -42.66
CA GLU A 1135 -19.93 -10.72 -42.97
C GLU A 1135 -21.18 -10.90 -42.10
N LYS A 1136 -21.64 -12.15 -41.88
CA LYS A 1136 -22.73 -12.45 -40.93
C LYS A 1136 -22.41 -11.99 -39.50
N ILE A 1137 -21.13 -12.04 -39.08
CA ILE A 1137 -20.70 -11.48 -37.79
C ILE A 1137 -20.93 -9.96 -37.74
N LYS A 1138 -20.59 -9.22 -38.81
CA LYS A 1138 -20.89 -7.77 -38.89
C LYS A 1138 -22.38 -7.47 -38.87
N GLU A 1139 -23.19 -8.29 -39.55
CA GLU A 1139 -24.65 -8.15 -39.56
C GLU A 1139 -25.23 -8.31 -38.15
N ILE A 1140 -24.86 -9.38 -37.44
CA ILE A 1140 -25.27 -9.62 -36.05
C ILE A 1140 -24.77 -8.50 -35.13
N ALA A 1141 -23.52 -8.04 -35.27
CA ALA A 1141 -22.97 -6.96 -34.46
C ALA A 1141 -23.76 -5.64 -34.62
N ARG A 1142 -24.03 -5.26 -35.87
CA ARG A 1142 -24.80 -4.06 -36.24
C ARG A 1142 -26.23 -4.14 -35.71
N ASP A 1143 -26.86 -5.31 -35.86
CA ASP A 1143 -28.22 -5.53 -35.38
C ASP A 1143 -28.32 -5.49 -33.86
N LEU A 1144 -27.34 -6.03 -33.12
CA LEU A 1144 -27.30 -5.93 -31.66
C LEU A 1144 -27.05 -4.51 -31.17
N ALA A 1145 -26.12 -3.77 -31.79
CA ALA A 1145 -25.86 -2.38 -31.44
C ALA A 1145 -27.11 -1.50 -31.63
N ALA A 1146 -27.83 -1.66 -32.74
CA ALA A 1146 -29.06 -0.93 -33.03
C ALA A 1146 -30.27 -1.38 -32.17
N LEU A 1147 -30.32 -2.63 -31.70
CA LEU A 1147 -31.38 -3.12 -30.81
C LEU A 1147 -31.20 -2.71 -29.34
N LEU A 1148 -29.95 -2.47 -28.92
CA LEU A 1148 -29.59 -2.04 -27.56
C LEU A 1148 -29.29 -0.54 -27.47
N ASP A 1149 -29.39 0.21 -28.57
CA ASP A 1149 -29.08 1.65 -28.65
C ASP A 1149 -27.69 1.98 -28.07
N VAL A 1150 -26.68 1.25 -28.57
CA VAL A 1150 -25.34 1.26 -27.98
C VAL A 1150 -24.57 2.53 -28.36
N THR A 1151 -24.20 3.29 -27.34
CA THR A 1151 -23.21 4.37 -27.38
C THR A 1151 -22.09 4.08 -26.40
N GLY A 1152 -20.90 3.78 -26.92
CA GLY A 1152 -19.74 3.28 -26.15
C GLY A 1152 -19.30 1.86 -26.57
N PRO A 1153 -18.55 1.16 -25.70
CA PRO A 1153 -17.97 -0.15 -26.01
C PRO A 1153 -18.94 -1.28 -25.67
N PHE A 1154 -18.93 -2.34 -26.49
CA PHE A 1154 -19.58 -3.61 -26.17
C PHE A 1154 -18.78 -4.81 -26.72
N ASN A 1155 -19.07 -5.99 -26.18
CA ASN A 1155 -18.54 -7.27 -26.64
C ASN A 1155 -19.69 -8.27 -26.84
N MET A 1156 -19.57 -9.16 -27.81
CA MET A 1156 -20.47 -10.31 -27.96
C MET A 1156 -19.69 -11.59 -28.21
N GLN A 1157 -20.23 -12.71 -27.75
CA GLN A 1157 -19.61 -14.03 -27.91
C GLN A 1157 -20.49 -14.93 -28.77
N LEU A 1158 -19.90 -15.56 -29.79
CA LEU A 1158 -20.60 -16.34 -30.80
C LEU A 1158 -20.09 -17.78 -30.87
N ILE A 1159 -21.01 -18.73 -30.99
CA ILE A 1159 -20.71 -20.12 -31.35
C ILE A 1159 -20.92 -20.30 -32.86
N ALA A 1160 -19.91 -20.80 -33.55
CA ALA A 1160 -19.96 -21.20 -34.96
C ALA A 1160 -19.94 -22.73 -35.11
N LYS A 1161 -20.96 -23.31 -35.74
CA LYS A 1161 -20.95 -24.72 -36.21
C LYS A 1161 -21.81 -24.86 -37.47
N ASN A 1162 -21.35 -25.63 -38.45
CA ASN A 1162 -22.08 -25.93 -39.70
C ASN A 1162 -22.58 -24.68 -40.47
N ASN A 1163 -21.78 -23.60 -40.50
CA ASN A 1163 -22.13 -22.27 -41.05
C ASN A 1163 -23.32 -21.54 -40.37
N GLU A 1164 -23.84 -22.06 -39.25
CA GLU A 1164 -24.71 -21.32 -38.33
C GLU A 1164 -23.87 -20.57 -37.29
N LEU A 1165 -24.28 -19.32 -36.99
CA LEU A 1165 -23.77 -18.52 -35.87
C LEU A 1165 -24.87 -18.40 -34.80
N LYS A 1166 -24.50 -18.56 -33.53
CA LYS A 1166 -25.42 -18.48 -32.38
C LYS A 1166 -24.82 -17.63 -31.26
N VAL A 1167 -25.58 -16.63 -30.80
CA VAL A 1167 -25.12 -15.71 -29.73
C VAL A 1167 -25.17 -16.41 -28.37
N ILE A 1168 -24.05 -16.38 -27.64
CA ILE A 1168 -23.96 -16.82 -26.25
C ILE A 1168 -24.50 -15.72 -25.34
N GLU A 1169 -23.94 -14.52 -25.48
CA GLU A 1169 -24.21 -13.33 -24.66
C GLU A 1169 -23.69 -12.05 -25.30
N CYS A 1170 -24.11 -10.91 -24.78
CA CYS A 1170 -23.65 -9.58 -25.14
C CYS A 1170 -23.35 -8.79 -23.85
N ASN A 1171 -22.15 -8.24 -23.76
CA ASN A 1171 -21.63 -7.50 -22.63
C ASN A 1171 -21.55 -6.01 -23.03
N VAL A 1172 -22.46 -5.15 -22.52
CA VAL A 1172 -22.55 -3.72 -22.88
C VAL A 1172 -21.56 -2.88 -22.05
N ARG A 1173 -20.28 -3.19 -22.24
CA ARG A 1173 -19.10 -2.59 -21.60
C ARG A 1173 -17.84 -3.07 -22.33
N VAL A 1174 -16.67 -2.58 -21.94
CA VAL A 1174 -15.40 -3.19 -22.38
C VAL A 1174 -15.29 -4.67 -21.97
N SER A 1175 -14.56 -5.44 -22.76
CA SER A 1175 -14.14 -6.81 -22.47
C SER A 1175 -12.68 -6.85 -22.04
N ARG A 1176 -12.24 -8.02 -21.54
CA ARG A 1176 -10.82 -8.28 -21.24
C ARG A 1176 -9.94 -8.30 -22.50
N SER A 1177 -10.50 -8.54 -23.69
CA SER A 1177 -9.73 -8.62 -24.94
C SER A 1177 -9.47 -7.26 -25.61
N ILE A 1178 -10.16 -6.18 -25.20
CA ILE A 1178 -9.96 -4.82 -25.76
C ILE A 1178 -8.47 -4.40 -25.83
N PRO A 1179 -7.64 -4.50 -24.77
CA PRO A 1179 -6.22 -4.15 -24.83
C PRO A 1179 -5.40 -4.98 -25.84
N PHE A 1180 -5.72 -6.27 -25.99
CA PHE A 1180 -5.11 -7.15 -26.98
C PHE A 1180 -5.54 -6.78 -28.41
N CYS A 1181 -6.85 -6.61 -28.64
CA CYS A 1181 -7.42 -6.23 -29.93
C CYS A 1181 -6.86 -4.88 -30.42
N LEU A 1182 -6.87 -3.83 -29.59
CA LEU A 1182 -6.41 -2.50 -29.98
C LEU A 1182 -4.90 -2.43 -30.25
N LYS A 1183 -4.07 -3.13 -29.45
CA LYS A 1183 -2.60 -3.20 -29.65
C LYS A 1183 -2.23 -4.11 -30.83
N THR A 1184 -3.10 -5.05 -31.20
CA THR A 1184 -2.96 -5.88 -32.41
C THR A 1184 -3.37 -5.13 -33.68
N LEU A 1185 -4.49 -4.39 -33.66
CA LEU A 1185 -5.02 -3.68 -34.83
C LEU A 1185 -4.46 -2.25 -35.00
N ASN A 1186 -3.75 -1.71 -33.99
CA ASN A 1186 -3.14 -0.37 -34.00
C ASN A 1186 -4.14 0.80 -34.12
N HIS A 1187 -5.38 0.59 -33.65
CA HIS A 1187 -6.44 1.58 -33.52
C HIS A 1187 -6.96 1.58 -32.08
N ASP A 1188 -7.23 2.74 -31.49
CA ASP A 1188 -7.58 2.85 -30.06
C ASP A 1188 -9.09 2.82 -29.83
N PHE A 1189 -9.61 1.64 -29.46
CA PHE A 1189 -11.03 1.41 -29.20
C PHE A 1189 -11.53 2.22 -27.99
N VAL A 1190 -10.70 2.43 -26.96
CA VAL A 1190 -11.12 3.15 -25.74
C VAL A 1190 -11.24 4.64 -26.02
N ALA A 1191 -10.28 5.24 -26.72
CA ALA A 1191 -10.39 6.66 -27.12
C ALA A 1191 -11.60 6.91 -28.05
N THR A 1192 -11.87 5.98 -28.98
CA THR A 1192 -13.08 6.01 -29.83
C THR A 1192 -14.36 5.92 -28.98
N ALA A 1193 -14.42 5.01 -28.01
CA ALA A 1193 -15.56 4.85 -27.11
C ALA A 1193 -15.78 6.05 -26.19
N THR A 1194 -14.72 6.61 -25.59
CA THR A 1194 -14.81 7.79 -24.71
C THR A 1194 -15.38 8.99 -25.45
N ARG A 1195 -15.00 9.22 -26.71
CA ARG A 1195 -15.55 10.31 -27.55
C ARG A 1195 -17.06 10.12 -27.82
N ALA A 1196 -17.48 8.91 -28.18
CA ALA A 1196 -18.89 8.59 -28.38
C ALA A 1196 -19.71 8.80 -27.07
N ILE A 1197 -19.21 8.31 -25.93
CA ILE A 1197 -19.86 8.41 -24.61
C ILE A 1197 -20.12 9.87 -24.19
N ILE A 1198 -19.27 10.82 -24.58
CA ILE A 1198 -19.46 12.26 -24.27
C ILE A 1198 -20.20 13.04 -25.38
N GLY A 1199 -20.72 12.36 -26.41
CA GLY A 1199 -21.48 12.99 -27.50
C GLY A 1199 -20.64 13.72 -28.55
N MET A 1200 -19.36 13.34 -28.75
CA MET A 1200 -18.58 13.85 -29.89
C MET A 1200 -18.81 12.99 -31.14
N PRO A 1201 -18.89 13.59 -32.35
CA PRO A 1201 -18.91 12.84 -33.60
C PRO A 1201 -17.57 12.13 -33.80
N VAL A 1202 -17.64 10.87 -34.27
CA VAL A 1202 -16.47 10.05 -34.58
C VAL A 1202 -16.72 9.33 -35.90
N GLU A 1203 -15.77 9.42 -36.83
CA GLU A 1203 -15.84 8.70 -38.11
C GLU A 1203 -15.57 7.20 -37.90
N PRO A 1204 -16.37 6.29 -38.50
CA PRO A 1204 -16.10 4.85 -38.45
C PRO A 1204 -14.76 4.45 -39.10
N VAL A 1205 -14.10 3.43 -38.54
CA VAL A 1205 -12.79 2.95 -39.00
C VAL A 1205 -12.80 1.43 -39.19
N GLU A 1206 -12.64 0.97 -40.43
CA GLU A 1206 -12.52 -0.46 -40.73
C GLU A 1206 -11.13 -0.99 -40.35
N VAL A 1207 -11.07 -1.72 -39.24
CA VAL A 1207 -9.84 -2.35 -38.70
C VAL A 1207 -9.83 -3.87 -38.82
N LEU A 1208 -10.95 -4.45 -39.26
CA LEU A 1208 -11.26 -5.88 -39.28
C LEU A 1208 -10.20 -6.75 -39.98
N HIS A 1209 -9.64 -6.25 -41.09
CA HIS A 1209 -8.66 -6.94 -41.93
C HIS A 1209 -7.23 -6.94 -41.35
N GLY A 1210 -7.00 -6.27 -40.22
CA GLY A 1210 -5.69 -6.18 -39.57
C GLY A 1210 -4.72 -5.19 -40.20
N CYS A 1211 -3.54 -5.05 -39.59
CA CYS A 1211 -2.50 -4.09 -40.00
C CYS A 1211 -1.19 -4.76 -40.48
N GLY A 1212 -1.28 -5.95 -41.08
CA GLY A 1212 -0.13 -6.68 -41.63
C GLY A 1212 0.70 -7.48 -40.61
N LYS A 1213 0.14 -7.78 -39.44
CA LYS A 1213 0.70 -8.68 -38.42
C LYS A 1213 -0.40 -9.53 -37.81
N VAL A 1214 -0.04 -10.68 -37.23
CA VAL A 1214 -0.96 -11.49 -36.40
C VAL A 1214 -0.57 -11.36 -34.93
N GLY A 1215 -1.57 -11.11 -34.08
CA GLY A 1215 -1.46 -11.21 -32.62
C GLY A 1215 -2.05 -12.53 -32.12
N VAL A 1216 -1.40 -13.13 -31.12
CA VAL A 1216 -1.94 -14.27 -30.38
C VAL A 1216 -1.82 -14.01 -28.88
N LYS A 1217 -2.94 -14.06 -28.17
CA LYS A 1217 -3.04 -14.00 -26.70
C LYS A 1217 -3.10 -15.42 -26.13
N VAL A 1218 -2.33 -15.68 -25.08
CA VAL A 1218 -2.34 -16.94 -24.30
C VAL A 1218 -2.64 -16.62 -22.83
N PRO A 1219 -3.49 -17.40 -22.13
CA PRO A 1219 -3.76 -17.24 -20.70
C PRO A 1219 -2.55 -17.62 -19.82
N GLN A 1220 -2.40 -16.91 -18.70
CA GLN A 1220 -1.45 -17.23 -17.63
C GLN A 1220 -2.17 -17.96 -16.49
N PHE A 1221 -1.70 -19.14 -16.12
CA PHE A 1221 -2.24 -19.93 -15.01
C PHE A 1221 -1.31 -19.94 -13.79
N SER A 1222 -1.90 -20.16 -12.61
CA SER A 1222 -1.20 -20.25 -11.32
C SER A 1222 -1.35 -21.61 -10.62
N PHE A 1223 -1.64 -22.70 -11.36
CA PHE A 1223 -1.92 -24.03 -10.79
C PHE A 1223 -0.83 -24.55 -9.83
N SER A 1224 0.45 -24.22 -10.05
CA SER A 1224 1.57 -24.60 -9.18
C SER A 1224 1.53 -24.00 -7.77
N ARG A 1225 0.75 -22.94 -7.55
CA ARG A 1225 0.46 -22.35 -6.23
C ARG A 1225 -0.72 -23.02 -5.53
N LEU A 1226 -1.63 -23.58 -6.31
CA LEU A 1226 -2.92 -24.09 -5.85
C LEU A 1226 -2.84 -25.60 -5.65
N ALA A 1227 -2.09 -26.03 -4.63
CA ALA A 1227 -1.90 -27.45 -4.30
C ALA A 1227 -3.26 -28.18 -4.16
N GLY A 1228 -3.45 -29.22 -4.98
CA GLY A 1228 -4.70 -29.98 -5.11
C GLY A 1228 -5.58 -29.58 -6.31
N ALA A 1229 -5.30 -28.45 -6.99
CA ALA A 1229 -6.07 -28.04 -8.16
C ALA A 1229 -6.03 -29.08 -9.28
N ASP A 1230 -7.17 -29.27 -9.95
CA ASP A 1230 -7.25 -30.09 -11.14
C ASP A 1230 -6.79 -29.28 -12.35
N VAL A 1231 -5.86 -29.80 -13.14
CA VAL A 1231 -5.29 -29.08 -14.30
C VAL A 1231 -6.14 -29.37 -15.53
N GLN A 1232 -7.41 -28.96 -15.46
CA GLN A 1232 -8.43 -29.13 -16.50
C GLN A 1232 -9.11 -27.78 -16.76
N LEU A 1233 -9.32 -27.45 -18.03
CA LEU A 1233 -10.08 -26.28 -18.45
C LEU A 1233 -11.56 -26.65 -18.63
N GLY A 1234 -12.45 -25.68 -18.41
CA GLY A 1234 -13.88 -25.88 -18.54
C GLY A 1234 -14.64 -24.56 -18.61
N VAL A 1235 -15.93 -24.58 -18.23
CA VAL A 1235 -16.85 -23.44 -18.37
C VAL A 1235 -16.76 -22.41 -17.24
N GLU A 1236 -16.05 -22.71 -16.16
CA GLU A 1236 -15.65 -21.74 -15.11
C GLU A 1236 -14.17 -21.39 -15.29
N MET A 1237 -13.85 -20.10 -15.20
CA MET A 1237 -12.50 -19.57 -15.46
C MET A 1237 -11.51 -19.86 -14.33
N ALA A 1238 -10.27 -20.21 -14.68
CA ALA A 1238 -9.16 -20.52 -13.76
C ALA A 1238 -7.87 -19.70 -13.97
N SER A 1239 -7.69 -18.99 -15.10
CA SER A 1239 -6.48 -18.18 -15.36
C SER A 1239 -6.44 -16.87 -14.56
N THR A 1240 -5.21 -16.41 -14.27
CA THR A 1240 -4.93 -15.25 -13.39
C THR A 1240 -4.45 -14.00 -14.14
N GLY A 1241 -4.20 -14.11 -15.44
CA GLY A 1241 -3.74 -13.03 -16.28
C GLY A 1241 -3.50 -13.50 -17.72
N GLU A 1242 -2.82 -12.67 -18.52
CA GLU A 1242 -2.57 -12.95 -19.93
C GLU A 1242 -1.20 -12.47 -20.42
N VAL A 1243 -0.76 -13.04 -21.55
CA VAL A 1243 0.34 -12.55 -22.37
C VAL A 1243 -0.08 -12.57 -23.84
N ALA A 1244 0.46 -11.69 -24.67
CA ALA A 1244 0.33 -11.83 -26.12
C ALA A 1244 1.63 -11.46 -26.84
N CYS A 1245 1.80 -12.01 -28.03
CA CYS A 1245 2.96 -11.76 -28.88
C CYS A 1245 2.53 -11.55 -30.34
N PHE A 1246 3.41 -10.91 -31.11
CA PHE A 1246 3.21 -10.66 -32.54
C PHE A 1246 4.15 -11.52 -33.41
N GLY A 1247 3.67 -11.87 -34.59
CA GLY A 1247 4.45 -12.54 -35.62
C GLY A 1247 3.89 -12.31 -37.02
N ASP A 1248 4.65 -12.75 -38.02
CA ASP A 1248 4.24 -12.71 -39.44
C ASP A 1248 3.07 -13.66 -39.73
N ASN A 1249 2.85 -14.63 -38.82
CA ASN A 1249 1.75 -15.59 -38.84
C ASN A 1249 1.42 -16.07 -37.42
N ARG A 1250 0.26 -16.72 -37.26
CA ARG A 1250 -0.22 -17.23 -35.96
C ARG A 1250 0.71 -18.23 -35.27
N TYR A 1251 1.47 -19.06 -36.01
CA TYR A 1251 2.31 -20.10 -35.40
C TYR A 1251 3.53 -19.49 -34.70
N GLU A 1252 4.14 -18.48 -35.31
CA GLU A 1252 5.22 -17.71 -34.70
C GLU A 1252 4.72 -16.92 -33.47
N ALA A 1253 3.58 -16.24 -33.60
CA ALA A 1253 2.97 -15.47 -32.51
C ALA A 1253 2.58 -16.37 -31.32
N TYR A 1254 1.96 -17.52 -31.57
CA TYR A 1254 1.59 -18.51 -30.55
C TYR A 1254 2.81 -19.08 -29.82
N LEU A 1255 3.87 -19.45 -30.54
CA LEU A 1255 5.10 -19.96 -29.91
C LEU A 1255 5.76 -18.90 -29.00
N LYS A 1256 5.81 -17.64 -29.42
CA LYS A 1256 6.29 -16.52 -28.57
C LYS A 1256 5.38 -16.29 -27.36
N ALA A 1257 4.07 -16.35 -27.53
CA ALA A 1257 3.11 -16.16 -26.44
C ALA A 1257 3.21 -17.31 -25.41
N MET A 1258 3.28 -18.57 -25.86
CA MET A 1258 3.54 -19.73 -24.99
C MET A 1258 4.87 -19.60 -24.24
N MET A 1259 5.97 -19.27 -24.92
CA MET A 1259 7.26 -19.04 -24.24
C MET A 1259 7.19 -17.90 -23.21
N SER A 1260 6.28 -16.94 -23.39
CA SER A 1260 6.07 -15.83 -22.46
C SER A 1260 5.32 -16.21 -21.18
N THR A 1261 4.62 -17.36 -21.13
CA THR A 1261 4.03 -17.91 -19.89
C THR A 1261 5.00 -18.79 -19.09
N GLY A 1262 6.25 -18.95 -19.57
CA GLY A 1262 7.26 -19.84 -19.01
C GLY A 1262 7.32 -21.22 -19.65
N PHE A 1263 6.53 -21.50 -20.69
CA PHE A 1263 6.55 -22.79 -21.39
C PHE A 1263 7.91 -23.05 -22.07
N GLN A 1264 8.53 -24.19 -21.75
CA GLN A 1264 9.76 -24.65 -22.39
C GLN A 1264 9.44 -25.67 -23.50
N ILE A 1265 9.86 -25.36 -24.73
CA ILE A 1265 9.66 -26.26 -25.88
C ILE A 1265 10.39 -27.61 -25.64
N PRO A 1266 9.69 -28.76 -25.65
CA PRO A 1266 10.30 -30.06 -25.36
C PRO A 1266 11.39 -30.45 -26.37
N LYS A 1267 12.57 -30.84 -25.87
CA LYS A 1267 13.76 -31.16 -26.70
C LYS A 1267 14.08 -32.66 -26.82
N ARG A 1268 13.27 -33.57 -26.23
CA ARG A 1268 13.58 -35.02 -26.15
C ARG A 1268 12.39 -35.95 -26.29
N ALA A 1269 11.37 -35.79 -25.44
CA ALA A 1269 10.23 -36.71 -25.35
C ALA A 1269 8.93 -35.94 -25.06
N ILE A 1270 7.81 -36.53 -25.45
CA ILE A 1270 6.45 -36.04 -25.22
C ILE A 1270 5.64 -37.23 -24.68
N LEU A 1271 4.91 -37.02 -23.59
CA LEU A 1271 3.94 -37.99 -23.08
C LEU A 1271 2.59 -37.74 -23.78
N LEU A 1272 1.98 -38.79 -24.32
CA LEU A 1272 0.64 -38.75 -24.90
C LEU A 1272 -0.30 -39.62 -24.05
N SER A 1273 -1.30 -38.98 -23.45
CA SER A 1273 -2.43 -39.62 -22.79
C SER A 1273 -3.69 -38.94 -23.29
N ILE A 1274 -4.62 -39.70 -23.84
CA ILE A 1274 -5.87 -39.20 -24.43
C ILE A 1274 -7.05 -39.95 -23.81
N GLY A 1275 -8.19 -39.28 -23.70
CA GLY A 1275 -9.44 -39.93 -23.30
C GLY A 1275 -9.85 -41.02 -24.27
N SER A 1276 -10.79 -41.88 -23.87
CA SER A 1276 -11.36 -42.87 -24.77
C SER A 1276 -12.03 -42.19 -25.97
N PHE A 1277 -11.50 -42.48 -27.16
CA PHE A 1277 -12.08 -42.06 -28.43
C PHE A 1277 -13.54 -42.56 -28.50
N LYS A 1278 -14.47 -41.66 -28.76
CA LYS A 1278 -15.92 -41.94 -28.86
C LYS A 1278 -16.38 -41.87 -30.31
#